data_AF-A0A2D5IZB6-F1
#
_entry.id   AF-A0A2D5IZB6-F1
#
_cell.length_a   1.000
_cell.length_b   1.000
_cell.length_c   1.000
_cell.angle_alpha   90.00
_cell.angle_beta   90.00
_cell.angle_gamma   90.00
#
_symmetry.space_group_name_H-M   'P 1'
#
loop_
_entity.id
_entity.type
_entity.pdbx_description
1 polymer ?
#
loop_
_entity_poly.entity_id
_entity_poly.type
_entity_poly.pdbx_seq_one_letter_code
_entity_poly.pdbx_strand_id
1 'polypeptide(L)'
;MSVRESAPLKAFLETIAPSGSIEELVEDTRTGGGVTEGIAAQSEERRILAKLATGARMTPDEMFFTEAIIIPDRRPAVTIQDGTYDLRHADWLHLNQPGPRERITRAIPGIGRVELPGHPTAPYGGTAFVVGRDLLMTNRHVAEAFARGLGTRSLSFIPGRMGAVDFLREHDRPDGVVLDVTGIAMIHPYWDMALLRIEGLPDTHPILSLATGAVEDRVGQDVAVIGYPAFDPRNALDVQDKVFGGVYGVKRLQPGKMRGRADVESYDRFVTVPTHDASTLGGNSGSCVVDVQTGEILGLHFGGHYLKANYCVAASDLARDGRVIDAGVRFSGTPRRGPVPWDPIWLATEAASAPDTSPPPDIAAAVDTSGDSVTATNVGLSVATPGGEVRITVPLELTLRLGTPVICGTDTSVAPAVVAERTGERPPPGKPFYDNDYATRRGYDPDFLGLPIPLPVPRNPSELVTGQDLDGIWLHYHHFSVAMNRDRRLAQMTAAMIDASAAAKTPGHRPAGDYTRDGLAGRSSDAWFFDDRIPRSQQLAERFFEKDRGSFDKGHVVRRDDVAWGATYEEMRNANGDSFHVTNCSPQTSALNQSSQGKDNWGDLENLILDEAETEKLAVFGGPVFAADDPVFKGVDHAGTAQVQIPRRYWKLVVARKADALEAFGFVLEQDLSDVALEFQVTPNWVPFMEPVAEIERLSGFDFADAIRTADRFATSAGRAMAAAGGARTRTGGTGSGETAAVVNLQQVLSAWRALQDDDDAAGRDPARFTVELDRPLSDATIAVVLERALGLDLSVAALFEDDPDLELDRFRLVEVPGIGEADRADLFDIARLMAAELDAASVEPDLSARYFEAEPAPPPEGVEERAGFPPGCWATEQPGDPDWALQAVNLPAAWTLSRDMGRPVAGEGVVIFQPDTGIVRTHPELPATLADDPRAANFIEDGAPPVDPLTGFGNVGHGTGTGSVVASPPTLQITGAAHAATLVPVRCLRVVARLDQSRVAKAINHARLTGAHVITMSLGGVPGFGLRAAVRKAVEADIIVLAAAGNCVGTVVWPARYDEVIAVAGSNEQDLPWQGSSHGRSIDITAPAEFVLRAKAGEPGDPGRIDGGQGTSFAVALTAGIAASWLAHHGRDAIIASLRPGETVQDRFRALLRQTARPVDTLDPGQYGPGVVDAGKLLAADLVPALTATEAVRQPVPVDRQVLDLFSDIDAGLEQPAALALRQPGSVLELACIGLDHARSRNDGRRTLEAAPSIGLSRGLAATLGPDLVARLIQAPG
;
A
#
# COMPACT_ATOMS: atom_id res chain seq x y z
N MET A 1 -6.46 22.84 21.54
CA MET A 1 -6.98 23.69 22.64
C MET A 1 -5.85 24.00 23.64
N SER A 2 -5.97 25.06 24.45
CA SER A 2 -4.90 25.60 25.32
C SER A 2 -4.86 25.00 26.74
N VAL A 3 -3.74 25.26 27.44
CA VAL A 3 -3.28 24.90 28.81
C VAL A 3 -4.35 24.79 29.92
N ARG A 4 -5.57 25.32 29.75
CA ARG A 4 -6.67 25.20 30.73
C ARG A 4 -7.28 23.79 30.87
N GLU A 5 -7.00 22.86 29.95
CA GLU A 5 -7.50 21.47 30.00
C GLU A 5 -6.54 20.46 30.66
N SER A 6 -5.40 20.90 31.21
CA SER A 6 -4.46 20.05 31.96
C SER A 6 -4.83 19.86 33.44
N ALA A 7 -5.70 20.72 33.98
CA ALA A 7 -6.17 20.65 35.37
C ALA A 7 -7.09 19.44 35.69
N PRO A 8 -8.00 18.99 34.79
CA PRO A 8 -8.86 17.83 35.04
C PRO A 8 -8.10 16.50 35.08
N LEU A 9 -6.99 16.36 34.34
CA LEU A 9 -6.17 15.14 34.32
C LEU A 9 -5.35 15.00 35.60
N LYS A 10 -4.84 16.12 36.16
CA LYS A 10 -4.19 16.14 37.48
C LYS A 10 -5.19 15.86 38.61
N ALA A 11 -6.39 16.43 38.54
CA ALA A 11 -7.48 16.12 39.48
C ALA A 11 -7.97 14.66 39.37
N PHE A 12 -7.92 14.08 38.16
CA PHE A 12 -8.18 12.66 37.91
C PHE A 12 -7.11 11.77 38.54
N LEU A 13 -5.81 12.09 38.41
CA LEU A 13 -4.72 11.33 39.04
C LEU A 13 -4.71 11.43 40.58
N GLU A 14 -5.10 12.58 41.13
CA GLU A 14 -5.23 12.81 42.58
C GLU A 14 -6.45 12.10 43.21
N THR A 15 -7.43 11.65 42.41
CA THR A 15 -8.61 10.89 42.91
C THR A 15 -8.40 9.37 42.95
N ILE A 16 -7.32 8.85 42.34
CA ILE A 16 -7.00 7.40 42.27
C ILE A 16 -5.70 7.01 42.98
N ALA A 17 -4.90 7.96 43.50
CA ALA A 17 -3.62 7.69 44.18
C ALA A 17 -3.48 8.39 45.56
N PRO A 18 -2.77 7.82 46.56
CA PRO A 18 -2.46 8.49 47.83
C PRO A 18 -1.47 9.67 47.64
N SER A 19 -1.58 10.72 48.45
CA SER A 19 -0.74 11.92 48.34
C SER A 19 0.75 11.63 48.58
N GLY A 20 1.59 11.95 47.59
CA GLY A 20 3.06 11.83 47.62
C GLY A 20 3.67 10.79 46.67
N SER A 21 2.87 9.96 45.98
CA SER A 21 3.39 8.90 45.11
C SER A 21 3.83 9.37 43.72
N ILE A 22 3.51 10.61 43.34
CA ILE A 22 3.86 11.15 42.01
C ILE A 22 5.30 11.67 42.01
N GLU A 23 5.78 12.24 43.12
CA GLU A 23 7.17 12.66 43.27
C GLU A 23 8.16 11.48 43.40
N GLU A 24 7.76 10.35 44.00
CA GLU A 24 8.60 9.13 44.09
C GLU A 24 8.80 8.44 42.72
N LEU A 25 7.84 8.56 41.79
CA LEU A 25 7.96 8.03 40.42
C LEU A 25 8.96 8.80 39.54
N VAL A 26 9.35 10.01 39.96
CA VAL A 26 10.33 10.85 39.24
C VAL A 26 11.77 10.52 39.66
N GLU A 27 12.00 9.95 40.85
CA GLU A 27 13.35 9.62 41.34
C GLU A 27 13.89 8.27 40.84
N ASP A 28 13.03 7.32 40.45
CA ASP A 28 13.45 5.95 40.04
C ASP A 28 13.96 5.85 38.59
N THR A 29 13.97 6.96 37.83
CA THR A 29 14.51 7.02 36.45
C THR A 29 16.02 7.24 36.38
N ARG A 30 16.74 7.33 37.50
CA ARG A 30 18.20 7.60 37.54
C ARG A 30 19.11 6.38 37.69
N THR A 31 18.59 5.17 37.81
CA THR A 31 19.43 3.96 37.92
C THR A 31 19.01 2.90 36.92
N GLY A 32 19.84 2.76 35.87
CA GLY A 32 19.53 2.01 34.66
C GLY A 32 19.57 0.49 34.74
N GLY A 33 19.11 -0.12 33.65
CA GLY A 33 19.21 -1.55 33.35
C GLY A 33 18.19 -1.93 32.27
N GLY A 34 18.65 -2.27 31.06
CA GLY A 34 17.80 -2.50 29.89
C GLY A 34 17.39 -3.96 29.68
N VAL A 35 16.43 -4.16 28.75
CA VAL A 35 16.26 -5.33 27.84
C VAL A 35 15.41 -4.85 26.64
N THR A 36 15.82 -5.20 25.42
CA THR A 36 15.15 -4.90 24.14
C THR A 36 14.76 -6.18 23.41
N GLU A 37 13.46 -6.46 23.31
CA GLU A 37 12.82 -7.26 22.25
C GLU A 37 11.32 -6.91 22.25
N GLY A 38 10.80 -6.31 21.18
CA GLY A 38 9.36 -5.94 21.09
C GLY A 38 8.94 -4.90 20.04
N ILE A 39 9.80 -4.46 19.11
CA ILE A 39 9.63 -3.13 18.48
C ILE A 39 8.64 -3.07 17.29
N ALA A 40 8.30 -4.17 16.61
CA ALA A 40 7.41 -4.11 15.43
C ALA A 40 5.91 -4.01 15.76
N ALA A 41 5.44 -4.72 16.79
CA ALA A 41 4.05 -4.63 17.27
C ALA A 41 3.76 -3.29 18.00
N GLN A 42 4.80 -2.63 18.51
CA GLN A 42 4.71 -1.37 19.27
C GLN A 42 4.37 -0.12 18.42
N SER A 43 4.48 -0.15 17.09
CA SER A 43 4.37 1.07 16.27
C SER A 43 2.92 1.52 16.00
N GLU A 44 2.00 0.57 15.85
CA GLU A 44 0.57 0.85 15.65
C GLU A 44 -0.12 1.20 17.00
N GLU A 45 0.31 0.53 18.08
CA GLU A 45 -0.03 0.84 19.48
C GLU A 45 0.42 2.25 19.89
N ARG A 46 1.67 2.63 19.57
CA ARG A 46 2.22 3.97 19.87
C ARG A 46 1.47 5.08 19.16
N ARG A 47 0.97 4.85 17.94
CA ARG A 47 0.20 5.83 17.18
C ARG A 47 -1.17 6.09 17.81
N ILE A 48 -1.81 5.04 18.32
CA ILE A 48 -3.09 5.11 19.04
C ILE A 48 -2.90 5.76 20.42
N LEU A 49 -1.86 5.39 21.18
CA LEU A 49 -1.47 5.99 22.46
C LEU A 49 -1.08 7.48 22.33
N ALA A 50 -0.38 7.86 21.27
CA ALA A 50 -0.01 9.25 21.00
C ALA A 50 -1.23 10.12 20.66
N LYS A 51 -2.19 9.60 19.87
CA LYS A 51 -3.46 10.28 19.59
C LYS A 51 -4.32 10.41 20.85
N LEU A 52 -4.28 9.43 21.76
CA LEU A 52 -4.96 9.45 23.06
C LEU A 52 -4.34 10.44 24.07
N ALA A 53 -3.01 10.55 24.10
CA ALA A 53 -2.26 11.47 24.97
C ALA A 53 -2.33 12.94 24.53
N THR A 54 -2.56 13.18 23.24
CA THR A 54 -2.59 14.53 22.64
C THR A 54 -4.00 15.03 22.32
N GLY A 55 -5.02 14.17 22.42
CA GLY A 55 -6.42 14.50 22.10
C GLY A 55 -6.73 14.60 20.60
N ALA A 56 -5.90 13.99 19.76
CA ALA A 56 -6.06 14.00 18.30
C ALA A 56 -7.21 13.11 17.80
N ARG A 57 -7.77 13.46 16.65
CA ARG A 57 -8.92 12.80 16.01
C ARG A 57 -8.52 11.44 15.38
N MET A 58 -9.35 10.40 15.50
CA MET A 58 -9.05 9.01 15.11
C MET A 58 -9.93 8.54 13.95
N THR A 59 -9.41 7.74 13.01
CA THR A 59 -10.19 7.26 11.85
C THR A 59 -11.20 6.15 12.23
N PRO A 60 -12.23 5.84 11.41
CA PRO A 60 -13.20 4.77 11.70
C PRO A 60 -12.55 3.39 11.92
N ASP A 61 -11.52 3.05 11.13
CA ASP A 61 -10.72 1.83 11.34
C ASP A 61 -9.87 1.94 12.62
N GLU A 62 -9.26 3.09 12.92
CA GLU A 62 -8.49 3.31 14.17
C GLU A 62 -9.36 3.30 15.43
N MET A 63 -10.62 3.72 15.32
CA MET A 63 -11.59 3.64 16.40
C MET A 63 -11.98 2.19 16.69
N PHE A 64 -12.15 1.36 15.66
CA PHE A 64 -12.24 -0.09 15.80
C PHE A 64 -10.96 -0.66 16.46
N PHE A 65 -9.83 0.01 16.26
CA PHE A 65 -8.55 -0.34 16.88
C PHE A 65 -8.29 0.21 18.30
N THR A 66 -9.25 0.83 18.99
CA THR A 66 -8.96 1.52 20.28
C THR A 66 -9.48 0.86 21.57
N GLU A 67 -10.27 -0.22 21.47
CA GLU A 67 -10.87 -0.87 22.65
C GLU A 67 -9.84 -1.26 23.73
N ALA A 68 -9.98 -0.72 24.94
CA ALA A 68 -9.85 -1.40 26.23
C ALA A 68 -9.57 -0.43 27.38
N ILE A 69 -10.33 -0.48 28.46
CA ILE A 69 -9.73 -0.23 29.78
C ILE A 69 -9.26 -1.59 30.29
N ILE A 70 -7.95 -1.88 30.21
CA ILE A 70 -7.36 -3.01 30.92
C ILE A 70 -6.89 -2.49 32.29
N ILE A 71 -7.64 -2.81 33.35
CA ILE A 71 -7.17 -2.62 34.73
C ILE A 71 -6.95 -4.02 35.30
N PRO A 72 -5.73 -4.58 35.14
CA PRO A 72 -5.48 -6.01 35.36
C PRO A 72 -5.94 -6.52 36.73
N ASP A 73 -5.81 -5.68 37.75
CA ASP A 73 -6.08 -6.04 39.14
C ASP A 73 -7.49 -5.67 39.62
N ARG A 74 -8.36 -5.11 38.76
CA ARG A 74 -9.72 -4.69 39.16
C ARG A 74 -10.84 -4.96 38.15
N ARG A 75 -10.54 -5.36 36.91
CA ARG A 75 -11.54 -5.62 35.84
C ARG A 75 -11.20 -6.94 35.11
N PRO A 76 -11.57 -8.10 35.66
CA PRO A 76 -11.23 -9.41 35.07
C PRO A 76 -12.07 -9.69 33.81
N ALA A 77 -11.61 -10.61 32.95
CA ALA A 77 -12.41 -11.17 31.86
C ALA A 77 -12.57 -12.69 32.03
N VAL A 78 -13.77 -13.14 32.40
CA VAL A 78 -14.03 -14.53 32.78
C VAL A 78 -14.57 -15.34 31.61
N THR A 79 -14.07 -16.57 31.44
CA THR A 79 -14.60 -17.53 30.48
C THR A 79 -16.02 -17.94 30.81
N ILE A 80 -16.90 -17.91 29.81
CA ILE A 80 -18.20 -18.56 29.90
C ILE A 80 -18.06 -20.00 29.39
N GLN A 81 -18.58 -20.94 30.17
CA GLN A 81 -18.55 -22.36 29.87
C GLN A 81 -19.91 -22.96 30.23
N ASP A 82 -20.49 -23.72 29.30
CA ASP A 82 -21.82 -24.33 29.42
C ASP A 82 -22.91 -23.32 29.79
N GLY A 83 -22.86 -22.12 29.21
CA GLY A 83 -23.81 -21.05 29.49
C GLY A 83 -23.70 -20.44 30.89
N THR A 84 -22.63 -20.71 31.64
CA THR A 84 -22.38 -20.16 32.98
C THR A 84 -20.96 -19.61 33.15
N TYR A 85 -20.67 -18.97 34.28
CA TYR A 85 -19.36 -18.36 34.56
C TYR A 85 -18.95 -18.56 36.03
N ASP A 86 -17.66 -18.52 36.33
CA ASP A 86 -17.12 -18.57 37.70
C ASP A 86 -16.17 -17.40 37.95
N LEU A 87 -16.69 -16.33 38.59
CA LEU A 87 -15.95 -15.10 38.81
C LEU A 87 -15.27 -15.11 40.19
N ARG A 88 -13.94 -15.13 40.23
CA ARG A 88 -13.18 -15.29 41.49
C ARG A 88 -12.56 -13.99 42.02
N HIS A 89 -12.71 -12.90 41.30
CA HIS A 89 -12.11 -11.62 41.65
C HIS A 89 -12.85 -10.95 42.82
N ALA A 90 -12.12 -10.55 43.86
CA ALA A 90 -12.68 -10.05 45.13
C ALA A 90 -13.72 -8.92 44.94
N ASP A 91 -13.40 -7.94 44.10
CA ASP A 91 -14.27 -6.78 43.81
C ASP A 91 -15.58 -7.13 43.09
N TRP A 92 -15.70 -8.35 42.56
CA TRP A 92 -16.84 -8.77 41.74
C TRP A 92 -17.51 -10.06 42.22
N LEU A 93 -17.11 -10.60 43.37
CA LEU A 93 -17.70 -11.82 43.93
C LEU A 93 -19.23 -11.71 44.13
N HIS A 94 -19.76 -10.48 44.29
CA HIS A 94 -21.20 -10.25 44.39
C HIS A 94 -21.97 -10.59 43.11
N LEU A 95 -21.33 -10.63 41.94
CA LEU A 95 -21.99 -11.06 40.71
C LEU A 95 -22.32 -12.57 40.72
N ASN A 96 -21.63 -13.38 41.55
CA ASN A 96 -21.97 -14.79 41.74
C ASN A 96 -23.20 -15.00 42.64
N GLN A 97 -23.69 -13.96 43.31
CA GLN A 97 -24.89 -14.06 44.15
C GLN A 97 -26.11 -14.43 43.29
N PRO A 98 -27.10 -15.17 43.81
CA PRO A 98 -28.19 -15.74 43.02
C PRO A 98 -28.89 -14.76 42.07
N GLY A 99 -29.20 -13.55 42.53
CA GLY A 99 -29.89 -12.54 41.73
C GLY A 99 -29.10 -12.04 40.51
N PRO A 100 -27.94 -11.38 40.70
CA PRO A 100 -27.02 -11.00 39.62
C PRO A 100 -26.68 -12.16 38.67
N ARG A 101 -26.36 -13.32 39.24
CA ARG A 101 -25.98 -14.52 38.47
C ARG A 101 -27.10 -14.99 37.55
N GLU A 102 -28.31 -15.12 38.06
CA GLU A 102 -29.47 -15.54 37.27
C GLU A 102 -29.73 -14.59 36.09
N ARG A 103 -29.65 -13.28 36.31
CA ARG A 103 -29.87 -12.28 35.26
C ARG A 103 -28.81 -12.31 34.16
N ILE A 104 -27.53 -12.37 34.54
CA ILE A 104 -26.42 -12.45 33.58
C ILE A 104 -26.50 -13.77 32.80
N THR A 105 -26.67 -14.90 33.48
CA THR A 105 -26.72 -16.23 32.81
C THR A 105 -27.90 -16.37 31.85
N ARG A 106 -29.03 -15.68 32.10
CA ARG A 106 -30.17 -15.65 31.17
C ARG A 106 -29.86 -14.94 29.86
N ALA A 107 -28.94 -13.97 29.87
CA ALA A 107 -28.58 -13.21 28.67
C ALA A 107 -27.63 -13.99 27.73
N ILE A 108 -26.74 -14.82 28.31
CA ILE A 108 -25.66 -15.53 27.62
C ILE A 108 -26.08 -16.28 26.33
N PRO A 109 -27.20 -17.04 26.31
CA PRO A 109 -27.54 -17.81 25.11
C PRO A 109 -27.94 -16.93 23.94
N GLY A 110 -28.45 -15.71 24.18
CA GLY A 110 -28.90 -14.79 23.13
C GLY A 110 -27.78 -13.97 22.48
N ILE A 111 -26.51 -14.29 22.78
CA ILE A 111 -25.32 -13.53 22.36
C ILE A 111 -24.38 -14.46 21.60
N GLY A 112 -24.05 -14.09 20.36
CA GLY A 112 -23.31 -14.93 19.42
C GLY A 112 -22.16 -14.17 18.73
N ARG A 113 -21.18 -14.93 18.23
CA ARG A 113 -20.04 -14.43 17.47
C ARG A 113 -20.45 -14.33 16.00
N VAL A 114 -20.17 -13.19 15.36
CA VAL A 114 -20.46 -13.00 13.94
C VAL A 114 -19.34 -13.63 13.12
N GLU A 115 -19.59 -14.82 12.58
CA GLU A 115 -18.72 -15.55 11.67
C GLU A 115 -18.75 -14.93 10.27
N LEU A 116 -17.61 -14.91 9.59
CA LEU A 116 -17.47 -14.37 8.22
C LEU A 116 -16.96 -15.46 7.26
N PRO A 117 -17.78 -16.49 6.96
CA PRO A 117 -17.37 -17.56 6.06
C PRO A 117 -17.04 -17.01 4.66
N GLY A 118 -15.84 -17.35 4.16
CA GLY A 118 -15.33 -16.89 2.87
C GLY A 118 -14.58 -15.55 2.90
N HIS A 119 -14.38 -14.94 4.06
CA HIS A 119 -13.55 -13.73 4.17
C HIS A 119 -12.04 -14.07 4.11
N PRO A 120 -11.23 -13.35 3.31
CA PRO A 120 -9.85 -13.77 2.96
C PRO A 120 -8.84 -13.73 4.12
N THR A 121 -9.11 -12.95 5.17
CA THR A 121 -8.10 -12.62 6.21
C THR A 121 -8.63 -12.65 7.65
N ALA A 122 -9.94 -12.78 7.87
CA ALA A 122 -10.54 -12.68 9.21
C ALA A 122 -11.60 -13.77 9.39
N PRO A 123 -11.49 -14.66 10.39
CA PRO A 123 -12.44 -15.75 10.58
C PRO A 123 -13.79 -15.29 11.15
N TYR A 124 -13.84 -14.16 11.88
CA TYR A 124 -15.05 -13.58 12.44
C TYR A 124 -14.92 -12.05 12.55
N GLY A 125 -16.05 -11.34 12.58
CA GLY A 125 -16.11 -9.87 12.49
C GLY A 125 -16.47 -9.13 13.79
N GLY A 126 -17.09 -9.80 14.76
CA GLY A 126 -17.52 -9.17 16.01
C GLY A 126 -18.55 -9.99 16.78
N THR A 127 -19.40 -9.31 17.55
CA THR A 127 -20.46 -9.87 18.38
C THR A 127 -21.84 -9.39 17.90
N ALA A 128 -22.86 -10.23 18.04
CA ALA A 128 -24.26 -9.87 17.80
C ALA A 128 -25.16 -10.47 18.88
N PHE A 129 -26.31 -9.85 19.14
CA PHE A 129 -27.28 -10.39 20.10
C PHE A 129 -28.73 -10.23 19.64
N VAL A 130 -29.59 -11.13 20.14
CA VAL A 130 -30.99 -11.24 19.73
C VAL A 130 -31.82 -10.15 20.40
N VAL A 131 -32.41 -9.28 19.59
CA VAL A 131 -33.19 -8.12 20.05
C VAL A 131 -34.66 -8.19 19.63
N GLY A 132 -35.04 -9.14 18.79
CA GLY A 132 -36.42 -9.35 18.35
C GLY A 132 -36.60 -10.76 17.81
N ARG A 133 -37.80 -11.06 17.31
CA ARG A 133 -38.04 -12.34 16.62
C ARG A 133 -37.20 -12.35 15.33
N ASP A 134 -36.31 -13.32 15.20
CA ASP A 134 -35.44 -13.50 14.03
C ASP A 134 -34.62 -12.23 13.69
N LEU A 135 -34.28 -11.46 14.73
CA LEU A 135 -33.66 -10.14 14.60
C LEU A 135 -32.46 -9.99 15.55
N LEU A 136 -31.30 -9.74 14.97
CA LEU A 136 -30.04 -9.50 15.67
C LEU A 136 -29.66 -8.03 15.59
N MET A 137 -29.00 -7.55 16.63
CA MET A 137 -28.31 -6.25 16.67
C MET A 137 -26.80 -6.48 16.71
N THR A 138 -26.09 -5.70 15.91
CA THR A 138 -24.61 -5.60 15.91
C THR A 138 -24.21 -4.18 15.49
N ASN A 139 -22.91 -3.91 15.39
CA ASN A 139 -22.43 -2.63 14.88
C ASN A 139 -22.54 -2.52 13.36
N ARG A 140 -22.56 -1.28 12.87
CA ARG A 140 -22.55 -0.98 11.44
C ARG A 140 -21.27 -1.47 10.76
N HIS A 141 -20.08 -1.29 11.35
CA HIS A 141 -18.83 -1.77 10.72
C HIS A 141 -18.79 -3.28 10.64
N VAL A 142 -19.35 -3.98 11.65
CA VAL A 142 -19.44 -5.44 11.64
C VAL A 142 -20.31 -5.90 10.47
N ALA A 143 -21.43 -5.22 10.21
CA ALA A 143 -22.28 -5.50 9.05
C ALA A 143 -21.62 -5.13 7.72
N GLU A 144 -20.90 -4.02 7.63
CA GLU A 144 -20.21 -3.55 6.41
C GLU A 144 -19.13 -4.52 5.90
N ALA A 145 -18.67 -5.47 6.73
CA ALA A 145 -17.78 -6.55 6.31
C ALA A 145 -18.43 -7.46 5.23
N PHE A 146 -19.76 -7.62 5.24
CA PHE A 146 -20.50 -8.50 4.33
C PHE A 146 -21.76 -7.85 3.70
N ALA A 147 -22.11 -6.62 4.06
CA ALA A 147 -23.27 -5.88 3.56
C ALA A 147 -22.89 -4.48 3.06
N ARG A 148 -23.71 -3.90 2.17
CA ARG A 148 -23.61 -2.52 1.68
C ARG A 148 -24.97 -1.83 1.73
N GLY A 149 -24.94 -0.50 1.79
CA GLY A 149 -26.12 0.37 1.83
C GLY A 149 -26.32 1.03 3.19
N LEU A 150 -27.19 2.04 3.25
CA LEU A 150 -27.53 2.77 4.46
C LEU A 150 -29.03 3.00 4.56
N GLY A 151 -29.53 3.03 5.80
CA GLY A 151 -30.94 3.18 6.12
C GLY A 151 -31.68 1.83 6.11
N THR A 152 -32.87 1.82 5.52
CA THR A 152 -33.77 0.65 5.45
C THR A 152 -34.07 0.20 4.01
N ARG A 153 -33.51 0.90 3.02
CA ARG A 153 -33.73 0.67 1.58
C ARG A 153 -32.39 0.48 0.89
N SER A 154 -32.40 -0.21 -0.25
CA SER A 154 -31.20 -0.43 -1.08
C SER A 154 -30.05 -1.12 -0.33
N LEU A 155 -30.39 -1.99 0.63
CA LEU A 155 -29.43 -2.81 1.37
C LEU A 155 -29.18 -4.11 0.61
N SER A 156 -27.91 -4.48 0.45
CA SER A 156 -27.54 -5.71 -0.25
C SER A 156 -26.33 -6.38 0.38
N PHE A 157 -26.25 -7.70 0.25
CA PHE A 157 -25.04 -8.44 0.57
C PHE A 157 -23.95 -8.16 -0.46
N ILE A 158 -22.70 -8.14 -0.02
CA ILE A 158 -21.56 -8.06 -0.93
C ILE A 158 -21.43 -9.41 -1.65
N PRO A 159 -21.37 -9.45 -2.99
CA PRO A 159 -21.23 -10.70 -3.74
C PRO A 159 -20.04 -11.52 -3.23
N GLY A 160 -20.28 -12.81 -2.94
CA GLY A 160 -19.26 -13.73 -2.44
C GLY A 160 -18.88 -13.57 -0.96
N ARG A 161 -19.52 -12.65 -0.22
CA ARG A 161 -19.36 -12.53 1.25
C ARG A 161 -20.64 -12.92 1.96
N MET A 162 -20.51 -13.72 3.00
CA MET A 162 -21.63 -14.18 3.83
C MET A 162 -21.36 -13.83 5.29
N GLY A 163 -22.42 -13.52 6.04
CA GLY A 163 -22.39 -13.37 7.49
C GLY A 163 -23.17 -14.50 8.15
N ALA A 164 -22.65 -15.05 9.24
CA ALA A 164 -23.34 -16.06 10.03
C ALA A 164 -23.09 -15.81 11.53
N VAL A 165 -23.83 -16.45 12.42
CA VAL A 165 -23.71 -16.26 13.87
C VAL A 165 -23.61 -17.58 14.61
N ASP A 166 -22.57 -17.70 15.46
CA ASP A 166 -22.35 -18.82 16.37
C ASP A 166 -22.68 -18.41 17.83
N PHE A 167 -23.75 -18.98 18.39
CA PHE A 167 -24.16 -18.70 19.77
C PHE A 167 -23.40 -19.52 20.83
N LEU A 168 -22.60 -20.52 20.46
CA LEU A 168 -22.03 -21.52 21.36
C LEU A 168 -20.51 -21.52 21.42
N ARG A 169 -19.83 -20.53 20.83
CA ARG A 169 -18.36 -20.45 20.75
C ARG A 169 -17.69 -20.16 22.10
N GLU A 170 -17.73 -21.12 23.00
CA GLU A 170 -17.13 -21.13 24.34
C GLU A 170 -15.76 -21.82 24.34
N HIS A 171 -14.99 -21.67 25.42
CA HIS A 171 -13.69 -22.34 25.56
C HIS A 171 -13.86 -23.87 25.60
N ASP A 172 -13.00 -24.60 24.88
CA ASP A 172 -13.01 -26.07 24.74
C ASP A 172 -14.29 -26.69 24.14
N ARG A 173 -15.09 -25.90 23.40
CA ARG A 173 -16.29 -26.37 22.71
C ARG A 173 -16.14 -26.26 21.18
N PRO A 174 -15.82 -27.37 20.48
CA PRO A 174 -15.52 -27.32 19.05
C PRO A 174 -16.76 -27.20 18.15
N ASP A 175 -17.93 -27.65 18.59
CA ASP A 175 -19.16 -27.70 17.78
C ASP A 175 -20.17 -26.62 18.20
N GLY A 176 -20.31 -25.59 17.36
CA GLY A 176 -21.35 -24.56 17.44
C GLY A 176 -22.36 -24.70 16.31
N VAL A 177 -23.64 -24.46 16.59
CA VAL A 177 -24.66 -24.33 15.53
C VAL A 177 -24.53 -22.92 14.97
N VAL A 178 -23.96 -22.82 13.77
CA VAL A 178 -23.83 -21.57 13.02
C VAL A 178 -25.11 -21.34 12.23
N LEU A 179 -25.71 -20.16 12.42
CA LEU A 179 -26.94 -19.75 11.73
C LEU A 179 -26.64 -18.62 10.75
N ASP A 180 -27.06 -18.76 9.50
CA ASP A 180 -26.78 -17.79 8.44
C ASP A 180 -27.61 -16.52 8.57
N VAL A 181 -27.00 -15.36 8.32
CA VAL A 181 -27.70 -14.09 8.20
C VAL A 181 -28.42 -14.08 6.85
N THR A 182 -29.75 -14.11 6.87
CA THR A 182 -30.59 -14.23 5.66
C THR A 182 -31.00 -12.88 5.08
N GLY A 183 -30.83 -11.79 5.83
CA GLY A 183 -31.14 -10.45 5.35
C GLY A 183 -30.60 -9.33 6.24
N ILE A 184 -30.61 -8.12 5.69
CA ILE A 184 -30.22 -6.89 6.41
C ILE A 184 -31.50 -6.07 6.61
N ALA A 185 -31.92 -5.90 7.86
CA ALA A 185 -33.13 -5.15 8.18
C ALA A 185 -32.88 -3.63 8.22
N MET A 186 -31.70 -3.23 8.68
CA MET A 186 -31.31 -1.83 8.81
C MET A 186 -29.79 -1.69 8.93
N ILE A 187 -29.22 -0.69 8.28
CA ILE A 187 -27.89 -0.16 8.64
C ILE A 187 -28.09 1.31 9.02
N HIS A 188 -27.91 1.64 10.30
CA HIS A 188 -28.30 2.95 10.81
C HIS A 188 -27.35 4.05 10.27
N PRO A 189 -27.85 5.15 9.69
CA PRO A 189 -27.01 6.15 9.01
C PRO A 189 -26.32 7.14 9.96
N TYR A 190 -26.70 7.16 11.23
CA TYR A 190 -26.12 7.99 12.29
C TYR A 190 -25.37 7.19 13.37
N TRP A 191 -26.07 6.31 14.10
CA TRP A 191 -25.46 5.38 15.05
C TRP A 191 -24.66 4.25 14.40
N ASP A 192 -23.58 3.81 15.04
CA ASP A 192 -22.84 2.60 14.71
C ASP A 192 -23.64 1.34 15.11
N MET A 193 -24.73 1.09 14.39
CA MET A 193 -25.69 0.03 14.68
C MET A 193 -26.29 -0.52 13.39
N ALA A 194 -26.42 -1.83 13.32
CA ALA A 194 -27.12 -2.55 12.27
C ALA A 194 -28.08 -3.60 12.85
N LEU A 195 -29.15 -3.87 12.12
CA LEU A 195 -30.11 -4.94 12.41
C LEU A 195 -30.08 -5.98 11.29
N LEU A 196 -29.92 -7.24 11.68
CA LEU A 196 -29.76 -8.38 10.78
C LEU A 196 -30.89 -9.39 10.99
N ARG A 197 -31.36 -10.02 9.90
CA ARG A 197 -32.34 -11.10 9.92
C ARG A 197 -31.63 -12.44 9.91
N ILE A 198 -32.14 -13.38 10.71
CA ILE A 198 -31.59 -14.73 10.84
C ILE A 198 -32.72 -15.75 10.79
N GLU A 199 -32.50 -16.89 10.14
CA GLU A 199 -33.46 -18.00 10.13
C GLU A 199 -32.94 -19.18 10.96
N GLY A 200 -33.86 -20.01 11.47
CA GLY A 200 -33.51 -21.21 12.24
C GLY A 200 -33.33 -20.99 13.75
N LEU A 201 -33.64 -19.80 14.27
CA LEU A 201 -33.65 -19.52 15.71
C LEU A 201 -34.87 -20.19 16.37
N PRO A 202 -34.72 -21.03 17.42
CA PRO A 202 -35.86 -21.61 18.12
C PRO A 202 -36.76 -20.55 18.78
N ASP A 203 -38.08 -20.72 18.79
CA ASP A 203 -39.02 -19.81 19.47
C ASP A 203 -38.75 -19.67 20.99
N THR A 204 -38.01 -20.62 21.57
CA THR A 204 -37.58 -20.64 22.98
C THR A 204 -36.28 -19.89 23.25
N HIS A 205 -35.59 -19.39 22.21
CA HIS A 205 -34.31 -18.71 22.35
C HIS A 205 -34.49 -17.31 22.97
N PRO A 206 -33.62 -16.88 23.91
CA PRO A 206 -33.85 -15.65 24.66
C PRO A 206 -33.69 -14.41 23.79
N ILE A 207 -34.69 -13.53 23.85
CA ILE A 207 -34.66 -12.20 23.23
C ILE A 207 -34.32 -11.18 24.32
N LEU A 208 -33.21 -10.47 24.15
CA LEU A 208 -32.71 -9.48 25.09
C LEU A 208 -33.47 -8.17 24.94
N SER A 209 -33.84 -7.56 26.06
CA SER A 209 -34.66 -6.34 26.09
C SER A 209 -33.80 -5.11 26.32
N LEU A 210 -33.92 -4.12 25.43
CA LEU A 210 -33.21 -2.85 25.54
C LEU A 210 -33.90 -1.93 26.55
N ALA A 211 -33.10 -1.29 27.42
CA ALA A 211 -33.59 -0.37 28.41
C ALA A 211 -34.18 0.91 27.78
N THR A 212 -35.34 1.35 28.27
CA THR A 212 -35.94 2.64 27.86
C THR A 212 -35.58 3.80 28.78
N GLY A 213 -35.08 3.49 29.99
CA GLY A 213 -34.68 4.49 30.98
C GLY A 213 -33.38 5.18 30.60
N ALA A 214 -33.20 6.42 31.07
CA ALA A 214 -32.00 7.21 30.83
C ALA A 214 -30.77 6.48 31.39
N VAL A 215 -29.72 6.35 30.57
CA VAL A 215 -28.46 5.73 30.98
C VAL A 215 -27.74 6.56 32.05
N GLU A 216 -28.02 7.86 32.11
CA GLU A 216 -27.51 8.79 33.12
C GLU A 216 -27.89 8.35 34.54
N ASP A 217 -29.07 7.75 34.71
CA ASP A 217 -29.55 7.20 35.98
C ASP A 217 -28.80 5.92 36.42
N ARG A 218 -27.92 5.40 35.55
CA ARG A 218 -27.15 4.16 35.76
C ARG A 218 -25.65 4.41 35.94
N VAL A 219 -25.19 5.66 35.86
CA VAL A 219 -23.77 6.00 36.07
C VAL A 219 -23.28 5.53 37.45
N GLY A 220 -22.15 4.81 37.47
CA GLY A 220 -21.54 4.22 38.66
C GLY A 220 -22.05 2.81 39.01
N GLN A 221 -23.15 2.37 38.40
CA GLN A 221 -23.71 1.04 38.61
C GLN A 221 -22.90 -0.04 37.88
N ASP A 222 -22.97 -1.27 38.41
CA ASP A 222 -22.26 -2.42 37.85
C ASP A 222 -22.93 -2.91 36.57
N VAL A 223 -22.11 -3.11 35.55
CA VAL A 223 -22.49 -3.64 34.25
C VAL A 223 -21.65 -4.86 33.93
N ALA A 224 -22.17 -5.72 33.06
CA ALA A 224 -21.48 -6.85 32.49
C ALA A 224 -21.48 -6.75 30.98
N VAL A 225 -20.31 -6.70 30.36
CA VAL A 225 -20.17 -6.81 28.90
C VAL A 225 -19.98 -8.29 28.56
N ILE A 226 -20.75 -8.79 27.60
CA ILE A 226 -20.64 -10.18 27.14
C ILE A 226 -20.34 -10.15 25.64
N GLY A 227 -19.18 -10.69 25.28
CA GLY A 227 -18.60 -10.56 23.94
C GLY A 227 -17.52 -11.59 23.63
N TYR A 228 -16.89 -11.42 22.48
CA TYR A 228 -15.85 -12.32 21.95
C TYR A 228 -14.52 -11.58 21.74
N PRO A 229 -13.77 -11.28 22.81
CA PRO A 229 -12.46 -10.65 22.69
C PRO A 229 -11.51 -11.52 21.85
N ALA A 230 -10.99 -10.95 20.78
CA ALA A 230 -9.93 -11.51 19.95
C ALA A 230 -8.57 -11.33 20.61
N PHE A 231 -7.61 -12.15 20.21
CA PHE A 231 -6.22 -11.93 20.57
C PHE A 231 -5.81 -10.61 19.97
N ASP A 232 -5.27 -9.74 20.81
CA ASP A 232 -4.89 -8.43 20.39
C ASP A 232 -3.38 -8.27 20.44
N PRO A 233 -2.65 -8.37 19.32
CA PRO A 233 -1.22 -8.12 19.34
C PRO A 233 -0.87 -6.66 19.70
N ARG A 234 -1.88 -5.77 19.88
CA ARG A 234 -1.82 -4.34 20.25
C ARG A 234 -1.86 -4.05 21.78
N ASN A 235 -1.81 -5.06 22.64
CA ASN A 235 -1.74 -4.86 24.09
C ASN A 235 -0.59 -5.70 24.66
N ALA A 236 0.01 -5.28 25.79
CA ALA A 236 1.11 -6.04 26.38
C ALA A 236 0.67 -7.48 26.70
N LEU A 237 1.40 -8.46 26.17
CA LEU A 237 1.03 -9.88 26.24
C LEU A 237 0.83 -10.34 27.68
N ASP A 238 1.67 -9.89 28.62
CA ASP A 238 1.57 -10.23 30.04
C ASP A 238 0.30 -9.63 30.70
N VAL A 239 -0.12 -8.44 30.27
CA VAL A 239 -1.33 -7.75 30.75
C VAL A 239 -2.58 -8.41 30.19
N GLN A 240 -2.58 -8.78 28.92
CA GLN A 240 -3.67 -9.54 28.31
C GLN A 240 -3.75 -10.95 28.87
N ASP A 241 -2.63 -11.64 29.07
CA ASP A 241 -2.61 -12.96 29.68
C ASP A 241 -3.07 -12.92 31.13
N LYS A 242 -2.79 -11.86 31.89
CA LYS A 242 -3.34 -11.65 33.23
C LYS A 242 -4.87 -11.49 33.24
N VAL A 243 -5.43 -10.78 32.25
CA VAL A 243 -6.89 -10.47 32.22
C VAL A 243 -7.72 -11.51 31.50
N PHE A 244 -7.21 -12.05 30.39
CA PHE A 244 -7.90 -13.00 29.50
C PHE A 244 -7.35 -14.43 29.63
N GLY A 245 -6.23 -14.68 30.32
CA GLY A 245 -5.75 -16.03 30.58
C GLY A 245 -5.26 -16.78 29.34
N GLY A 246 -4.76 -16.07 28.32
CA GLY A 246 -4.17 -16.66 27.10
C GLY A 246 -5.15 -17.32 26.13
N VAL A 247 -6.46 -17.17 26.34
CA VAL A 247 -7.51 -17.80 25.53
C VAL A 247 -8.36 -16.72 24.87
N TYR A 248 -8.46 -16.72 23.53
CA TYR A 248 -9.14 -15.66 22.79
C TYR A 248 -10.14 -16.21 21.77
N GLY A 249 -11.02 -15.34 21.26
CA GLY A 249 -12.05 -15.69 20.28
C GLY A 249 -13.18 -16.55 20.86
N VAL A 250 -13.29 -16.63 22.19
CA VAL A 250 -14.31 -17.38 22.93
C VAL A 250 -15.21 -16.40 23.69
N LYS A 251 -16.43 -16.83 24.02
CA LYS A 251 -17.39 -16.03 24.78
C LYS A 251 -16.85 -15.69 26.17
N ARG A 252 -16.85 -14.40 26.53
CA ARG A 252 -16.39 -13.88 27.84
C ARG A 252 -17.45 -13.04 28.54
N LEU A 253 -17.35 -13.03 29.87
CA LEU A 253 -18.02 -12.08 30.75
C LEU A 253 -16.99 -11.07 31.28
N GLN A 254 -17.19 -9.79 31.01
CA GLN A 254 -16.31 -8.70 31.37
C GLN A 254 -17.06 -7.70 32.27
N PRO A 255 -16.95 -7.82 33.61
CA PRO A 255 -17.56 -6.86 34.53
C PRO A 255 -16.91 -5.47 34.48
N GLY A 256 -17.73 -4.45 34.69
CA GLY A 256 -17.32 -3.05 34.79
C GLY A 256 -18.40 -2.18 35.40
N LYS A 257 -18.23 -0.87 35.28
CA LYS A 257 -19.17 0.16 35.74
C LYS A 257 -19.61 1.04 34.59
N MET A 258 -20.87 1.44 34.61
CA MET A 258 -21.40 2.43 33.69
C MET A 258 -20.83 3.81 34.03
N ARG A 259 -20.56 4.63 33.02
CA ARG A 259 -20.01 5.97 33.15
C ARG A 259 -20.83 6.97 32.33
N GLY A 260 -20.57 8.26 32.54
CA GLY A 260 -21.28 9.34 31.87
C GLY A 260 -21.06 9.35 30.36
N ARG A 261 -21.74 10.27 29.67
CA ARG A 261 -21.54 10.45 28.22
C ARG A 261 -20.22 11.15 27.92
N ALA A 262 -19.66 10.83 26.76
CA ALA A 262 -18.50 11.49 26.19
C ALA A 262 -18.69 11.67 24.68
N ASP A 263 -18.06 12.69 24.14
CA ASP A 263 -18.00 12.91 22.69
C ASP A 263 -16.95 11.97 22.08
N VAL A 264 -17.35 11.27 21.03
CA VAL A 264 -16.49 10.39 20.26
C VAL A 264 -16.84 10.56 18.79
N GLU A 265 -15.85 10.45 17.93
CA GLU A 265 -16.10 10.35 16.50
C GLU A 265 -16.78 9.01 16.18
N SER A 266 -17.61 8.94 15.14
CA SER A 266 -18.26 7.73 14.61
C SER A 266 -18.76 8.03 13.19
N TYR A 267 -18.19 7.35 12.18
CA TYR A 267 -18.52 7.47 10.75
C TYR A 267 -18.70 8.92 10.29
N ASP A 268 -17.61 9.68 10.39
CA ASP A 268 -17.45 11.08 9.97
C ASP A 268 -18.20 12.12 10.81
N ARG A 269 -18.73 11.74 11.98
CA ARG A 269 -19.48 12.64 12.86
C ARG A 269 -19.06 12.50 14.31
N PHE A 270 -19.12 13.60 15.04
CA PHE A 270 -19.02 13.56 16.50
C PHE A 270 -20.38 13.23 17.09
N VAL A 271 -20.43 12.19 17.92
CA VAL A 271 -21.62 11.74 18.64
C VAL A 271 -21.35 11.69 20.14
N THR A 272 -22.35 12.06 20.93
CA THR A 272 -22.26 12.06 22.40
C THR A 272 -22.89 10.78 22.94
N VAL A 273 -22.06 9.81 23.34
CA VAL A 273 -22.49 8.47 23.74
C VAL A 273 -22.10 8.13 25.17
N PRO A 274 -22.86 7.27 25.88
CA PRO A 274 -22.44 6.77 27.17
C PRO A 274 -21.15 5.94 27.12
N THR A 275 -20.50 5.85 28.27
CA THR A 275 -19.25 5.08 28.42
C THR A 275 -19.32 4.02 29.51
N HIS A 276 -18.41 3.05 29.50
CA HIS A 276 -18.21 2.05 30.58
C HIS A 276 -16.72 1.72 30.77
N ASP A 277 -16.37 0.97 31.82
CA ASP A 277 -14.96 0.63 32.15
C ASP A 277 -14.63 -0.88 32.20
N ALA A 278 -15.51 -1.74 31.69
CA ALA A 278 -15.22 -3.18 31.51
C ALA A 278 -14.02 -3.41 30.57
N SER A 279 -13.21 -4.45 30.81
CA SER A 279 -12.04 -4.75 29.97
C SER A 279 -12.42 -5.47 28.67
N THR A 280 -12.47 -4.72 27.55
CA THR A 280 -12.76 -5.23 26.20
C THR A 280 -11.50 -5.29 25.32
N LEU A 281 -11.60 -5.91 24.16
CA LEU A 281 -10.57 -6.05 23.10
C LEU A 281 -11.28 -6.18 21.75
N GLY A 282 -10.56 -5.97 20.64
CA GLY A 282 -11.10 -6.16 19.29
C GLY A 282 -11.89 -7.47 19.16
N GLY A 283 -13.06 -7.44 18.53
CA GLY A 283 -14.03 -8.55 18.53
C GLY A 283 -15.17 -8.40 19.56
N ASN A 284 -15.06 -7.50 20.54
CA ASN A 284 -16.21 -7.10 21.37
C ASN A 284 -17.12 -6.07 20.68
N SER A 285 -16.75 -5.48 19.55
CA SER A 285 -17.68 -4.73 18.70
C SER A 285 -19.00 -5.48 18.52
N GLY A 286 -20.09 -4.89 18.99
CA GLY A 286 -21.44 -5.41 18.92
C GLY A 286 -21.86 -6.16 20.18
N SER A 287 -21.03 -6.17 21.22
CA SER A 287 -21.35 -6.75 22.52
C SER A 287 -22.42 -5.95 23.25
N CYS A 288 -23.26 -6.65 24.00
CA CYS A 288 -24.27 -6.00 24.83
C CYS A 288 -23.68 -5.57 26.18
N VAL A 289 -24.03 -4.36 26.61
CA VAL A 289 -23.72 -3.85 27.96
C VAL A 289 -24.93 -4.14 28.86
N VAL A 290 -24.82 -5.17 29.70
CA VAL A 290 -25.92 -5.67 30.54
C VAL A 290 -25.92 -4.95 31.90
N ASP A 291 -27.06 -4.45 32.32
CA ASP A 291 -27.28 -4.00 33.71
C ASP A 291 -27.40 -5.21 34.63
N VAL A 292 -26.50 -5.34 35.60
CA VAL A 292 -26.50 -6.49 36.51
C VAL A 292 -27.68 -6.48 37.48
N GLN A 293 -28.28 -5.32 37.75
CA GLN A 293 -29.41 -5.19 38.66
C GLN A 293 -30.72 -5.63 38.02
N THR A 294 -30.92 -5.31 36.74
CA THR A 294 -32.20 -5.51 36.04
C THR A 294 -32.15 -6.62 34.99
N GLY A 295 -30.97 -6.88 34.41
CA GLY A 295 -30.78 -7.78 33.27
C GLY A 295 -31.15 -7.13 31.93
N GLU A 296 -31.42 -5.83 31.91
CA GLU A 296 -31.69 -5.06 30.70
C GLU A 296 -30.40 -4.70 29.96
N ILE A 297 -30.50 -4.48 28.63
CA ILE A 297 -29.37 -4.01 27.83
C ILE A 297 -29.35 -2.48 27.84
N LEU A 298 -28.29 -1.90 28.40
CA LEU A 298 -28.10 -0.45 28.49
C LEU A 298 -27.50 0.16 27.23
N GLY A 299 -26.72 -0.63 26.48
CA GLY A 299 -26.12 -0.15 25.23
C GLY A 299 -25.45 -1.23 24.39
N LEU A 300 -25.12 -0.84 23.16
CA LEU A 300 -24.38 -1.61 22.17
C LEU A 300 -22.93 -1.11 22.12
N HIS A 301 -21.99 -1.91 22.60
CA HIS A 301 -20.56 -1.57 22.58
C HIS A 301 -20.06 -1.48 21.14
N PHE A 302 -19.24 -0.47 20.82
CA PHE A 302 -18.71 -0.29 19.46
C PHE A 302 -17.25 0.13 19.38
N GLY A 303 -16.61 0.38 20.53
CA GLY A 303 -15.24 0.82 20.58
C GLY A 303 -14.87 1.27 21.98
N GLY A 304 -13.60 1.57 22.18
CA GLY A 304 -13.08 2.06 23.46
C GLY A 304 -11.77 2.76 23.25
N HIS A 305 -11.19 3.39 24.26
CA HIS A 305 -9.92 4.10 24.17
C HIS A 305 -9.04 3.64 25.33
N TYR A 306 -7.81 3.19 25.03
CA TYR A 306 -6.90 2.61 26.02
C TYR A 306 -6.76 3.47 27.29
N LEU A 307 -7.07 2.89 28.46
CA LEU A 307 -7.07 3.53 29.81
C LEU A 307 -7.99 4.75 29.98
N LYS A 308 -8.86 5.07 29.00
CA LYS A 308 -9.72 6.27 29.03
C LYS A 308 -11.20 5.94 29.27
N ALA A 309 -11.84 5.23 28.33
CA ALA A 309 -13.26 4.85 28.40
C ALA A 309 -13.62 3.87 27.27
N ASN A 310 -14.61 3.00 27.50
CA ASN A 310 -15.29 2.23 26.45
C ASN A 310 -16.61 2.90 26.07
N TYR A 311 -16.99 2.91 24.80
CA TYR A 311 -18.13 3.63 24.22
C TYR A 311 -19.24 2.67 23.78
N CYS A 312 -20.49 3.07 23.99
CA CYS A 312 -21.64 2.28 23.54
C CYS A 312 -22.80 3.16 23.06
N VAL A 313 -23.52 2.72 22.02
CA VAL A 313 -24.78 3.36 21.60
C VAL A 313 -25.83 3.10 22.68
N ALA A 314 -26.46 4.15 23.21
CA ALA A 314 -27.41 4.03 24.31
C ALA A 314 -28.72 3.37 23.86
N ALA A 315 -29.17 2.34 24.59
CA ALA A 315 -30.46 1.68 24.35
C ALA A 315 -31.63 2.67 24.45
N SER A 316 -31.53 3.65 25.35
CA SER A 316 -32.54 4.71 25.54
C SER A 316 -32.64 5.67 24.35
N ASP A 317 -31.55 5.88 23.61
CA ASP A 317 -31.57 6.70 22.39
C ASP A 317 -32.20 5.94 21.23
N LEU A 318 -31.91 4.63 21.13
CA LEU A 318 -32.57 3.74 20.18
C LEU A 318 -34.08 3.60 20.47
N ALA A 319 -34.49 3.64 21.73
CA ALA A 319 -35.90 3.60 22.15
C ALA A 319 -36.72 4.85 21.76
N ARG A 320 -36.06 5.90 21.24
CA ARG A 320 -36.70 7.11 20.72
C ARG A 320 -36.84 7.09 19.20
N ASP A 321 -36.07 6.25 18.51
CA ASP A 321 -36.09 6.14 17.06
C ASP A 321 -37.26 5.28 16.58
N GLY A 322 -38.23 5.92 15.91
CA GLY A 322 -39.40 5.24 15.37
C GLY A 322 -39.07 4.08 14.44
N ARG A 323 -37.99 4.17 13.64
CA ARG A 323 -37.60 3.15 12.68
C ARG A 323 -37.04 1.90 13.38
N VAL A 324 -36.32 2.09 14.49
CA VAL A 324 -35.81 0.99 15.32
C VAL A 324 -36.95 0.27 16.04
N ILE A 325 -37.93 1.04 16.54
CA ILE A 325 -39.15 0.49 17.12
C ILE A 325 -39.93 -0.32 16.07
N ASP A 326 -40.09 0.23 14.86
CA ASP A 326 -40.79 -0.43 13.74
C ASP A 326 -40.09 -1.69 13.24
N ALA A 327 -38.76 -1.77 13.37
CA ALA A 327 -38.00 -2.97 12.97
C ALA A 327 -38.30 -4.20 13.85
N GLY A 328 -38.91 -4.01 15.02
CA GLY A 328 -39.30 -5.09 15.94
C GLY A 328 -38.34 -5.33 17.11
N VAL A 329 -37.50 -4.34 17.45
CA VAL A 329 -36.62 -4.40 18.63
C VAL A 329 -37.45 -4.41 19.92
N ARG A 330 -37.14 -5.34 20.82
CA ARG A 330 -37.78 -5.50 22.13
C ARG A 330 -37.16 -4.54 23.14
N PHE A 331 -38.01 -3.73 23.75
CA PHE A 331 -37.65 -2.83 24.83
C PHE A 331 -38.27 -3.29 26.15
N SER A 332 -37.60 -3.05 27.29
CA SER A 332 -38.08 -3.47 28.61
C SER A 332 -39.24 -2.62 29.13
N GLY A 333 -39.35 -1.38 28.65
CA GLY A 333 -40.49 -0.47 28.89
C GLY A 333 -41.18 -0.08 27.57
N THR A 334 -42.19 0.80 27.66
CA THR A 334 -42.86 1.33 26.46
C THR A 334 -41.98 2.40 25.79
N PRO A 335 -41.43 2.16 24.59
CA PRO A 335 -40.60 3.14 23.90
C PRO A 335 -41.45 4.35 23.48
N ARG A 336 -40.86 5.56 23.51
CA ARG A 336 -41.56 6.80 23.17
C ARG A 336 -40.96 7.39 21.90
N ARG A 337 -41.72 7.32 20.80
CA ARG A 337 -41.37 8.03 19.57
C ARG A 337 -41.31 9.53 19.84
N GLY A 338 -40.23 10.16 19.41
CA GLY A 338 -40.11 11.60 19.46
C GLY A 338 -39.14 12.09 18.39
N PRO A 339 -39.11 13.40 18.12
CA PRO A 339 -38.09 13.99 17.27
C PRO A 339 -36.71 13.64 17.82
N VAL A 340 -35.84 13.12 16.97
CA VAL A 340 -34.47 12.76 17.31
C VAL A 340 -33.49 13.59 16.49
N PRO A 341 -32.32 13.98 17.06
CA PRO A 341 -31.35 14.82 16.36
C PRO A 341 -30.88 14.29 15.01
N TRP A 342 -31.01 12.99 14.78
CA TRP A 342 -30.57 12.30 13.56
C TRP A 342 -31.68 12.11 12.51
N ASP A 343 -32.88 12.67 12.71
CA ASP A 343 -33.95 12.64 11.70
C ASP A 343 -33.58 13.30 10.36
N PRO A 344 -32.87 14.44 10.30
CA PRO A 344 -32.44 15.02 9.02
C PRO A 344 -31.52 14.10 8.21
N ILE A 345 -30.71 13.30 8.90
CA ILE A 345 -29.76 12.37 8.26
C ILE A 345 -30.51 11.19 7.63
N TRP A 346 -31.54 10.70 8.32
CA TRP A 346 -32.44 9.71 7.76
C TRP A 346 -33.17 10.23 6.52
N LEU A 347 -33.69 11.45 6.55
CA LEU A 347 -34.35 12.08 5.40
C LEU A 347 -33.41 12.21 4.20
N ALA A 348 -32.16 12.63 4.43
CA ALA A 348 -31.15 12.70 3.37
C ALA A 348 -30.79 11.33 2.79
N THR A 349 -30.67 10.31 3.66
CA THR A 349 -30.35 8.93 3.26
C THR A 349 -31.50 8.31 2.44
N GLU A 350 -32.74 8.54 2.86
CA GLU A 350 -33.93 8.07 2.13
C GLU A 350 -34.12 8.80 0.80
N ALA A 351 -33.81 10.10 0.72
CA ALA A 351 -33.85 10.89 -0.51
C ALA A 351 -32.80 10.42 -1.54
N ALA A 352 -31.58 10.10 -1.07
CA ALA A 352 -30.52 9.54 -1.92
C ALA A 352 -30.82 8.12 -2.43
N SER A 353 -31.75 7.41 -1.77
CA SER A 353 -32.14 6.03 -2.10
C SER A 353 -33.45 5.94 -2.91
N ALA A 354 -34.01 7.07 -3.36
CA ALA A 354 -35.22 7.07 -4.19
C ALA A 354 -34.90 6.65 -5.64
N PRO A 355 -35.68 5.74 -6.26
CA PRO A 355 -35.47 5.37 -7.66
C PRO A 355 -35.74 6.55 -8.60
N ASP A 356 -34.82 6.78 -9.54
CA ASP A 356 -34.92 7.77 -10.62
C ASP A 356 -36.18 7.50 -11.48
N THR A 357 -37.10 8.46 -11.50
CA THR A 357 -38.35 8.40 -12.28
C THR A 357 -38.23 9.09 -13.64
N SER A 358 -37.03 9.12 -14.22
CA SER A 358 -36.84 9.66 -15.57
C SER A 358 -37.31 8.66 -16.64
N PRO A 359 -38.26 9.02 -17.52
CA PRO A 359 -38.74 8.12 -18.56
C PRO A 359 -37.66 7.97 -19.66
N PRO A 360 -37.43 6.76 -20.20
CA PRO A 360 -36.52 6.59 -21.32
C PRO A 360 -37.08 7.27 -22.58
N PRO A 361 -36.23 7.83 -23.46
CA PRO A 361 -36.68 8.52 -24.65
C PRO A 361 -37.26 7.53 -25.69
N ASP A 362 -38.47 7.87 -26.11
CA ASP A 362 -39.30 7.21 -27.13
C ASP A 362 -38.60 7.12 -28.49
N ILE A 363 -38.46 5.89 -29.03
CA ILE A 363 -38.40 5.67 -30.48
C ILE A 363 -39.71 4.98 -30.86
N ALA A 364 -40.60 5.80 -31.41
CA ALA A 364 -41.91 5.44 -31.91
C ALA A 364 -41.89 4.23 -32.87
N ALA A 365 -42.80 3.27 -32.67
CA ALA A 365 -44.04 3.20 -33.45
C ALA A 365 -44.74 1.84 -33.24
N ALA A 366 -45.79 1.88 -32.42
CA ALA A 366 -47.05 1.15 -32.45
C ALA A 366 -47.18 -0.10 -33.36
N VAL A 367 -47.62 -1.21 -32.77
CA VAL A 367 -49.01 -1.72 -32.92
C VAL A 367 -49.45 -2.51 -31.67
N ASP A 368 -50.42 -1.89 -30.99
CA ASP A 368 -51.49 -2.37 -30.10
C ASP A 368 -52.02 -3.80 -30.42
N THR A 369 -52.28 -4.73 -29.51
CA THR A 369 -53.43 -4.70 -28.59
C THR A 369 -53.48 -6.00 -27.75
N SER A 370 -53.87 -5.82 -26.49
CA SER A 370 -54.73 -6.70 -25.67
C SER A 370 -54.14 -7.94 -24.99
N GLY A 371 -54.34 -8.03 -23.66
CA GLY A 371 -54.44 -9.33 -23.00
C GLY A 371 -54.05 -9.48 -21.52
N ASP A 372 -54.42 -8.54 -20.66
CA ASP A 372 -54.85 -8.74 -19.26
C ASP A 372 -54.00 -9.50 -18.21
N SER A 373 -53.71 -8.72 -17.17
CA SER A 373 -53.93 -9.00 -15.74
C SER A 373 -52.93 -9.85 -14.96
N VAL A 374 -52.18 -9.15 -14.12
CA VAL A 374 -51.63 -9.64 -12.86
C VAL A 374 -52.78 -9.81 -11.86
N THR A 375 -52.86 -10.95 -11.17
CA THR A 375 -53.43 -10.97 -9.81
C THR A 375 -52.56 -11.83 -8.89
N ALA A 376 -52.17 -11.21 -7.78
CA ALA A 376 -51.44 -11.81 -6.68
C ALA A 376 -52.27 -12.88 -5.95
N THR A 377 -51.62 -13.87 -5.36
CA THR A 377 -52.05 -14.39 -4.05
C THR A 377 -50.91 -15.07 -3.31
N ASN A 378 -50.76 -14.66 -2.05
CA ASN A 378 -49.95 -15.31 -1.03
C ASN A 378 -50.44 -16.74 -0.74
N VAL A 379 -49.57 -17.44 -0.01
CA VAL A 379 -49.82 -18.49 1.00
C VAL A 379 -49.41 -19.91 0.57
N GLY A 380 -48.47 -20.48 1.33
CA GLY A 380 -48.64 -21.86 1.79
C GLY A 380 -47.42 -22.77 1.67
N LEU A 381 -46.68 -22.85 2.77
CA LEU A 381 -46.10 -24.07 3.36
C LEU A 381 -46.11 -25.40 2.57
N SER A 382 -44.95 -26.06 2.58
CA SER A 382 -44.71 -27.39 3.17
C SER A 382 -44.15 -28.49 2.26
N VAL A 383 -43.15 -29.17 2.84
CA VAL A 383 -42.91 -30.61 2.87
C VAL A 383 -42.51 -31.33 1.58
N ALA A 384 -41.37 -32.01 1.70
CA ALA A 384 -40.75 -32.92 0.75
C ALA A 384 -41.68 -34.04 0.24
N THR A 385 -41.58 -34.39 -1.04
CA THR A 385 -41.33 -35.77 -1.55
C THR A 385 -41.13 -35.77 -3.08
N PRO A 386 -40.53 -36.83 -3.66
CA PRO A 386 -39.79 -36.76 -4.91
C PRO A 386 -40.68 -36.91 -6.15
N GLY A 387 -40.41 -36.08 -7.15
CA GLY A 387 -41.03 -36.16 -8.48
C GLY A 387 -42.18 -35.17 -8.65
N GLY A 388 -41.89 -34.01 -9.24
CA GLY A 388 -42.89 -33.02 -9.64
C GLY A 388 -42.24 -31.73 -10.09
N GLU A 389 -42.36 -31.43 -11.38
CA GLU A 389 -41.80 -30.30 -12.13
C GLU A 389 -42.02 -28.92 -11.47
N VAL A 390 -40.97 -28.09 -11.43
CA VAL A 390 -41.07 -26.63 -11.21
C VAL A 390 -40.80 -25.94 -12.55
N ARG A 391 -41.70 -25.04 -12.96
CA ARG A 391 -41.62 -24.32 -14.25
C ARG A 391 -41.30 -22.85 -14.01
N ILE A 392 -40.22 -22.36 -14.62
CA ILE A 392 -39.81 -20.95 -14.63
C ILE A 392 -39.49 -20.58 -16.08
N THR A 393 -40.08 -19.50 -16.60
CA THR A 393 -39.92 -19.06 -18.00
C THR A 393 -38.88 -17.96 -18.12
N VAL A 394 -37.82 -18.21 -18.89
CA VAL A 394 -36.94 -17.25 -19.60
C VAL A 394 -36.61 -17.91 -20.97
N PRO A 395 -36.12 -17.24 -22.03
CA PRO A 395 -36.55 -17.48 -23.42
C PRO A 395 -35.85 -18.65 -24.13
N LEU A 396 -35.88 -19.85 -23.55
CA LEU A 396 -35.58 -21.13 -24.22
C LEU A 396 -36.48 -22.23 -23.63
N GLU A 397 -37.08 -23.05 -24.51
CA GLU A 397 -38.00 -24.12 -24.12
C GLU A 397 -37.29 -25.49 -24.08
N LEU A 398 -37.20 -26.09 -22.89
CA LEU A 398 -36.71 -27.47 -22.68
C LEU A 398 -37.69 -28.22 -21.78
N THR A 399 -38.22 -29.36 -22.26
CA THR A 399 -39.15 -30.22 -21.50
C THR A 399 -38.44 -31.54 -21.12
N LEU A 400 -38.39 -31.87 -19.82
CA LEU A 400 -37.83 -33.13 -19.31
C LEU A 400 -38.82 -33.77 -18.33
N ARG A 401 -39.22 -35.01 -18.61
CA ARG A 401 -40.26 -35.73 -17.87
C ARG A 401 -39.69 -37.03 -17.28
N LEU A 402 -39.74 -37.19 -15.96
CA LEU A 402 -39.41 -38.43 -15.24
C LEU A 402 -40.71 -39.14 -14.83
N GLY A 403 -40.90 -40.38 -15.29
CA GLY A 403 -42.00 -41.23 -14.87
C GLY A 403 -41.69 -41.97 -13.56
N THR A 404 -42.66 -42.03 -12.65
CA THR A 404 -42.57 -42.70 -11.34
C THR A 404 -42.75 -44.23 -11.49
N PRO A 405 -42.15 -45.05 -10.61
CA PRO A 405 -42.00 -46.48 -10.82
C PRO A 405 -43.22 -47.26 -10.35
N VAL A 406 -43.59 -48.31 -11.08
CA VAL A 406 -44.54 -49.32 -10.61
C VAL A 406 -43.76 -50.52 -10.08
N ILE A 407 -43.92 -50.80 -8.79
CA ILE A 407 -43.47 -52.02 -8.12
C ILE A 407 -44.55 -53.10 -8.30
N CYS A 408 -44.15 -54.29 -8.74
CA CYS A 408 -44.76 -55.57 -8.35
C CYS A 408 -43.74 -56.70 -8.55
N GLY A 409 -43.29 -57.32 -7.44
CA GLY A 409 -42.90 -58.74 -7.43
C GLY A 409 -44.16 -59.62 -7.56
N THR A 410 -44.14 -60.95 -7.70
CA THR A 410 -43.19 -62.04 -7.45
C THR A 410 -43.57 -63.19 -8.42
N ASP A 411 -42.66 -64.06 -8.88
CA ASP A 411 -42.43 -65.47 -8.45
C ASP A 411 -42.03 -66.24 -9.74
N THR A 412 -41.17 -67.27 -9.85
CA THR A 412 -40.62 -68.27 -8.92
C THR A 412 -39.46 -69.07 -9.59
N SER A 413 -38.43 -69.44 -8.80
CA SER A 413 -37.77 -70.79 -8.71
C SER A 413 -36.90 -71.34 -9.89
N VAL A 414 -35.74 -72.03 -9.78
CA VAL A 414 -34.77 -72.49 -8.75
C VAL A 414 -33.41 -72.78 -9.46
N ALA A 415 -32.30 -72.63 -8.71
CA ALA A 415 -30.85 -72.83 -8.99
C ALA A 415 -30.40 -74.29 -9.37
N PRO A 416 -29.09 -74.66 -9.51
CA PRO A 416 -27.82 -73.89 -9.38
C PRO A 416 -26.71 -74.19 -10.44
N ALA A 417 -25.75 -73.27 -10.66
CA ALA A 417 -24.30 -73.52 -10.87
C ALA A 417 -23.60 -72.27 -11.45
N VAL A 418 -22.41 -71.99 -10.92
CA VAL A 418 -21.71 -70.71 -10.92
C VAL A 418 -20.90 -70.49 -12.20
N VAL A 419 -21.17 -69.39 -12.90
CA VAL A 419 -20.24 -68.75 -13.87
C VAL A 419 -20.20 -67.27 -13.50
N ALA A 420 -19.01 -66.78 -13.13
CA ALA A 420 -18.80 -65.38 -12.76
C ALA A 420 -18.71 -64.52 -14.03
N GLU A 421 -19.73 -63.70 -14.26
CA GLU A 421 -19.76 -62.68 -15.32
C GLU A 421 -19.00 -61.42 -14.85
N ARG A 422 -17.95 -61.04 -15.58
CA ARG A 422 -17.38 -59.69 -15.54
C ARG A 422 -18.26 -58.78 -16.41
N THR A 423 -19.24 -58.12 -15.79
CA THR A 423 -20.04 -57.06 -16.46
C THR A 423 -19.19 -55.80 -16.60
N GLY A 424 -18.95 -55.39 -17.84
CA GLY A 424 -18.24 -54.16 -18.18
C GLY A 424 -19.01 -52.91 -17.77
N GLU A 425 -18.59 -52.30 -16.68
CA GLU A 425 -18.94 -50.93 -16.34
C GLU A 425 -18.22 -49.98 -17.30
N ARG A 426 -18.96 -49.06 -17.91
CA ARG A 426 -18.38 -47.89 -18.55
C ARG A 426 -17.75 -47.04 -17.44
N PRO A 427 -16.45 -46.69 -17.51
CA PRO A 427 -15.81 -45.90 -16.47
C PRO A 427 -16.56 -44.58 -16.26
N PRO A 428 -16.61 -44.06 -15.02
CA PRO A 428 -17.05 -42.69 -14.78
C PRO A 428 -16.25 -41.73 -15.69
N PRO A 429 -16.87 -40.65 -16.21
CA PRO A 429 -16.19 -39.74 -17.11
C PRO A 429 -14.91 -39.18 -16.48
N GLY A 430 -13.77 -39.40 -17.14
CA GLY A 430 -12.48 -38.81 -16.76
C GLY A 430 -11.35 -39.76 -16.33
N LYS A 431 -11.53 -41.09 -16.28
CA LYS A 431 -10.42 -42.02 -15.95
C LYS A 431 -10.18 -43.08 -17.04
N PRO A 432 -8.92 -43.30 -17.47
CA PRO A 432 -8.60 -44.33 -18.46
C PRO A 432 -9.04 -45.71 -17.96
N PHE A 433 -9.59 -46.52 -18.87
CA PHE A 433 -9.93 -47.91 -18.57
C PHE A 433 -8.65 -48.72 -18.39
N TYR A 434 -8.55 -49.50 -17.32
CA TYR A 434 -7.45 -50.46 -17.11
C TYR A 434 -7.99 -51.80 -16.60
N ASP A 435 -7.30 -52.87 -16.94
CA ASP A 435 -7.62 -54.24 -16.53
C ASP A 435 -6.41 -54.85 -15.81
N ASN A 436 -6.65 -55.39 -14.62
CA ASN A 436 -5.62 -55.91 -13.72
C ASN A 436 -5.18 -57.35 -14.06
N ASP A 437 -5.72 -57.96 -15.11
CA ASP A 437 -5.30 -59.28 -15.57
C ASP A 437 -4.18 -59.18 -16.62
N TYR A 438 -2.93 -59.33 -16.18
CA TYR A 438 -1.78 -59.21 -17.07
C TYR A 438 -1.54 -60.41 -18.00
N ALA A 439 -2.32 -61.49 -17.92
CA ALA A 439 -2.06 -62.73 -18.67
C ALA A 439 -2.10 -62.57 -20.20
N THR A 440 -2.78 -61.54 -20.70
CA THR A 440 -2.88 -61.23 -22.14
C THR A 440 -1.77 -60.32 -22.65
N ARG A 441 -0.95 -59.74 -21.76
CA ARG A 441 0.08 -58.76 -22.12
C ARG A 441 1.33 -59.49 -22.57
N ARG A 442 1.54 -59.55 -23.89
CA ARG A 442 2.70 -60.22 -24.51
C ARG A 442 3.96 -59.36 -24.55
N GLY A 443 3.83 -58.06 -24.37
CA GLY A 443 4.97 -57.16 -24.37
C GLY A 443 5.48 -56.83 -25.76
N TYR A 444 6.79 -56.66 -25.84
CA TYR A 444 7.54 -56.34 -27.04
C TYR A 444 7.82 -57.62 -27.82
N ASP A 445 7.45 -57.64 -29.09
CA ASP A 445 7.71 -58.75 -30.01
C ASP A 445 9.01 -58.49 -30.78
N PRO A 446 10.06 -59.32 -30.59
CA PRO A 446 11.32 -59.13 -31.29
C PRO A 446 11.21 -59.31 -32.80
N ASP A 447 10.18 -59.99 -33.30
CA ASP A 447 9.99 -60.25 -34.73
C ASP A 447 9.01 -59.26 -35.39
N PHE A 448 8.59 -58.20 -34.69
CA PHE A 448 7.55 -57.25 -35.14
C PHE A 448 7.84 -56.59 -36.50
N LEU A 449 9.10 -56.26 -36.77
CA LEU A 449 9.53 -55.68 -38.05
C LEU A 449 9.84 -56.75 -39.13
N GLY A 450 9.61 -58.03 -38.83
CA GLY A 450 9.94 -59.16 -39.70
C GLY A 450 11.43 -59.48 -39.79
N LEU A 451 12.26 -58.86 -38.95
CA LEU A 451 13.64 -59.20 -38.66
C LEU A 451 13.81 -59.22 -37.14
N PRO A 452 14.55 -60.18 -36.56
CA PRO A 452 14.66 -60.31 -35.11
C PRO A 452 15.44 -59.14 -34.51
N ILE A 453 14.77 -58.38 -33.66
CA ILE A 453 15.32 -57.32 -32.82
C ILE A 453 15.09 -57.77 -31.37
N PRO A 454 15.98 -58.60 -30.80
CA PRO A 454 15.79 -59.08 -29.44
C PRO A 454 15.81 -57.92 -28.44
N LEU A 455 15.09 -58.10 -27.34
CA LEU A 455 15.17 -57.19 -26.19
C LEU A 455 16.64 -57.03 -25.76
N PRO A 456 17.11 -55.78 -25.52
CA PRO A 456 18.50 -55.56 -25.16
C PRO A 456 18.86 -56.26 -23.84
N VAL A 457 20.03 -56.90 -23.79
CA VAL A 457 20.52 -57.52 -22.57
C VAL A 457 21.14 -56.43 -21.68
N PRO A 458 20.64 -56.23 -20.45
CA PRO A 458 21.22 -55.24 -19.55
C PRO A 458 22.63 -55.65 -19.13
N ARG A 459 23.54 -54.67 -19.05
CA ARG A 459 24.91 -54.92 -18.56
C ARG A 459 24.95 -55.21 -17.05
N ASN A 460 24.02 -54.62 -16.30
CA ASN A 460 23.92 -54.76 -14.85
C ASN A 460 22.54 -55.30 -14.45
N PRO A 461 22.21 -56.57 -14.74
CA PRO A 461 20.89 -57.14 -14.45
C PRO A 461 20.56 -57.14 -12.95
N SER A 462 21.57 -57.09 -12.08
CA SER A 462 21.39 -57.00 -10.63
C SER A 462 20.70 -55.72 -10.16
N GLU A 463 20.73 -54.65 -10.96
CA GLU A 463 20.07 -53.37 -10.66
C GLU A 463 18.59 -53.36 -11.02
N LEU A 464 18.10 -54.38 -11.74
CA LEU A 464 16.73 -54.45 -12.23
C LEU A 464 15.82 -55.21 -11.28
N VAL A 465 14.53 -54.86 -11.29
CA VAL A 465 13.50 -55.59 -10.56
C VAL A 465 13.35 -56.99 -11.15
N THR A 466 13.24 -57.98 -10.29
CA THR A 466 12.94 -59.37 -10.63
C THR A 466 11.79 -59.85 -9.75
N GLY A 467 10.93 -60.73 -10.28
CA GLY A 467 9.80 -61.28 -9.55
C GLY A 467 9.28 -62.54 -10.20
N GLN A 468 8.46 -63.31 -9.49
CA GLN A 468 7.96 -64.60 -9.97
C GLN A 468 6.99 -64.47 -11.16
N ASP A 469 6.34 -63.31 -11.28
CA ASP A 469 5.34 -63.01 -12.32
C ASP A 469 5.92 -62.14 -13.46
N LEU A 470 7.26 -62.04 -13.56
CA LEU A 470 7.97 -61.31 -14.61
C LEU A 470 8.69 -62.28 -15.55
N ASP A 471 8.83 -61.90 -16.82
CA ASP A 471 9.71 -62.63 -17.74
C ASP A 471 11.16 -62.17 -17.52
N GLY A 472 11.80 -62.81 -16.54
CA GLY A 472 13.11 -62.42 -16.04
C GLY A 472 13.08 -61.06 -15.33
N ILE A 473 13.24 -60.00 -16.12
CA ILE A 473 13.27 -58.58 -15.70
C ILE A 473 12.17 -57.74 -16.36
N TRP A 474 11.43 -58.32 -17.31
CA TRP A 474 10.53 -57.58 -18.18
C TRP A 474 9.10 -57.64 -17.66
N LEU A 475 8.52 -56.45 -17.49
CA LEU A 475 7.09 -56.26 -17.36
C LEU A 475 6.51 -56.10 -18.75
N HIS A 476 5.65 -57.04 -19.13
CA HIS A 476 4.97 -57.00 -20.41
C HIS A 476 3.64 -56.25 -20.28
N TYR A 477 3.43 -55.33 -21.22
CA TYR A 477 2.18 -54.61 -21.46
C TYR A 477 1.73 -54.85 -22.91
N HIS A 478 0.57 -54.34 -23.31
CA HIS A 478 0.19 -54.39 -24.72
C HIS A 478 1.14 -53.52 -25.54
N HIS A 479 1.83 -54.14 -26.50
CA HIS A 479 2.73 -53.52 -27.47
C HIS A 479 4.04 -52.93 -26.94
N PHE A 480 4.27 -52.97 -25.62
CA PHE A 480 5.54 -52.54 -25.05
C PHE A 480 5.93 -53.36 -23.83
N SER A 481 7.23 -53.38 -23.54
CA SER A 481 7.78 -53.97 -22.32
C SER A 481 8.61 -52.95 -21.57
N VAL A 482 8.62 -53.06 -20.25
CA VAL A 482 9.36 -52.18 -19.35
C VAL A 482 10.27 -53.01 -18.46
N ALA A 483 11.55 -52.65 -18.41
CA ALA A 483 12.47 -53.11 -17.39
C ALA A 483 12.60 -52.01 -16.34
N MET A 484 12.21 -52.32 -15.11
CA MET A 484 12.26 -51.38 -13.99
C MET A 484 13.61 -51.47 -13.30
N ASN A 485 14.24 -50.32 -13.06
CA ASN A 485 15.39 -50.26 -12.17
C ASN A 485 14.91 -50.31 -10.72
N ARG A 486 15.46 -51.23 -9.95
CA ARG A 486 15.05 -51.51 -8.58
C ARG A 486 15.28 -50.32 -7.66
N ASP A 487 16.43 -49.68 -7.79
CA ASP A 487 16.87 -48.64 -6.87
C ASP A 487 16.31 -47.27 -7.29
N ARG A 488 16.21 -47.02 -8.60
CA ARG A 488 15.58 -45.80 -9.15
C ARG A 488 14.06 -45.83 -9.09
N ARG A 489 13.43 -47.01 -9.01
CA ARG A 489 11.95 -47.17 -9.07
C ARG A 489 11.32 -46.58 -10.35
N LEU A 490 12.11 -46.46 -11.41
CA LEU A 490 11.77 -45.89 -12.71
C LEU A 490 12.03 -46.92 -13.81
N ALA A 491 11.37 -46.75 -14.96
CA ALA A 491 11.72 -47.49 -16.17
C ALA A 491 13.18 -47.21 -16.52
N GLN A 492 14.02 -48.23 -16.54
CA GLN A 492 15.39 -48.11 -17.09
C GLN A 492 15.37 -48.15 -18.60
N MET A 493 14.48 -48.99 -19.12
CA MET A 493 14.38 -49.27 -20.52
C MET A 493 12.96 -49.70 -20.82
N THR A 494 12.41 -49.09 -21.86
CA THR A 494 11.16 -49.48 -22.48
C THR A 494 11.47 -49.92 -23.91
N ALA A 495 10.75 -50.93 -24.37
CA ALA A 495 10.77 -51.36 -25.76
C ALA A 495 9.32 -51.35 -26.24
N ALA A 496 8.99 -50.47 -27.18
CA ALA A 496 7.64 -50.26 -27.68
C ALA A 496 7.57 -50.55 -29.18
N MET A 497 6.43 -51.04 -29.60
CA MET A 497 6.10 -51.28 -31.00
C MET A 497 5.04 -50.27 -31.42
N ILE A 498 5.31 -49.58 -32.52
CA ILE A 498 4.43 -48.54 -33.04
C ILE A 498 3.87 -49.02 -34.38
N ASP A 499 2.54 -49.11 -34.46
CA ASP A 499 1.78 -49.33 -35.69
C ASP A 499 0.74 -48.22 -35.81
N ALA A 500 1.03 -47.19 -36.60
CA ALA A 500 0.08 -46.11 -36.86
C ALA A 500 -0.79 -46.38 -38.10
N SER A 501 -0.79 -47.60 -38.64
CA SER A 501 -1.66 -47.94 -39.77
C SER A 501 -3.13 -47.77 -39.40
N ALA A 502 -3.93 -47.25 -40.34
CA ALA A 502 -5.34 -46.98 -40.12
C ALA A 502 -6.11 -48.21 -39.62
N ALA A 503 -5.76 -49.41 -40.10
CA ALA A 503 -6.39 -50.67 -39.67
C ALA A 503 -6.10 -51.01 -38.19
N ALA A 504 -4.89 -50.73 -37.70
CA ALA A 504 -4.49 -50.97 -36.32
C ALA A 504 -4.98 -49.86 -35.36
N LYS A 505 -5.18 -48.63 -35.86
CA LYS A 505 -5.71 -47.48 -35.09
C LYS A 505 -7.25 -47.40 -35.06
N THR A 506 -7.93 -48.15 -35.94
CA THR A 506 -9.40 -48.24 -35.96
C THR A 506 -9.93 -49.69 -35.98
N PRO A 507 -9.51 -50.56 -35.05
CA PRO A 507 -9.89 -51.97 -35.09
C PRO A 507 -11.35 -52.17 -34.66
N GLY A 508 -12.17 -52.69 -35.58
CA GLY A 508 -13.45 -53.39 -35.36
C GLY A 508 -14.48 -52.84 -34.33
N HIS A 509 -15.68 -52.48 -34.83
CA HIS A 509 -16.97 -52.28 -34.12
C HIS A 509 -16.95 -51.86 -32.63
N ARG A 510 -16.60 -50.58 -32.39
CA ARG A 510 -16.99 -49.81 -31.20
C ARG A 510 -18.49 -49.47 -31.24
N PRO A 511 -19.25 -49.45 -30.12
CA PRO A 511 -20.67 -49.07 -30.12
C PRO A 511 -20.98 -47.61 -30.55
N ALA A 512 -19.98 -46.75 -30.79
CA ALA A 512 -20.16 -45.32 -31.11
C ALA A 512 -19.08 -44.67 -32.01
N GLY A 513 -18.17 -45.42 -32.66
CA GLY A 513 -17.30 -44.91 -33.75
C GLY A 513 -16.15 -43.93 -33.43
N ASP A 514 -16.02 -43.41 -32.21
CA ASP A 514 -14.98 -42.41 -31.86
C ASP A 514 -13.70 -43.07 -31.27
N TYR A 515 -12.63 -43.16 -32.07
CA TYR A 515 -11.32 -43.71 -31.67
C TYR A 515 -10.35 -42.62 -31.17
N THR A 516 -10.87 -41.42 -30.89
CA THR A 516 -10.05 -40.31 -30.39
C THR A 516 -9.68 -40.52 -28.92
N ARG A 517 -8.74 -39.71 -28.43
CA ARG A 517 -8.34 -39.63 -27.01
C ARG A 517 -9.54 -39.53 -26.05
N ASP A 518 -10.59 -38.81 -26.45
CA ASP A 518 -11.78 -38.61 -25.64
C ASP A 518 -12.68 -39.86 -25.64
N GLY A 519 -12.66 -40.64 -26.73
CA GLY A 519 -13.41 -41.88 -26.91
C GLY A 519 -12.89 -43.07 -26.08
N LEU A 520 -11.59 -43.14 -25.77
CA LEU A 520 -11.00 -44.25 -25.00
C LEU A 520 -11.23 -44.15 -23.47
N ALA A 521 -12.19 -43.30 -23.04
CA ALA A 521 -12.64 -43.03 -21.66
C ALA A 521 -11.86 -41.98 -20.84
N GLY A 522 -11.49 -40.86 -21.46
CA GLY A 522 -11.60 -39.55 -20.81
C GLY A 522 -10.32 -38.73 -20.63
N ARG A 523 -10.45 -37.42 -20.84
CA ARG A 523 -9.50 -36.39 -20.41
C ARG A 523 -9.44 -36.35 -18.89
N SER A 524 -8.47 -37.02 -18.27
CA SER A 524 -7.82 -36.43 -17.11
C SER A 524 -6.35 -36.77 -17.12
N SER A 525 -5.55 -35.80 -16.70
CA SER A 525 -4.13 -35.92 -16.36
C SER A 525 -3.92 -36.65 -15.02
N ASP A 526 -4.98 -37.12 -14.36
CA ASP A 526 -5.01 -37.25 -12.90
C ASP A 526 -5.32 -38.68 -12.40
N ALA A 527 -5.15 -39.72 -13.21
CA ALA A 527 -5.36 -41.11 -12.77
C ALA A 527 -4.34 -42.11 -13.36
N TRP A 528 -3.39 -42.54 -12.53
CA TRP A 528 -2.34 -43.52 -12.86
C TRP A 528 -2.46 -44.80 -12.01
N PHE A 529 -2.01 -45.94 -12.54
CA PHE A 529 -2.18 -47.26 -11.92
C PHE A 529 -0.86 -47.88 -11.45
N PHE A 530 -0.88 -48.57 -10.32
CA PHE A 530 0.23 -49.44 -9.92
C PHE A 530 0.16 -50.78 -10.64
N ASP A 531 1.32 -51.37 -10.91
CA ASP A 531 1.42 -52.75 -11.37
C ASP A 531 1.67 -53.67 -10.18
N ASP A 532 0.68 -54.48 -9.79
CA ASP A 532 0.81 -55.33 -8.61
C ASP A 532 1.78 -56.53 -8.81
N ARG A 533 2.33 -56.76 -10.02
CA ARG A 533 3.36 -57.81 -10.29
C ARG A 533 4.71 -57.48 -9.68
N ILE A 534 5.00 -56.20 -9.45
CA ILE A 534 6.20 -55.78 -8.73
C ILE A 534 5.82 -55.06 -7.43
N PRO A 535 6.59 -55.25 -6.34
CA PRO A 535 6.31 -54.59 -5.08
C PRO A 535 6.09 -53.08 -5.24
N ARG A 536 5.09 -52.54 -4.55
CA ARG A 536 4.83 -51.08 -4.56
C ARG A 536 6.03 -50.24 -4.13
N SER A 537 6.92 -50.80 -3.30
CA SER A 537 8.18 -50.17 -2.91
C SER A 537 9.19 -50.01 -4.05
N GLN A 538 8.98 -50.69 -5.19
CA GLN A 538 9.81 -50.64 -6.39
C GLN A 538 9.16 -49.84 -7.53
N GLN A 539 8.06 -49.12 -7.24
CA GLN A 539 7.35 -48.23 -8.16
C GLN A 539 7.15 -46.86 -7.52
N LEU A 540 7.18 -45.79 -8.31
CA LEU A 540 6.83 -44.47 -7.79
C LEU A 540 5.32 -44.28 -7.74
N ALA A 541 4.83 -43.74 -6.62
CA ALA A 541 3.41 -43.51 -6.42
C ALA A 541 2.90 -42.31 -7.20
N GLU A 542 1.62 -42.30 -7.56
CA GLU A 542 0.97 -41.12 -8.16
C GLU A 542 1.15 -39.86 -7.30
N ARG A 543 1.04 -40.00 -5.97
CA ARG A 543 1.29 -38.93 -4.99
C ARG A 543 2.68 -38.28 -5.12
N PHE A 544 3.66 -39.03 -5.62
CA PHE A 544 5.01 -38.51 -5.86
C PHE A 544 5.03 -37.42 -6.94
N PHE A 545 4.06 -37.41 -7.85
CA PHE A 545 3.98 -36.44 -8.96
C PHE A 545 2.90 -35.36 -8.74
N GLU A 546 2.03 -35.50 -7.73
CA GLU A 546 0.93 -34.54 -7.46
C GLU A 546 1.21 -33.61 -6.29
N LYS A 547 2.03 -34.05 -5.33
CA LYS A 547 2.39 -33.28 -4.11
C LYS A 547 3.86 -32.88 -4.08
N ASP A 548 4.50 -32.85 -5.23
CA ASP A 548 5.91 -32.52 -5.47
C ASP A 548 6.17 -31.03 -5.71
N ARG A 549 5.23 -30.17 -5.29
CA ARG A 549 5.25 -28.73 -5.57
C ARG A 549 5.00 -28.37 -7.04
N GLY A 550 4.50 -29.32 -7.86
CA GLY A 550 4.24 -29.10 -9.29
C GLY A 550 5.51 -29.12 -10.14
N SER A 551 6.54 -29.84 -9.68
CA SER A 551 7.88 -29.78 -10.25
C SER A 551 8.06 -30.64 -11.49
N PHE A 552 7.33 -31.76 -11.58
CA PHE A 552 7.41 -32.68 -12.70
C PHE A 552 6.05 -33.05 -13.25
N ASP A 553 5.95 -33.05 -14.58
CA ASP A 553 4.88 -33.75 -15.26
C ASP A 553 5.11 -35.26 -15.15
N LYS A 554 4.01 -36.01 -15.14
CA LYS A 554 4.00 -37.47 -15.33
C LYS A 554 4.31 -37.78 -16.81
N GLY A 555 5.58 -37.63 -17.18
CA GLY A 555 6.08 -37.87 -18.54
C GLY A 555 5.97 -39.34 -18.91
N HIS A 556 5.37 -39.63 -20.06
CA HIS A 556 5.35 -41.00 -20.58
C HIS A 556 6.72 -41.32 -21.21
N VAL A 557 7.32 -42.45 -20.84
CA VAL A 557 8.50 -42.95 -21.57
C VAL A 557 8.05 -43.62 -22.88
N VAL A 558 6.96 -44.40 -22.80
CA VAL A 558 6.18 -44.87 -23.95
C VAL A 558 4.91 -44.07 -24.04
N ARG A 559 4.78 -43.22 -25.06
CA ARG A 559 3.63 -42.35 -25.25
C ARG A 559 2.37 -43.17 -25.54
N ARG A 560 1.24 -42.77 -24.97
CA ARG A 560 -0.05 -43.46 -25.17
C ARG A 560 -0.43 -43.61 -26.65
N ASP A 561 -0.18 -42.56 -27.43
CA ASP A 561 -0.58 -42.50 -28.83
C ASP A 561 0.27 -43.48 -29.68
N ASP A 562 1.46 -43.87 -29.20
CA ASP A 562 2.37 -44.80 -29.88
C ASP A 562 1.85 -46.25 -29.79
N VAL A 563 1.33 -46.65 -28.63
CA VAL A 563 0.95 -48.04 -28.33
C VAL A 563 -0.55 -48.30 -28.35
N ALA A 564 -1.40 -47.27 -28.37
CA ALA A 564 -2.84 -47.43 -28.52
C ALA A 564 -3.21 -47.86 -29.95
N TRP A 565 -3.02 -49.14 -30.27
CA TRP A 565 -3.40 -49.81 -31.51
C TRP A 565 -3.73 -51.28 -31.19
N GLY A 566 -4.27 -52.05 -32.14
CA GLY A 566 -4.54 -53.48 -31.92
C GLY A 566 -5.36 -54.10 -33.03
N ALA A 567 -5.60 -55.42 -32.95
CA ALA A 567 -6.54 -56.11 -33.85
C ALA A 567 -8.00 -55.96 -33.39
N THR A 568 -8.23 -55.59 -32.13
CA THR A 568 -9.55 -55.35 -31.54
C THR A 568 -9.60 -54.02 -30.78
N TYR A 569 -10.79 -53.42 -30.69
CA TYR A 569 -11.00 -52.21 -29.87
C TYR A 569 -10.66 -52.45 -28.39
N GLU A 570 -10.88 -53.66 -27.88
CA GLU A 570 -10.55 -54.01 -26.50
C GLU A 570 -9.04 -54.02 -26.26
N GLU A 571 -8.26 -54.62 -27.18
CA GLU A 571 -6.80 -54.58 -27.17
C GLU A 571 -6.28 -53.14 -27.21
N MET A 572 -6.79 -52.31 -28.13
CA MET A 572 -6.42 -50.89 -28.24
C MET A 572 -6.74 -50.09 -26.98
N ARG A 573 -7.93 -50.30 -26.39
CA ARG A 573 -8.35 -49.63 -25.16
C ARG A 573 -7.50 -50.08 -23.96
N ASN A 574 -7.17 -51.38 -23.89
CA ASN A 574 -6.30 -51.92 -22.85
C ASN A 574 -4.86 -51.44 -23.03
N ALA A 575 -4.36 -51.31 -24.25
CA ALA A 575 -3.06 -50.73 -24.54
C ALA A 575 -2.97 -49.24 -24.15
N ASN A 576 -4.03 -48.48 -24.43
CA ASN A 576 -4.17 -47.12 -23.93
C ASN A 576 -4.17 -47.08 -22.39
N GLY A 577 -4.89 -48.00 -21.72
CA GLY A 577 -4.88 -48.10 -20.26
C GLY A 577 -3.53 -48.49 -19.69
N ASP A 578 -2.86 -49.45 -20.33
CA ASP A 578 -1.57 -49.98 -19.93
C ASP A 578 -0.49 -48.88 -19.92
N SER A 579 -0.58 -47.87 -20.80
CA SER A 579 0.36 -46.75 -20.82
C SER A 579 0.30 -45.85 -19.58
N PHE A 580 -0.82 -45.86 -18.83
CA PHE A 580 -1.03 -45.10 -17.59
C PHE A 580 -0.58 -45.86 -16.32
N HIS A 581 0.20 -46.94 -16.48
CA HIS A 581 0.89 -47.53 -15.32
C HIS A 581 2.06 -46.65 -14.90
N VAL A 582 2.23 -46.45 -13.59
CA VAL A 582 3.34 -45.67 -13.03
C VAL A 582 4.72 -46.25 -13.37
N THR A 583 4.80 -47.53 -13.76
CA THR A 583 6.02 -48.15 -14.27
C THR A 583 6.47 -47.57 -15.61
N ASN A 584 5.57 -46.98 -16.40
CA ASN A 584 5.86 -46.30 -17.66
C ASN A 584 6.05 -44.78 -17.48
N CYS A 585 6.00 -44.30 -16.24
CA CYS A 585 6.15 -42.89 -15.92
C CYS A 585 7.61 -42.56 -15.62
N SER A 586 8.08 -41.41 -16.10
CA SER A 586 9.32 -40.80 -15.68
C SER A 586 9.13 -39.30 -15.40
N PRO A 587 9.78 -38.75 -14.36
CA PRO A 587 9.69 -37.33 -14.01
C PRO A 587 10.32 -36.42 -15.08
N GLN A 588 9.49 -35.67 -15.79
CA GLN A 588 9.92 -34.74 -16.85
C GLN A 588 9.42 -33.32 -16.56
N THR A 589 10.22 -32.30 -16.82
CA THR A 589 9.75 -30.91 -16.74
C THR A 589 8.73 -30.61 -17.84
N SER A 590 7.80 -29.70 -17.59
CA SER A 590 6.76 -29.33 -18.56
C SER A 590 7.34 -28.80 -19.87
N ALA A 591 8.46 -28.07 -19.82
CA ALA A 591 9.18 -27.58 -20.99
C ALA A 591 9.84 -28.69 -21.83
N LEU A 592 10.25 -29.80 -21.20
CA LEU A 592 10.74 -30.98 -21.94
C LEU A 592 9.57 -31.79 -22.50
N ASN A 593 8.57 -32.08 -21.66
CA ASN A 593 7.47 -33.00 -21.94
C ASN A 593 6.42 -32.45 -22.91
N GLN A 594 6.06 -31.16 -22.82
CA GLN A 594 4.97 -30.55 -23.59
C GLN A 594 5.51 -29.82 -24.83
N SER A 595 5.13 -30.29 -26.03
CA SER A 595 5.58 -29.70 -27.31
C SER A 595 5.22 -28.22 -27.48
N SER A 596 4.19 -27.71 -26.80
CA SER A 596 3.79 -26.29 -26.86
C SER A 596 4.58 -25.36 -25.94
N GLN A 597 5.40 -25.90 -25.02
CA GLN A 597 6.13 -25.16 -23.99
C GLN A 597 7.64 -25.10 -24.25
N GLY A 598 8.11 -25.71 -25.34
CA GLY A 598 9.52 -25.75 -25.72
C GLY A 598 9.70 -25.77 -27.23
N LYS A 599 10.95 -25.88 -27.68
CA LYS A 599 11.31 -26.02 -29.09
C LYS A 599 12.31 -27.14 -29.23
N ASP A 600 12.08 -28.05 -30.18
CA ASP A 600 12.91 -29.23 -30.44
C ASP A 600 13.01 -30.13 -29.19
N ASN A 601 11.92 -30.25 -28.41
CA ASN A 601 11.88 -30.93 -27.12
C ASN A 601 11.39 -32.41 -27.20
N TRP A 602 11.19 -33.08 -26.06
CA TRP A 602 10.78 -34.49 -26.01
C TRP A 602 9.42 -34.70 -26.66
N GLY A 603 8.46 -33.80 -26.42
CA GLY A 603 7.16 -33.81 -27.08
C GLY A 603 7.27 -33.63 -28.60
N ASP A 604 8.17 -32.75 -29.08
CA ASP A 604 8.43 -32.56 -30.51
C ASP A 604 9.05 -33.79 -31.17
N LEU A 605 10.01 -34.44 -30.51
CA LEU A 605 10.59 -35.71 -30.98
C LEU A 605 9.53 -36.82 -31.05
N GLU A 606 8.65 -36.90 -30.06
CA GLU A 606 7.57 -37.88 -30.07
C GLU A 606 6.54 -37.62 -31.17
N ASN A 607 6.24 -36.36 -31.48
CA ASN A 607 5.40 -36.02 -32.62
C ASN A 607 6.06 -36.47 -33.93
N LEU A 608 7.36 -36.21 -34.10
CA LEU A 608 8.13 -36.65 -35.27
C LEU A 608 8.12 -38.17 -35.43
N ILE A 609 8.32 -38.94 -34.34
CA ILE A 609 8.31 -40.41 -34.38
C ILE A 609 6.94 -40.93 -34.82
N LEU A 610 5.86 -40.33 -34.31
CA LEU A 610 4.50 -40.73 -34.64
C LEU A 610 4.16 -40.43 -36.11
N ASP A 611 4.58 -39.26 -36.61
CA ASP A 611 4.39 -38.85 -38.01
C ASP A 611 5.11 -39.81 -38.98
N GLU A 612 6.34 -40.22 -38.68
CA GLU A 612 7.08 -41.20 -39.49
C GLU A 612 6.43 -42.60 -39.43
N ALA A 613 5.89 -42.99 -38.26
CA ALA A 613 5.21 -44.27 -38.05
C ALA A 613 3.90 -44.43 -38.85
N GLU A 614 3.32 -43.34 -39.36
CA GLU A 614 2.15 -43.40 -40.24
C GLU A 614 2.45 -44.16 -41.55
N THR A 615 3.73 -44.21 -41.94
CA THR A 615 4.17 -44.81 -43.21
C THR A 615 4.86 -46.17 -43.04
N GLU A 616 5.41 -46.48 -41.86
CA GLU A 616 6.09 -47.74 -41.58
C GLU A 616 5.97 -48.16 -40.11
N LYS A 617 6.18 -49.45 -39.83
CA LYS A 617 6.22 -49.96 -38.45
C LYS A 617 7.55 -49.62 -37.80
N LEU A 618 7.51 -49.19 -36.54
CA LEU A 618 8.70 -48.82 -35.77
C LEU A 618 8.84 -49.68 -34.51
N ALA A 619 10.07 -50.02 -34.17
CA ALA A 619 10.45 -50.48 -32.84
C ALA A 619 11.19 -49.33 -32.14
N VAL A 620 10.62 -48.82 -31.06
CA VAL A 620 11.18 -47.69 -30.30
C VAL A 620 11.64 -48.19 -28.95
N PHE A 621 12.95 -48.08 -28.72
CA PHE A 621 13.52 -48.26 -27.40
C PHE A 621 13.69 -46.90 -26.77
N GLY A 622 13.44 -46.80 -25.48
CA GLY A 622 13.55 -45.52 -24.81
C GLY A 622 13.77 -45.69 -23.33
N GLY A 623 14.25 -44.64 -22.72
CA GLY A 623 14.43 -44.63 -21.29
C GLY A 623 15.24 -43.42 -20.85
N PRO A 624 15.29 -43.19 -19.55
CA PRO A 624 16.27 -42.30 -18.98
C PRO A 624 17.70 -42.84 -19.15
N VAL A 625 18.65 -41.93 -19.23
CA VAL A 625 20.06 -42.22 -19.00
C VAL A 625 20.28 -42.14 -17.50
N PHE A 626 20.49 -43.29 -16.85
CA PHE A 626 20.86 -43.31 -15.44
C PHE A 626 22.34 -43.04 -15.27
N ALA A 627 22.67 -41.77 -15.06
CA ALA A 627 24.01 -41.36 -14.73
C ALA A 627 24.22 -41.50 -13.21
N ALA A 628 25.43 -41.88 -12.80
CA ALA A 628 25.76 -41.98 -11.38
C ALA A 628 25.59 -40.63 -10.65
N ASP A 629 25.74 -39.53 -11.39
CA ASP A 629 25.59 -38.14 -10.93
C ASP A 629 24.19 -37.56 -11.18
N ASP A 630 23.19 -38.37 -11.50
CA ASP A 630 21.80 -37.90 -11.53
C ASP A 630 21.38 -37.36 -10.16
N PRO A 631 20.72 -36.19 -10.13
CA PRO A 631 20.42 -35.55 -8.87
C PRO A 631 19.25 -36.23 -8.13
N VAL A 632 19.33 -36.30 -6.79
CA VAL A 632 18.34 -36.99 -5.94
C VAL A 632 17.18 -36.05 -5.60
N PHE A 633 15.96 -36.43 -5.96
CA PHE A 633 14.72 -35.75 -5.55
C PHE A 633 14.09 -36.40 -4.32
N LYS A 634 13.66 -35.56 -3.36
CA LYS A 634 12.95 -35.98 -2.14
C LYS A 634 11.46 -35.68 -2.25
N GLY A 635 10.70 -36.68 -2.69
CA GLY A 635 9.23 -36.61 -2.83
C GLY A 635 8.48 -37.30 -1.69
N VAL A 636 7.17 -37.43 -1.86
CA VAL A 636 6.29 -38.16 -0.92
C VAL A 636 5.57 -39.26 -1.68
N ASP A 637 5.70 -40.51 -1.22
CA ASP A 637 4.92 -41.64 -1.71
C ASP A 637 3.89 -42.11 -0.66
N HIS A 638 3.28 -43.27 -0.87
CA HIS A 638 2.28 -43.79 0.07
C HIS A 638 2.86 -44.31 1.39
N ALA A 639 4.17 -44.59 1.46
CA ALA A 639 4.87 -45.04 2.66
C ALA A 639 5.51 -43.87 3.45
N GLY A 640 5.50 -42.66 2.88
CA GLY A 640 6.04 -41.45 3.51
C GLY A 640 7.01 -40.74 2.59
N THR A 641 8.16 -40.30 3.11
CA THR A 641 9.19 -39.62 2.31
C THR A 641 9.89 -40.62 1.38
N ALA A 642 9.97 -40.30 0.09
CA ALA A 642 10.67 -41.09 -0.92
C ALA A 642 11.86 -40.30 -1.48
N GLN A 643 12.98 -40.98 -1.73
CA GLN A 643 14.14 -40.39 -2.40
C GLN A 643 14.42 -41.14 -3.69
N VAL A 644 14.45 -40.43 -4.81
CA VAL A 644 14.71 -41.02 -6.13
C VAL A 644 15.66 -40.14 -6.92
N GLN A 645 16.68 -40.75 -7.54
CA GLN A 645 17.57 -40.04 -8.46
C GLN A 645 16.87 -39.78 -9.80
N ILE A 646 16.73 -38.50 -10.15
CA ILE A 646 16.00 -38.01 -11.31
C ILE A 646 16.94 -37.90 -12.51
N PRO A 647 16.65 -38.58 -13.61
CA PRO A 647 17.50 -38.55 -14.79
C PRO A 647 17.42 -37.18 -15.51
N ARG A 648 18.56 -36.60 -15.85
CA ARG A 648 18.62 -35.34 -16.65
C ARG A 648 18.45 -35.58 -18.14
N ARG A 649 18.83 -36.77 -18.60
CA ARG A 649 18.85 -37.12 -20.01
C ARG A 649 17.92 -38.28 -20.27
N TYR A 650 17.27 -38.20 -21.41
CA TYR A 650 16.44 -39.27 -21.94
C TYR A 650 16.94 -39.63 -23.31
N TRP A 651 16.90 -40.92 -23.61
CA TRP A 651 17.28 -41.43 -24.90
C TRP A 651 16.08 -42.12 -25.55
N LYS A 652 15.99 -41.99 -26.88
CA LYS A 652 15.18 -42.87 -27.72
C LYS A 652 16.05 -43.44 -28.82
N LEU A 653 15.88 -44.72 -29.10
CA LEU A 653 16.42 -45.39 -30.26
C LEU A 653 15.24 -45.86 -31.09
N VAL A 654 15.04 -45.23 -32.24
CA VAL A 654 13.99 -45.58 -33.19
C VAL A 654 14.60 -46.52 -34.20
N VAL A 655 14.05 -47.72 -34.32
CA VAL A 655 14.46 -48.71 -35.32
C VAL A 655 13.32 -48.89 -36.30
N ALA A 656 13.60 -48.60 -37.56
CA ALA A 656 12.69 -48.78 -38.68
C ALA A 656 13.23 -49.87 -39.61
N ARG A 657 12.35 -50.49 -40.40
CA ARG A 657 12.76 -51.41 -41.46
C ARG A 657 12.53 -50.77 -42.81
N LYS A 658 13.63 -50.55 -43.52
CA LYS A 658 13.61 -50.09 -44.91
C LYS A 658 14.12 -51.21 -45.81
N ALA A 659 13.23 -51.72 -46.68
CA ALA A 659 13.48 -52.92 -47.48
C ALA A 659 13.89 -54.14 -46.61
N ASP A 660 15.07 -54.73 -46.82
CA ASP A 660 15.58 -55.88 -46.04
C ASP A 660 16.66 -55.50 -45.01
N ALA A 661 16.81 -54.20 -44.71
CA ALA A 661 17.76 -53.69 -43.74
C ALA A 661 17.07 -52.92 -42.61
N LEU A 662 17.70 -52.93 -41.43
CA LEU A 662 17.28 -52.11 -40.30
C LEU A 662 17.99 -50.76 -40.38
N GLU A 663 17.26 -49.68 -40.16
CA GLU A 663 17.78 -48.34 -39.92
C GLU A 663 17.51 -47.96 -38.46
N ALA A 664 18.50 -47.37 -37.79
CA ALA A 664 18.41 -47.05 -36.37
C ALA A 664 18.84 -45.60 -36.12
N PHE A 665 18.00 -44.86 -35.42
CA PHE A 665 18.17 -43.44 -35.13
C PHE A 665 18.15 -43.23 -33.62
N GLY A 666 19.31 -42.87 -33.07
CA GLY A 666 19.49 -42.59 -31.65
C GLY A 666 19.37 -41.11 -31.37
N PHE A 667 18.55 -40.76 -30.39
CA PHE A 667 18.35 -39.41 -29.89
C PHE A 667 18.63 -39.38 -28.40
N VAL A 668 19.28 -38.32 -27.95
CA VAL A 668 19.42 -38.02 -26.53
C VAL A 668 18.99 -36.58 -26.34
N LEU A 669 17.96 -36.38 -25.52
CA LEU A 669 17.47 -35.06 -25.15
C LEU A 669 17.72 -34.86 -23.66
N GLU A 670 18.04 -33.63 -23.30
CA GLU A 670 18.33 -33.24 -21.92
C GLU A 670 17.23 -32.30 -21.45
N GLN A 671 16.66 -32.59 -20.28
CA GLN A 671 15.83 -31.61 -19.58
C GLN A 671 16.70 -30.67 -18.78
N ASP A 672 16.33 -29.40 -18.80
CA ASP A 672 16.81 -28.46 -17.81
C ASP A 672 16.06 -28.69 -16.49
N LEU A 673 16.81 -29.06 -15.45
CA LEU A 673 16.31 -29.26 -14.09
C LEU A 673 16.66 -28.06 -13.17
N SER A 674 17.23 -26.98 -13.71
CA SER A 674 17.68 -25.83 -12.93
C SER A 674 16.53 -25.17 -12.14
N ASP A 675 15.32 -25.20 -12.70
CA ASP A 675 14.10 -24.66 -12.07
C ASP A 675 13.36 -25.68 -11.17
N VAL A 676 13.92 -26.88 -10.95
CA VAL A 676 13.27 -27.96 -10.19
C VAL A 676 13.90 -28.14 -8.80
N ALA A 677 13.11 -27.95 -7.74
CA ALA A 677 13.57 -27.97 -6.36
C ALA A 677 13.72 -29.39 -5.76
N LEU A 678 14.93 -30.00 -5.82
CA LEU A 678 15.14 -31.43 -5.49
C LEU A 678 15.28 -31.81 -3.99
N GLU A 679 15.41 -30.84 -3.08
CA GLU A 679 15.52 -31.09 -1.63
C GLU A 679 14.69 -30.10 -0.78
N PHE A 680 14.72 -30.23 0.57
CA PHE A 680 14.17 -29.19 1.45
C PHE A 680 14.94 -27.91 1.16
N GLN A 681 14.29 -27.04 0.41
CA GLN A 681 14.76 -25.72 0.07
C GLN A 681 13.98 -24.74 0.90
N VAL A 682 14.71 -23.92 1.63
CA VAL A 682 14.16 -22.70 2.17
C VAL A 682 13.79 -21.84 0.97
N THR A 683 12.51 -21.53 0.80
CA THR A 683 12.03 -20.76 -0.35
C THR A 683 12.56 -19.33 -0.25
N PRO A 684 12.79 -18.61 -1.37
CA PRO A 684 13.53 -17.33 -1.38
C PRO A 684 13.04 -16.31 -0.36
N ASN A 685 11.75 -16.32 -0.06
CA ASN A 685 11.06 -15.46 0.90
C ASN A 685 11.48 -15.72 2.36
N TRP A 686 11.98 -16.92 2.68
CA TRP A 686 12.42 -17.35 4.01
C TRP A 686 13.95 -17.45 4.13
N VAL A 687 14.65 -17.45 2.99
CA VAL A 687 16.10 -17.54 2.93
C VAL A 687 16.82 -16.41 3.67
N PRO A 688 16.41 -15.11 3.59
CA PRO A 688 17.09 -14.05 4.34
C PRO A 688 16.89 -14.14 5.87
N PHE A 689 16.01 -15.02 6.34
CA PHE A 689 15.73 -15.28 7.76
C PHE A 689 16.38 -16.59 8.28
N MET A 690 17.14 -17.31 7.44
CA MET A 690 17.97 -18.42 7.94
C MET A 690 19.14 -17.89 8.78
N GLU A 691 19.36 -18.48 9.95
CA GLU A 691 20.49 -18.21 10.84
C GLU A 691 21.22 -19.52 11.19
N PRO A 692 22.53 -19.50 11.48
CA PRO A 692 23.22 -20.70 11.96
C PRO A 692 22.67 -21.11 13.33
N VAL A 693 22.62 -22.42 13.60
CA VAL A 693 22.10 -22.98 14.86
C VAL A 693 22.86 -22.39 16.06
N ALA A 694 24.16 -22.15 15.92
CA ALA A 694 24.97 -21.51 16.95
C ALA A 694 24.55 -20.05 17.25
N GLU A 695 24.05 -19.32 16.26
CA GLU A 695 23.52 -17.97 16.46
C GLU A 695 22.13 -18.02 17.10
N ILE A 696 21.33 -19.04 16.78
CA ILE A 696 20.07 -19.32 17.49
C ILE A 696 20.35 -19.71 18.94
N GLU A 697 21.36 -20.53 19.24
CA GLU A 697 21.79 -20.82 20.62
C GLU A 697 22.22 -19.54 21.34
N ARG A 698 22.96 -18.64 20.65
CA ARG A 698 23.42 -17.36 21.19
C ARG A 698 22.28 -16.38 21.47
N LEU A 699 21.29 -16.30 20.58
CA LEU A 699 20.14 -15.39 20.68
C LEU A 699 19.06 -15.93 21.62
N SER A 700 18.87 -17.26 21.66
CA SER A 700 17.87 -17.91 22.52
C SER A 700 18.39 -18.26 23.93
N GLY A 701 19.71 -18.34 24.11
CA GLY A 701 20.35 -18.64 25.40
C GLY A 701 20.32 -20.12 25.82
N PHE A 702 19.94 -21.04 24.93
CA PHE A 702 19.91 -22.48 25.18
C PHE A 702 20.97 -23.21 24.34
N ASP A 703 21.68 -24.16 24.96
CA ASP A 703 22.60 -25.05 24.26
C ASP A 703 21.86 -26.29 23.74
N PHE A 704 21.90 -26.55 22.44
CA PHE A 704 21.39 -27.75 21.80
C PHE A 704 22.40 -28.91 21.90
N ALA A 705 21.98 -30.14 21.60
CA ALA A 705 22.89 -31.29 21.65
C ALA A 705 23.93 -31.22 20.52
N ASP A 706 25.15 -31.74 20.73
CA ASP A 706 26.21 -31.73 19.70
C ASP A 706 25.80 -32.38 18.38
N ALA A 707 24.92 -33.39 18.44
CA ALA A 707 24.35 -34.02 17.26
C ALA A 707 23.50 -33.05 16.39
N ILE A 708 22.94 -32.00 16.99
CA ILE A 708 22.18 -30.95 16.28
C ILE A 708 23.14 -29.88 15.75
N ARG A 709 24.12 -29.43 16.55
CA ARG A 709 25.15 -28.46 16.11
C ARG A 709 25.95 -28.98 14.92
N THR A 710 26.38 -30.25 14.97
CA THR A 710 27.13 -30.87 13.87
C THR A 710 26.26 -31.15 12.64
N ALA A 711 24.93 -31.12 12.77
CA ALA A 711 23.99 -31.25 11.68
C ALA A 711 23.57 -29.90 11.06
N ASP A 712 24.05 -28.75 11.55
CA ASP A 712 23.75 -27.42 10.99
C ASP A 712 24.21 -27.30 9.54
N ARG A 713 23.28 -26.93 8.66
CA ARG A 713 23.48 -26.86 7.20
C ARG A 713 23.79 -25.44 6.73
N PHE A 714 23.62 -24.39 7.56
CA PHE A 714 23.82 -22.98 7.20
C PHE A 714 25.25 -22.73 6.66
N ALA A 715 26.25 -23.34 7.29
CA ALA A 715 27.66 -23.21 6.93
C ALA A 715 28.16 -24.23 5.88
N THR A 716 27.29 -24.98 5.22
CA THR A 716 27.69 -25.82 4.07
C THR A 716 27.73 -25.00 2.78
N SER A 717 28.41 -25.44 1.72
CA SER A 717 28.47 -24.70 0.45
C SER A 717 27.08 -24.51 -0.18
N ALA A 718 26.19 -25.50 -0.09
CA ALA A 718 24.80 -25.40 -0.54
C ALA A 718 23.96 -24.45 0.34
N GLY A 719 24.12 -24.49 1.67
CA GLY A 719 23.45 -23.57 2.60
C GLY A 719 23.91 -22.12 2.46
N ARG A 720 25.21 -21.89 2.21
CA ARG A 720 25.78 -20.56 1.92
C ARG A 720 25.40 -20.04 0.54
N ALA A 721 25.30 -20.89 -0.47
CA ALA A 721 24.82 -20.50 -1.80
C ALA A 721 23.33 -20.15 -1.77
N MET A 722 22.50 -20.91 -1.04
CA MET A 722 21.10 -20.54 -0.79
C MET A 722 21.01 -19.22 -0.02
N ALA A 723 21.71 -19.08 1.12
CA ALA A 723 21.75 -17.85 1.89
C ALA A 723 22.22 -16.64 1.04
N ALA A 724 23.23 -16.80 0.19
CA ALA A 724 23.70 -15.76 -0.73
C ALA A 724 22.71 -15.42 -1.86
N ALA A 725 21.94 -16.40 -2.36
CA ALA A 725 20.94 -16.21 -3.41
C ALA A 725 19.63 -15.56 -2.92
N GLY A 726 19.26 -15.73 -1.64
CA GLY A 726 18.11 -15.05 -1.02
C GLY A 726 18.48 -13.92 -0.05
N GLY A 727 19.75 -13.57 0.08
CA GLY A 727 20.21 -12.41 0.86
C GLY A 727 20.46 -12.61 2.36
N ALA A 728 20.52 -13.85 2.87
CA ALA A 728 21.00 -14.14 4.22
C ALA A 728 22.53 -13.96 4.31
N ARG A 729 22.96 -13.04 5.20
CA ARG A 729 24.36 -12.66 5.41
C ARG A 729 25.07 -13.72 6.27
N THR A 730 25.87 -14.60 5.67
CA THR A 730 26.85 -15.36 6.47
C THR A 730 27.99 -14.44 6.90
N ARG A 731 28.03 -14.08 8.18
CA ARG A 731 29.22 -13.50 8.82
C ARG A 731 29.96 -14.59 9.59
N THR A 732 30.95 -15.22 8.98
CA THR A 732 32.19 -15.63 9.66
C THR A 732 33.26 -15.67 8.57
N GLY A 733 34.21 -14.75 8.59
CA GLY A 733 35.38 -14.81 9.46
C GLY A 733 36.53 -15.20 8.54
N GLY A 734 37.41 -14.24 8.25
CA GLY A 734 38.21 -14.21 7.03
C GLY A 734 39.05 -15.45 6.75
N THR A 735 39.23 -15.74 5.46
CA THR A 735 40.46 -15.38 4.74
C THR A 735 40.19 -15.38 3.24
N GLY A 736 40.13 -14.20 2.60
CA GLY A 736 40.13 -14.06 1.13
C GLY A 736 38.98 -13.22 0.54
N SER A 737 39.22 -11.91 0.41
CA SER A 737 38.72 -10.98 -0.63
C SER A 737 37.26 -11.01 -1.14
N GLY A 738 36.49 -9.94 -0.86
CA GLY A 738 35.27 -9.48 -1.58
C GLY A 738 33.96 -9.63 -0.79
N GLU A 739 33.40 -8.60 -0.14
CA GLU A 739 32.33 -7.71 -0.64
C GLU A 739 31.46 -8.32 -1.75
N THR A 740 30.10 -8.38 -1.60
CA THR A 740 29.09 -7.74 -2.51
C THR A 740 27.64 -8.37 -2.59
N ALA A 741 26.55 -7.67 -2.15
CA ALA A 741 25.23 -7.64 -2.88
C ALA A 741 24.30 -6.40 -2.59
N ALA A 742 24.18 -5.92 -1.34
CA ALA A 742 23.60 -4.59 -1.03
C ALA A 742 24.67 -3.59 -0.55
N VAL A 743 25.76 -4.10 0.04
CA VAL A 743 26.98 -3.33 0.30
C VAL A 743 27.77 -3.04 -1.00
N VAL A 744 27.49 -3.74 -2.11
CA VAL A 744 28.16 -3.48 -3.42
C VAL A 744 27.87 -2.11 -3.93
N ASN A 745 26.63 -1.67 -3.80
CA ASN A 745 26.16 -0.54 -4.58
C ASN A 745 26.56 0.77 -3.90
N LEU A 746 26.41 0.86 -2.57
CA LEU A 746 26.94 1.99 -1.79
C LEU A 746 28.47 2.05 -1.79
N GLN A 747 29.18 0.91 -1.69
CA GLN A 747 30.65 0.94 -1.81
C GLN A 747 31.10 1.34 -3.21
N GLN A 748 30.36 1.02 -4.28
CA GLN A 748 30.64 1.52 -5.62
C GLN A 748 30.43 3.03 -5.72
N VAL A 749 29.33 3.57 -5.19
CA VAL A 749 29.06 5.03 -5.14
C VAL A 749 30.17 5.73 -4.35
N LEU A 750 30.47 5.27 -3.13
CA LEU A 750 31.53 5.82 -2.29
C LEU A 750 32.90 5.71 -2.95
N SER A 751 33.20 4.62 -3.66
CA SER A 751 34.47 4.47 -4.39
C SER A 751 34.55 5.41 -5.60
N ALA A 752 33.45 5.63 -6.30
CA ALA A 752 33.38 6.61 -7.40
C ALA A 752 33.57 8.04 -6.86
N TRP A 753 32.93 8.37 -5.74
CA TRP A 753 33.06 9.68 -5.09
C TRP A 753 34.48 9.92 -4.55
N ARG A 754 35.14 8.89 -4.00
CA ARG A 754 36.58 8.97 -3.63
C ARG A 754 37.45 9.25 -4.85
N ALA A 755 37.23 8.54 -5.96
CA ALA A 755 37.97 8.78 -7.19
C ALA A 755 37.76 10.20 -7.75
N LEU A 756 36.59 10.79 -7.55
CA LEU A 756 36.33 12.19 -7.90
C LEU A 756 37.03 13.19 -6.99
N GLN A 757 37.21 12.87 -5.70
CA GLN A 757 37.99 13.69 -4.75
C GLN A 757 39.49 13.63 -5.03
N ASP A 758 39.98 12.48 -5.51
CA ASP A 758 41.39 12.28 -5.88
C ASP A 758 41.78 12.92 -7.23
N ASP A 759 40.82 13.50 -7.96
CA ASP A 759 41.03 14.18 -9.24
C ASP A 759 41.68 15.57 -9.05
N ASP A 760 42.69 15.90 -9.87
CA ASP A 760 43.39 17.19 -9.80
C ASP A 760 42.43 18.39 -10.02
N ASP A 761 41.31 18.18 -10.71
CA ASP A 761 40.27 19.19 -10.96
C ASP A 761 39.18 19.28 -9.86
N ALA A 762 39.27 18.49 -8.79
CA ALA A 762 38.24 18.40 -7.74
C ALA A 762 37.97 19.74 -7.02
N ALA A 763 39.01 20.55 -6.82
CA ALA A 763 38.91 21.83 -6.10
C ALA A 763 38.05 22.89 -6.82
N GLY A 764 37.75 22.70 -8.11
CA GLY A 764 36.90 23.61 -8.91
C GLY A 764 35.41 23.25 -8.93
N ARG A 765 35.01 22.12 -8.33
CA ARG A 765 33.64 21.58 -8.38
C ARG A 765 32.80 22.05 -7.19
N ASP A 766 31.50 22.32 -7.40
CA ASP A 766 30.56 22.60 -6.31
C ASP A 766 30.43 21.35 -5.41
N PRO A 767 30.51 21.47 -4.07
CA PRO A 767 30.42 20.32 -3.18
C PRO A 767 29.00 19.74 -3.14
N ALA A 768 28.91 18.42 -2.95
CA ALA A 768 27.65 17.78 -2.57
C ALA A 768 27.33 18.17 -1.12
N ARG A 769 26.09 18.60 -0.85
CA ARG A 769 25.69 19.16 0.44
C ARG A 769 24.52 18.42 1.04
N PHE A 770 24.58 18.24 2.35
CA PHE A 770 23.56 17.55 3.13
C PHE A 770 23.22 18.39 4.36
N THR A 771 21.93 18.66 4.53
CA THR A 771 21.44 19.23 5.78
C THR A 771 21.11 18.09 6.74
N VAL A 772 21.54 18.19 7.99
CA VAL A 772 21.29 17.23 9.07
C VAL A 772 20.47 17.91 10.17
N GLU A 773 19.39 17.27 10.63
CA GLU A 773 18.64 17.65 11.83
C GLU A 773 18.90 16.65 12.95
N LEU A 774 19.30 17.15 14.12
CA LEU A 774 19.65 16.33 15.28
C LEU A 774 18.58 16.40 16.37
N ASP A 775 18.15 15.25 16.90
CA ASP A 775 17.30 15.16 18.11
C ASP A 775 18.10 15.33 19.42
N ARG A 776 19.41 15.11 19.35
CA ARG A 776 20.35 15.25 20.46
C ARG A 776 21.57 16.08 20.03
N PRO A 777 22.12 16.93 20.90
CA PRO A 777 23.27 17.73 20.55
C PRO A 777 24.51 16.85 20.31
N LEU A 778 25.08 16.95 19.11
CA LEU A 778 26.38 16.38 18.73
C LEU A 778 27.33 17.52 18.30
N SER A 779 28.61 17.41 18.63
CA SER A 779 29.62 18.38 18.20
C SER A 779 30.02 18.14 16.74
N ASP A 780 30.40 19.19 16.02
CA ASP A 780 30.80 19.13 14.60
C ASP A 780 31.95 18.13 14.40
N ALA A 781 32.94 18.12 15.31
CA ALA A 781 34.03 17.15 15.30
C ALA A 781 33.57 15.69 15.47
N THR A 782 32.49 15.46 16.21
CA THR A 782 31.96 14.10 16.40
C THR A 782 31.24 13.65 15.13
N ILE A 783 30.44 14.54 14.54
CA ILE A 783 29.74 14.28 13.28
C ILE A 783 30.76 13.99 12.17
N ALA A 784 31.80 14.84 12.05
CA ALA A 784 32.86 14.67 11.06
C ALA A 784 33.54 13.29 11.21
N VAL A 785 34.01 12.95 12.41
CA VAL A 785 34.69 11.66 12.66
C VAL A 785 33.79 10.46 12.35
N VAL A 786 32.51 10.52 12.71
CA VAL A 786 31.56 9.42 12.43
C VAL A 786 31.34 9.28 10.92
N LEU A 787 31.08 10.39 10.23
CA LEU A 787 30.78 10.37 8.80
C LEU A 787 32.02 10.06 7.95
N GLU A 788 33.18 10.65 8.24
CA GLU A 788 34.45 10.34 7.55
C GLU A 788 34.77 8.84 7.68
N ARG A 789 34.55 8.26 8.86
CA ARG A 789 34.76 6.83 9.08
C ARG A 789 33.77 5.97 8.29
N ALA A 790 32.50 6.36 8.25
CA ALA A 790 31.44 5.59 7.60
C ALA A 790 31.51 5.70 6.06
N LEU A 791 31.76 6.90 5.55
CA LEU A 791 31.77 7.22 4.13
C LEU A 791 33.15 7.04 3.49
N GLY A 792 34.23 7.21 4.24
CA GLY A 792 35.60 7.21 3.73
C GLY A 792 35.83 8.31 2.70
N LEU A 793 35.23 9.48 2.90
CA LEU A 793 35.33 10.67 2.04
C LEU A 793 35.81 11.84 2.89
N ASP A 794 36.55 12.76 2.28
CA ASP A 794 36.84 14.05 2.91
C ASP A 794 35.56 14.87 2.96
N LEU A 795 35.28 15.50 4.10
CA LEU A 795 34.09 16.34 4.29
C LEU A 795 34.32 17.44 5.31
N SER A 796 33.47 18.46 5.28
CA SER A 796 33.38 19.51 6.30
C SER A 796 32.01 19.43 6.98
N VAL A 797 31.99 19.81 8.27
CA VAL A 797 30.75 19.96 9.04
C VAL A 797 30.74 21.35 9.65
N ALA A 798 29.64 22.08 9.46
CA ALA A 798 29.41 23.38 10.04
C ALA A 798 27.95 23.53 10.50
N ALA A 799 27.67 24.57 11.29
CA ALA A 799 26.29 24.98 11.54
C ALA A 799 25.63 25.41 10.21
N LEU A 800 24.36 25.02 9.99
CA LEU A 800 23.61 25.58 8.85
C LEU A 800 23.36 27.09 9.06
N PHE A 801 23.07 27.48 10.30
CA PHE A 801 22.78 28.85 10.72
C PHE A 801 23.90 29.34 11.65
N GLU A 802 24.99 29.81 11.06
CA GLU A 802 26.16 30.28 11.80
C GLU A 802 25.83 31.53 12.65
N ASP A 803 26.34 31.54 13.88
CA ASP A 803 26.22 32.65 14.85
C ASP A 803 24.78 33.12 15.12
N ASP A 804 23.79 32.24 14.97
CA ASP A 804 22.40 32.56 15.24
C ASP A 804 22.13 32.66 16.75
N PRO A 805 21.49 33.74 17.24
CA PRO A 805 21.11 33.84 18.65
C PRO A 805 20.00 32.86 19.06
N ASP A 806 19.25 32.27 18.13
CA ASP A 806 18.18 31.32 18.41
C ASP A 806 18.71 29.87 18.49
N LEU A 807 18.83 29.37 19.73
CA LEU A 807 19.34 28.02 20.01
C LEU A 807 18.47 26.89 19.43
N GLU A 808 17.23 27.15 18.98
CA GLU A 808 16.43 26.13 18.29
C GLU A 808 17.00 25.78 16.90
N LEU A 809 17.81 26.68 16.32
CA LEU A 809 18.47 26.49 15.04
C LEU A 809 19.81 25.75 15.18
N ASP A 810 20.36 25.63 16.40
CA ASP A 810 21.62 24.94 16.69
C ASP A 810 21.57 23.42 16.46
N ARG A 811 20.40 22.84 16.19
CA ARG A 811 20.27 21.41 15.83
C ARG A 811 20.54 21.12 14.36
N PHE A 812 20.64 22.15 13.51
CA PHE A 812 20.85 21.99 12.08
C PHE A 812 22.34 22.06 11.73
N ARG A 813 22.84 21.07 11.00
CA ARG A 813 24.20 21.03 10.47
C ARG A 813 24.19 20.98 8.97
N LEU A 814 25.20 21.60 8.37
CA LEU A 814 25.54 21.46 6.97
C LEU A 814 26.78 20.56 6.87
N VAL A 815 26.66 19.49 6.11
CA VAL A 815 27.77 18.62 5.75
C VAL A 815 28.08 18.85 4.28
N GLU A 816 29.33 19.20 3.96
CA GLU A 816 29.78 19.40 2.58
C GLU A 816 30.83 18.37 2.21
N VAL A 817 30.64 17.74 1.06
CA VAL A 817 31.56 16.75 0.49
C VAL A 817 32.18 17.38 -0.77
N PRO A 818 33.42 17.92 -0.69
CA PRO A 818 34.08 18.56 -1.81
C PRO A 818 34.39 17.59 -2.95
N GLY A 819 34.61 18.12 -4.16
CA GLY A 819 35.11 17.33 -5.31
C GLY A 819 34.07 16.49 -6.06
N ILE A 820 32.85 16.35 -5.52
CA ILE A 820 31.81 15.49 -6.11
C ILE A 820 31.19 16.10 -7.38
N GLY A 821 30.90 17.41 -7.41
CA GLY A 821 30.23 18.04 -8.55
C GLY A 821 28.78 17.59 -8.73
N GLU A 822 28.34 17.33 -9.97
CA GLU A 822 26.98 16.85 -10.25
C GLU A 822 26.82 15.34 -9.97
N ALA A 823 26.20 15.00 -8.84
CA ALA A 823 25.89 13.62 -8.46
C ALA A 823 24.52 13.14 -8.95
N ASP A 824 24.36 11.82 -9.07
CA ASP A 824 23.06 11.19 -9.32
C ASP A 824 22.10 11.38 -8.13
N ARG A 825 20.83 11.65 -8.43
CA ARG A 825 19.80 11.92 -7.43
C ARG A 825 19.58 10.72 -6.48
N ALA A 826 19.57 9.50 -7.00
CA ALA A 826 19.36 8.30 -6.19
C ALA A 826 20.55 8.06 -5.24
N ASP A 827 21.77 8.33 -5.72
CA ASP A 827 22.98 8.22 -4.91
C ASP A 827 22.98 9.24 -3.76
N LEU A 828 22.58 10.49 -4.01
CA LEU A 828 22.42 11.51 -2.95
C LEU A 828 21.46 11.05 -1.84
N PHE A 829 20.30 10.48 -2.19
CA PHE A 829 19.35 9.98 -1.18
C PHE A 829 19.86 8.75 -0.43
N ASP A 830 20.55 7.83 -1.09
CA ASP A 830 21.14 6.65 -0.45
C ASP A 830 22.27 7.05 0.53
N ILE A 831 23.10 8.05 0.18
CA ILE A 831 24.11 8.62 1.08
C ILE A 831 23.46 9.37 2.25
N ALA A 832 22.42 10.16 2.02
CA ALA A 832 21.70 10.85 3.10
C ALA A 832 21.12 9.87 4.13
N ARG A 833 20.55 8.74 3.69
CA ARG A 833 20.07 7.69 4.61
C ARG A 833 21.19 7.03 5.40
N LEU A 834 22.34 6.79 4.76
CA LEU A 834 23.51 6.27 5.45
C LEU A 834 23.96 7.25 6.53
N MET A 835 24.08 8.54 6.21
CA MET A 835 24.40 9.59 7.20
C MET A 835 23.40 9.63 8.35
N ALA A 836 22.09 9.56 8.06
CA ALA A 836 21.05 9.56 9.08
C ALA A 836 21.19 8.38 10.06
N ALA A 837 21.44 7.18 9.52
CA ALA A 837 21.61 5.96 10.32
C ALA A 837 22.89 5.99 11.17
N GLU A 838 24.00 6.48 10.64
CA GLU A 838 25.29 6.54 11.36
C GLU A 838 25.28 7.60 12.48
N LEU A 839 24.55 8.69 12.28
CA LEU A 839 24.44 9.78 13.27
C LEU A 839 23.31 9.56 14.28
N ASP A 840 22.35 8.66 14.00
CA ASP A 840 21.07 8.59 14.71
C ASP A 840 20.37 9.96 14.69
N ALA A 841 20.38 10.58 13.51
CA ALA A 841 19.82 11.91 13.26
C ALA A 841 18.30 11.83 13.07
N ALA A 842 17.60 12.92 13.42
CA ALA A 842 16.16 13.05 13.21
C ALA A 842 15.81 12.98 11.71
N SER A 843 16.63 13.66 10.89
CA SER A 843 16.54 13.65 9.44
C SER A 843 17.87 14.07 8.80
N VAL A 844 18.13 13.59 7.58
CA VAL A 844 19.21 14.08 6.70
C VAL A 844 18.64 14.21 5.29
N GLU A 845 18.81 15.39 4.70
CA GLU A 845 18.32 15.71 3.35
C GLU A 845 19.47 16.23 2.47
N PRO A 846 19.67 15.71 1.24
CA PRO A 846 20.61 16.30 0.29
C PRO A 846 20.06 17.59 -0.31
N ASP A 847 20.95 18.54 -0.60
CA ASP A 847 20.63 19.62 -1.54
C ASP A 847 20.54 19.05 -2.96
N LEU A 848 19.50 19.43 -3.70
CA LEU A 848 19.21 18.88 -5.03
C LEU A 848 19.58 19.86 -6.15
N SER A 849 20.65 20.63 -5.96
CA SER A 849 21.21 21.52 -6.99
C SER A 849 21.83 20.76 -8.17
N ALA A 850 22.05 19.44 -8.06
CA ALA A 850 22.52 18.52 -9.10
C ALA A 850 21.35 17.83 -9.84
N ARG A 851 21.50 17.63 -11.17
CA ARG A 851 20.68 16.81 -12.11
C ARG A 851 19.17 16.62 -11.85
N TYR A 852 18.51 17.54 -11.13
CA TYR A 852 17.06 17.49 -10.94
C TYR A 852 16.28 17.70 -12.25
N PHE A 853 16.93 18.29 -13.27
CA PHE A 853 16.48 18.32 -14.66
C PHE A 853 17.54 17.59 -15.50
N GLU A 854 17.19 16.47 -16.12
CA GLU A 854 18.14 15.56 -16.79
C GLU A 854 18.65 16.03 -18.16
N ALA A 855 18.25 17.21 -18.66
CA ALA A 855 18.76 17.74 -19.92
C ALA A 855 19.46 19.08 -19.69
N GLU A 856 20.68 19.24 -20.18
CA GLU A 856 21.12 20.55 -20.65
C GLU A 856 20.41 20.81 -21.98
N PRO A 857 19.49 21.78 -22.05
CA PRO A 857 18.99 22.25 -23.32
C PRO A 857 20.16 22.78 -24.14
N ALA A 858 20.11 22.63 -25.46
CA ALA A 858 21.00 23.41 -26.32
C ALA A 858 20.86 24.91 -25.94
N PRO A 859 21.96 25.69 -25.94
CA PRO A 859 21.87 27.11 -25.61
C PRO A 859 20.79 27.77 -26.47
N PRO A 860 19.86 28.51 -25.85
CA PRO A 860 18.77 29.15 -26.57
C PRO A 860 19.33 30.13 -27.61
N PRO A 861 18.65 30.33 -28.75
CA PRO A 861 18.94 31.45 -29.64
C PRO A 861 18.96 32.78 -28.85
N GLU A 862 19.80 33.73 -29.26
CA GLU A 862 19.83 35.07 -28.65
C GLU A 862 18.41 35.66 -28.55
N GLY A 863 17.97 35.99 -27.35
CA GLY A 863 16.63 36.58 -27.11
C GLY A 863 15.52 35.64 -26.66
N VAL A 864 15.80 34.34 -26.43
CA VAL A 864 14.82 33.37 -25.89
C VAL A 864 15.30 32.65 -24.62
N GLU A 865 16.21 33.26 -23.86
CA GLU A 865 16.81 32.69 -22.65
C GLU A 865 15.79 32.29 -21.58
N GLU A 866 14.80 33.14 -21.27
CA GLU A 866 13.70 32.79 -20.34
C GLU A 866 12.74 31.72 -20.89
N ARG A 867 12.74 31.45 -22.22
CA ARG A 867 11.96 30.37 -22.85
C ARG A 867 12.71 29.04 -22.89
N ALA A 868 14.01 29.03 -22.65
CA ALA A 868 14.85 27.86 -22.82
C ALA A 868 14.51 26.77 -21.80
N GLY A 869 14.20 25.56 -22.27
CA GLY A 869 13.92 24.41 -21.40
C GLY A 869 12.47 24.26 -20.95
N PHE A 870 11.51 24.92 -21.61
CA PHE A 870 10.09 24.77 -21.26
C PHE A 870 9.18 24.32 -22.43
N PRO A 871 8.05 23.63 -22.14
CA PRO A 871 7.22 23.01 -23.17
C PRO A 871 6.60 24.00 -24.18
N PRO A 872 6.44 23.61 -25.45
CA PRO A 872 5.76 24.42 -26.47
C PRO A 872 4.33 24.80 -26.04
N GLY A 873 4.02 26.09 -26.05
CA GLY A 873 2.71 26.60 -25.61
C GLY A 873 2.63 26.90 -24.11
N CYS A 874 3.75 26.96 -23.39
CA CYS A 874 3.78 27.50 -22.03
C CYS A 874 3.99 29.04 -21.98
N TRP A 875 4.51 29.64 -23.05
CA TRP A 875 4.78 31.08 -23.13
C TRP A 875 3.78 31.76 -24.06
N ALA A 876 3.37 32.96 -23.66
CA ALA A 876 2.61 33.83 -24.52
C ALA A 876 3.48 34.45 -25.62
N THR A 877 2.84 34.75 -26.74
CA THR A 877 3.48 35.34 -27.93
C THR A 877 3.00 36.76 -28.22
N GLU A 878 1.83 37.15 -27.73
CA GLU A 878 1.23 38.46 -27.98
C GLU A 878 1.60 39.43 -26.87
N GLN A 879 2.32 40.51 -27.21
CA GLN A 879 2.69 41.52 -26.23
C GLN A 879 1.51 42.43 -25.86
N PRO A 880 1.47 42.93 -24.62
CA PRO A 880 0.46 43.87 -24.16
C PRO A 880 0.55 45.19 -24.93
N GLY A 881 -0.58 45.90 -25.00
CA GLY A 881 -0.66 47.19 -25.70
C GLY A 881 0.00 48.32 -24.92
N ASP A 882 -0.05 48.27 -23.59
CA ASP A 882 0.59 49.21 -22.67
C ASP A 882 1.79 48.54 -21.97
N PRO A 883 3.03 49.06 -22.10
CA PRO A 883 4.19 48.49 -21.41
C PRO A 883 4.10 48.61 -19.87
N ASP A 884 3.34 49.57 -19.35
CA ASP A 884 3.17 49.79 -17.90
C ASP A 884 1.90 49.12 -17.34
N TRP A 885 1.23 48.27 -18.13
CA TRP A 885 -0.05 47.64 -17.78
C TRP A 885 -0.02 46.96 -16.41
N ALA A 886 1.11 46.33 -16.05
CA ALA A 886 1.26 45.58 -14.81
C ALA A 886 1.08 46.47 -13.56
N LEU A 887 1.61 47.71 -13.60
CA LEU A 887 1.45 48.68 -12.50
C LEU A 887 0.00 49.16 -12.41
N GLN A 888 -0.68 49.32 -13.54
CA GLN A 888 -2.09 49.72 -13.60
C GLN A 888 -3.01 48.61 -13.09
N ALA A 889 -2.76 47.36 -13.49
CA ALA A 889 -3.58 46.20 -13.15
C ALA A 889 -3.65 45.95 -11.63
N VAL A 890 -2.56 46.26 -10.91
CA VAL A 890 -2.49 46.19 -9.44
C VAL A 890 -2.79 47.52 -8.73
N ASN A 891 -3.24 48.54 -9.46
CA ASN A 891 -3.65 49.83 -8.94
C ASN A 891 -2.57 50.56 -8.10
N LEU A 892 -1.31 50.41 -8.53
CA LEU A 892 -0.15 50.97 -7.83
C LEU A 892 -0.11 52.52 -7.83
N PRO A 893 -0.41 53.21 -8.95
CA PRO A 893 -0.40 54.67 -8.99
C PRO A 893 -1.38 55.32 -8.00
N ALA A 894 -2.53 54.68 -7.76
CA ALA A 894 -3.49 55.14 -6.75
C ALA A 894 -2.93 54.98 -5.33
N ALA A 895 -2.24 53.88 -5.06
CA ALA A 895 -1.58 53.61 -3.77
C ALA A 895 -0.51 54.68 -3.44
N TRP A 896 0.30 55.06 -4.43
CA TRP A 896 1.30 56.12 -4.29
C TRP A 896 0.67 57.50 -4.09
N THR A 897 -0.40 57.80 -4.83
CA THR A 897 -1.15 59.05 -4.69
C THR A 897 -1.76 59.17 -3.30
N LEU A 898 -2.40 58.11 -2.81
CA LEU A 898 -2.96 58.04 -1.46
C LEU A 898 -1.91 58.34 -0.39
N SER A 899 -0.74 57.70 -0.47
CA SER A 899 0.35 57.93 0.49
C SER A 899 0.82 59.38 0.48
N ARG A 900 1.00 59.94 -0.72
CA ARG A 900 1.44 61.33 -0.92
C ARG A 900 0.42 62.33 -0.35
N ASP A 901 -0.86 62.14 -0.65
CA ASP A 901 -1.94 63.03 -0.22
C ASP A 901 -2.12 62.99 1.31
N MET A 902 -1.82 61.84 1.93
CA MET A 902 -1.83 61.67 3.38
C MET A 902 -0.53 62.12 4.06
N GLY A 903 0.47 62.60 3.31
CA GLY A 903 1.79 62.97 3.85
C GLY A 903 2.55 61.79 4.45
N ARG A 904 2.33 60.58 3.94
CA ARG A 904 2.99 59.32 4.36
C ARG A 904 4.12 58.96 3.37
N PRO A 905 5.12 58.17 3.81
CA PRO A 905 6.17 57.67 2.93
C PRO A 905 5.59 56.95 1.71
N VAL A 906 6.15 57.22 0.53
CA VAL A 906 5.62 56.74 -0.77
C VAL A 906 6.54 55.67 -1.33
N ALA A 907 5.99 54.73 -2.10
CA ALA A 907 6.75 53.75 -2.90
C ALA A 907 7.81 52.96 -2.09
N GLY A 908 7.48 52.58 -0.86
CA GLY A 908 8.34 51.77 -0.02
C GLY A 908 9.48 52.51 0.68
N GLU A 909 9.47 53.85 0.70
CA GLU A 909 10.48 54.65 1.41
C GLU A 909 10.70 54.17 2.85
N GLY A 910 11.96 53.92 3.21
CA GLY A 910 12.37 53.41 4.53
C GLY A 910 12.23 51.90 4.73
N VAL A 911 11.72 51.17 3.72
CA VAL A 911 11.60 49.70 3.77
C VAL A 911 12.79 49.02 3.10
N VAL A 912 13.26 47.92 3.68
CA VAL A 912 14.38 47.13 3.19
C VAL A 912 13.85 45.80 2.66
N ILE A 913 14.09 45.53 1.38
CA ILE A 913 13.65 44.34 0.66
C ILE A 913 14.88 43.50 0.35
N PHE A 914 14.96 42.29 0.90
CA PHE A 914 16.01 41.34 0.56
C PHE A 914 15.55 40.45 -0.59
N GLN A 915 16.44 40.21 -1.54
CA GLN A 915 16.18 39.42 -2.73
C GLN A 915 17.19 38.26 -2.84
N PRO A 916 16.91 37.10 -2.22
CA PRO A 916 17.57 35.83 -2.54
C PRO A 916 17.27 35.42 -3.99
N ASP A 917 18.28 35.49 -4.87
CA ASP A 917 18.15 35.23 -6.31
C ASP A 917 19.53 34.87 -6.92
N THR A 918 19.70 35.03 -8.24
CA THR A 918 20.97 34.88 -8.96
C THR A 918 21.95 36.04 -8.74
N GLY A 919 21.58 37.04 -7.94
CA GLY A 919 22.35 38.28 -7.83
C GLY A 919 22.05 39.25 -8.96
N ILE A 920 22.79 40.36 -9.01
CA ILE A 920 22.56 41.46 -9.95
C ILE A 920 23.77 41.74 -10.81
N VAL A 921 23.57 42.34 -11.99
CA VAL A 921 24.67 42.87 -12.78
C VAL A 921 24.94 44.32 -12.42
N ARG A 922 26.22 44.70 -12.35
CA ARG A 922 26.63 46.08 -12.04
C ARG A 922 26.45 47.05 -13.21
N THR A 923 26.20 46.55 -14.41
CA THR A 923 26.27 47.31 -15.67
C THR A 923 24.92 47.82 -16.17
N HIS A 924 23.80 47.29 -15.66
CA HIS A 924 22.48 47.62 -16.18
C HIS A 924 21.96 48.95 -15.58
N PRO A 925 21.57 49.95 -16.37
CA PRO A 925 21.22 51.29 -15.88
C PRO A 925 19.97 51.32 -14.99
N GLU A 926 19.02 50.41 -15.18
CA GLU A 926 17.78 50.33 -14.38
C GLU A 926 18.00 49.96 -12.90
N LEU A 927 19.16 49.40 -12.54
CA LEU A 927 19.53 49.12 -11.16
C LEU A 927 20.84 49.82 -10.79
N PRO A 928 20.89 50.61 -9.70
CA PRO A 928 22.13 51.23 -9.28
C PRO A 928 23.23 50.20 -8.98
N ALA A 929 24.42 50.40 -9.55
CA ALA A 929 25.57 49.53 -9.29
C ALA A 929 25.92 49.42 -7.79
N THR A 930 25.59 50.46 -7.01
CA THR A 930 25.79 50.54 -5.56
C THR A 930 24.99 49.51 -4.77
N LEU A 931 23.94 48.92 -5.33
CA LEU A 931 23.19 47.86 -4.65
C LEU A 931 24.07 46.63 -4.35
N ALA A 932 25.03 46.32 -5.22
CA ALA A 932 26.00 45.24 -5.02
C ALA A 932 27.08 45.57 -3.98
N ASP A 933 27.15 46.83 -3.53
CA ASP A 933 28.09 47.32 -2.53
C ASP A 933 27.42 47.61 -1.18
N ASP A 934 26.11 47.36 -1.04
CA ASP A 934 25.42 47.48 0.25
C ASP A 934 26.05 46.50 1.25
N PRO A 935 26.46 46.93 2.45
CA PRO A 935 27.13 46.07 3.43
C PRO A 935 26.27 44.90 3.92
N ARG A 936 24.97 44.93 3.64
CA ARG A 936 24.01 43.88 3.97
C ARG A 936 23.85 42.86 2.84
N ALA A 937 24.33 43.18 1.64
CA ALA A 937 24.26 42.29 0.49
C ALA A 937 25.25 41.13 0.67
N ALA A 938 24.90 39.94 0.16
CA ALA A 938 25.67 38.72 0.45
C ALA A 938 25.69 37.75 -0.74
N ASN A 939 26.75 36.96 -0.83
CA ASN A 939 26.91 35.91 -1.83
C ASN A 939 27.21 34.59 -1.09
N PHE A 940 26.30 33.63 -1.23
CA PHE A 940 26.38 32.27 -0.64
C PHE A 940 26.87 31.22 -1.63
N ILE A 941 27.22 31.64 -2.86
CA ILE A 941 27.82 30.77 -3.88
C ILE A 941 29.34 30.94 -3.87
N GLU A 942 29.79 32.18 -3.74
CA GLU A 942 31.19 32.59 -3.68
C GLU A 942 31.36 33.45 -2.43
N ASP A 943 31.66 32.80 -1.31
CA ASP A 943 31.72 33.44 0.00
C ASP A 943 32.68 34.65 0.00
N GLY A 944 32.19 35.78 0.49
CA GLY A 944 32.95 37.05 0.55
C GLY A 944 33.02 37.83 -0.78
N ALA A 945 32.54 37.26 -1.89
CA ALA A 945 32.38 38.01 -3.13
C ALA A 945 31.10 38.88 -3.09
N PRO A 946 31.04 39.98 -3.87
CA PRO A 946 29.79 40.73 -4.01
C PRO A 946 28.70 39.86 -4.68
N PRO A 947 27.41 40.17 -4.53
CA PRO A 947 26.29 39.40 -5.09
C PRO A 947 26.10 39.67 -6.58
N VAL A 948 27.19 39.57 -7.35
CA VAL A 948 27.21 39.87 -8.78
C VAL A 948 26.88 38.62 -9.57
N ASP A 949 25.94 38.74 -10.50
CA ASP A 949 25.70 37.70 -11.49
C ASP A 949 26.79 37.77 -12.57
N PRO A 950 27.63 36.72 -12.73
CA PRO A 950 28.69 36.70 -13.72
C PRO A 950 28.16 36.56 -15.16
N LEU A 951 26.84 36.35 -15.34
CA LEU A 951 26.22 36.09 -16.64
C LEU A 951 26.83 34.86 -17.35
N THR A 952 27.28 33.89 -16.56
CA THR A 952 27.84 32.63 -17.04
C THR A 952 26.92 31.48 -16.63
N GLY A 953 26.59 30.61 -17.58
CA GLY A 953 25.66 29.49 -17.38
C GLY A 953 24.53 29.48 -18.42
N PHE A 954 23.59 28.55 -18.25
CA PHE A 954 22.43 28.36 -19.13
C PHE A 954 21.11 28.75 -18.43
N GLY A 955 20.12 29.22 -19.21
CA GLY A 955 18.74 29.45 -18.77
C GLY A 955 18.48 30.86 -18.22
N ASN A 956 18.75 31.08 -16.94
CA ASN A 956 18.21 32.23 -16.17
C ASN A 956 19.30 33.22 -15.72
N VAL A 957 20.32 33.45 -16.54
CA VAL A 957 21.37 34.43 -16.25
C VAL A 957 20.77 35.84 -16.17
N GLY A 958 21.20 36.64 -15.20
CA GLY A 958 20.70 38.00 -15.02
C GLY A 958 19.27 38.10 -14.49
N HIS A 959 18.65 36.99 -14.12
CA HIS A 959 17.28 36.93 -13.61
C HIS A 959 17.07 37.86 -12.39
N GLY A 960 18.01 37.85 -11.43
CA GLY A 960 17.92 38.75 -10.27
C GLY A 960 17.98 40.24 -10.63
N THR A 961 18.60 40.62 -11.75
CA THR A 961 18.55 42.00 -12.28
C THR A 961 17.16 42.31 -12.82
N GLY A 962 16.56 41.37 -13.57
CA GLY A 962 15.22 41.52 -14.12
C GLY A 962 14.17 41.69 -13.03
N THR A 963 14.11 40.77 -12.07
CA THR A 963 13.15 40.83 -10.95
C THR A 963 13.42 42.03 -10.04
N GLY A 964 14.68 42.33 -9.76
CA GLY A 964 15.07 43.51 -8.97
C GLY A 964 14.62 44.83 -9.60
N SER A 965 14.65 44.95 -10.94
CA SER A 965 14.19 46.15 -11.65
C SER A 965 12.68 46.38 -11.49
N VAL A 966 11.88 45.31 -11.45
CA VAL A 966 10.43 45.37 -11.20
C VAL A 966 10.14 45.85 -9.78
N VAL A 967 11.03 45.56 -8.82
CA VAL A 967 10.90 46.06 -7.44
C VAL A 967 11.33 47.53 -7.35
N ALA A 968 12.53 47.87 -7.82
CA ALA A 968 13.24 49.05 -7.36
C ALA A 968 13.72 50.02 -8.45
N SER A 969 13.42 49.80 -9.74
CA SER A 969 13.88 50.72 -10.78
C SER A 969 13.37 52.16 -10.55
N PRO A 970 14.23 53.19 -10.60
CA PRO A 970 13.83 54.58 -10.44
C PRO A 970 12.83 55.05 -11.51
N PRO A 971 11.80 55.86 -11.15
CA PRO A 971 10.79 56.34 -12.09
C PRO A 971 11.33 57.30 -13.17
N THR A 972 12.59 57.74 -13.05
CA THR A 972 13.27 58.59 -14.04
C THR A 972 13.87 57.80 -15.20
N LEU A 973 13.90 56.48 -15.11
CA LEU A 973 14.44 55.58 -16.13
C LEU A 973 13.31 55.01 -16.99
N GLN A 974 13.56 53.92 -17.71
CA GLN A 974 12.57 53.37 -18.64
C GLN A 974 11.56 52.46 -17.93
N ILE A 975 11.90 51.92 -16.76
CA ILE A 975 11.03 51.09 -15.93
C ILE A 975 10.73 51.85 -14.64
N THR A 976 9.48 51.77 -14.15
CA THR A 976 9.16 52.21 -12.79
C THR A 976 8.97 51.00 -11.87
N GLY A 977 9.87 50.83 -10.90
CA GLY A 977 9.76 49.80 -9.89
C GLY A 977 8.57 50.03 -8.94
N ALA A 978 7.96 48.94 -8.48
CA ALA A 978 6.79 48.98 -7.60
C ALA A 978 7.06 49.63 -6.23
N ALA A 979 8.31 49.56 -5.77
CA ALA A 979 8.80 50.23 -4.57
C ALA A 979 10.13 50.94 -4.87
N HIS A 980 10.12 51.86 -5.85
CA HIS A 980 11.30 52.61 -6.29
C HIS A 980 11.96 53.52 -5.23
N ALA A 981 11.35 53.69 -4.05
CA ALA A 981 11.97 54.38 -2.91
C ALA A 981 12.42 53.43 -1.79
N ALA A 982 12.15 52.13 -1.91
CA ALA A 982 12.67 51.11 -0.99
C ALA A 982 14.15 50.83 -1.24
N THR A 983 14.82 50.28 -0.23
CA THR A 983 16.18 49.75 -0.40
C THR A 983 16.12 48.27 -0.77
N LEU A 984 16.55 47.95 -1.98
CA LEU A 984 16.71 46.56 -2.44
C LEU A 984 18.10 46.04 -2.05
N VAL A 985 18.16 44.89 -1.37
CA VAL A 985 19.40 44.24 -0.95
C VAL A 985 19.52 42.91 -1.72
N PRO A 986 20.42 42.80 -2.71
CA PRO A 986 20.60 41.57 -3.46
C PRO A 986 21.33 40.52 -2.62
N VAL A 987 20.83 39.28 -2.65
CA VAL A 987 21.49 38.12 -2.03
C VAL A 987 21.66 37.03 -3.09
N ARG A 988 22.89 36.79 -3.52
CA ARG A 988 23.19 35.75 -4.50
C ARG A 988 23.28 34.40 -3.81
N CYS A 989 22.32 33.52 -4.08
CA CYS A 989 22.26 32.18 -3.48
C CYS A 989 22.00 31.06 -4.51
N LEU A 990 21.65 31.41 -5.74
CA LEU A 990 21.40 30.46 -6.84
C LEU A 990 22.24 30.80 -8.08
N ARG A 991 22.72 29.77 -8.79
CA ARG A 991 23.27 29.95 -10.14
C ARG A 991 22.17 30.00 -11.19
N VAL A 992 21.11 29.21 -10.99
CA VAL A 992 19.93 29.11 -11.87
C VAL A 992 18.70 28.92 -11.01
N VAL A 993 17.65 29.74 -11.20
CA VAL A 993 16.45 29.70 -10.33
C VAL A 993 15.62 28.41 -10.43
N ALA A 994 15.79 27.63 -11.50
CA ALA A 994 15.17 26.32 -11.63
C ALA A 994 15.83 25.28 -10.71
N ARG A 995 17.12 25.40 -10.40
CA ARG A 995 17.87 24.49 -9.53
C ARG A 995 17.89 25.08 -8.12
N LEU A 996 16.81 24.84 -7.37
CA LEU A 996 16.69 25.31 -5.99
C LEU A 996 17.77 24.64 -5.11
N ASP A 997 18.58 25.48 -4.48
CA ASP A 997 19.61 25.09 -3.54
C ASP A 997 19.12 25.31 -2.11
N GLN A 998 18.60 24.26 -1.47
CA GLN A 998 17.82 24.41 -0.23
C GLN A 998 18.64 25.02 0.90
N SER A 999 19.87 24.53 1.15
CA SER A 999 20.72 25.05 2.22
C SER A 999 21.19 26.50 1.98
N ARG A 1000 21.59 26.87 0.75
CA ARG A 1000 22.00 28.25 0.43
C ARG A 1000 20.84 29.23 0.55
N VAL A 1001 19.64 28.83 0.12
CA VAL A 1001 18.45 29.66 0.28
C VAL A 1001 18.07 29.78 1.77
N ALA A 1002 18.20 28.71 2.56
CA ALA A 1002 18.00 28.78 4.01
C ALA A 1002 18.98 29.77 4.68
N LYS A 1003 20.28 29.72 4.32
CA LYS A 1003 21.30 30.68 4.77
C LYS A 1003 20.95 32.11 4.35
N ALA A 1004 20.51 32.31 3.10
CA ALA A 1004 20.12 33.62 2.58
C ALA A 1004 18.93 34.24 3.33
N ILE A 1005 17.90 33.45 3.64
CA ILE A 1005 16.75 33.89 4.43
C ILE A 1005 17.17 34.25 5.85
N ASN A 1006 18.01 33.43 6.47
CA ASN A 1006 18.47 33.70 7.84
C ASN A 1006 19.36 34.95 7.90
N HIS A 1007 20.24 35.13 6.92
CA HIS A 1007 21.03 36.35 6.77
C HIS A 1007 20.14 37.58 6.61
N ALA A 1008 19.12 37.51 5.77
CA ALA A 1008 18.14 38.60 5.61
C ALA A 1008 17.45 38.92 6.94
N ARG A 1009 17.05 37.91 7.72
CA ARG A 1009 16.44 38.06 9.04
C ARG A 1009 17.37 38.77 10.03
N LEU A 1010 18.62 38.35 10.12
CA LEU A 1010 19.61 38.92 11.03
C LEU A 1010 20.09 40.32 10.60
N THR A 1011 19.95 40.63 9.32
CA THR A 1011 20.46 41.87 8.70
C THR A 1011 19.36 42.91 8.45
N GLY A 1012 18.20 42.75 9.07
CA GLY A 1012 17.14 43.76 9.13
C GLY A 1012 16.26 43.83 7.88
N ALA A 1013 15.97 42.69 7.25
CA ALA A 1013 14.96 42.62 6.21
C ALA A 1013 13.57 42.96 6.78
N HIS A 1014 12.76 43.65 5.97
CA HIS A 1014 11.32 43.84 6.24
C HIS A 1014 10.46 42.99 5.29
N VAL A 1015 10.97 42.78 4.08
CA VAL A 1015 10.36 41.94 3.05
C VAL A 1015 11.44 41.05 2.45
N ILE A 1016 11.14 39.78 2.24
CA ILE A 1016 11.96 38.84 1.49
C ILE A 1016 11.17 38.42 0.24
N THR A 1017 11.74 38.67 -0.94
CA THR A 1017 11.14 38.30 -2.22
C THR A 1017 11.96 37.20 -2.88
N MET A 1018 11.32 36.05 -3.13
CA MET A 1018 11.95 34.86 -3.66
C MET A 1018 11.34 34.50 -5.02
N SER A 1019 11.99 34.93 -6.08
CA SER A 1019 11.63 34.59 -7.46
C SER A 1019 12.29 33.26 -7.88
N LEU A 1020 12.07 32.22 -7.06
CA LEU A 1020 12.70 30.89 -7.15
C LEU A 1020 11.72 29.83 -6.69
N GLY A 1021 11.97 28.56 -7.05
CA GLY A 1021 11.17 27.46 -6.53
C GLY A 1021 11.63 26.07 -6.97
N GLY A 1022 11.26 25.06 -6.19
CA GLY A 1022 11.67 23.66 -6.33
C GLY A 1022 11.04 22.77 -5.26
N VAL A 1023 11.89 21.98 -4.59
CA VAL A 1023 11.54 20.95 -3.59
C VAL A 1023 11.58 21.48 -2.15
N PRO A 1024 10.94 20.81 -1.17
CA PRO A 1024 11.02 21.25 0.22
C PRO A 1024 12.41 21.02 0.82
N GLY A 1025 12.69 21.63 1.97
CA GLY A 1025 13.78 21.24 2.86
C GLY A 1025 13.48 21.64 4.30
N PHE A 1026 13.82 20.79 5.28
CA PHE A 1026 13.49 21.09 6.68
C PHE A 1026 14.22 22.34 7.21
N GLY A 1027 15.50 22.52 6.84
CA GLY A 1027 16.28 23.71 7.19
C GLY A 1027 15.72 24.97 6.52
N LEU A 1028 15.32 24.86 5.24
CA LEU A 1028 14.67 25.94 4.50
C LEU A 1028 13.36 26.38 5.18
N ARG A 1029 12.50 25.43 5.56
CA ARG A 1029 11.24 25.74 6.27
C ARG A 1029 11.49 26.39 7.63
N ALA A 1030 12.53 25.94 8.36
CA ALA A 1030 12.91 26.54 9.64
C ALA A 1030 13.33 28.01 9.47
N ALA A 1031 14.15 28.31 8.45
CA ALA A 1031 14.54 29.69 8.14
C ALA A 1031 13.34 30.58 7.79
N VAL A 1032 12.41 30.08 6.98
CA VAL A 1032 11.14 30.78 6.65
C VAL A 1032 10.35 31.09 7.92
N ARG A 1033 10.13 30.09 8.79
CA ARG A 1033 9.39 30.28 10.05
C ARG A 1033 10.00 31.37 10.91
N LYS A 1034 11.32 31.31 11.10
CA LYS A 1034 12.06 32.29 11.90
C LYS A 1034 12.02 33.69 11.30
N ALA A 1035 12.01 33.82 9.97
CA ALA A 1035 11.82 35.11 9.32
C ALA A 1035 10.41 35.67 9.58
N VAL A 1036 9.36 34.86 9.47
CA VAL A 1036 7.98 35.28 9.76
C VAL A 1036 7.79 35.64 11.23
N GLU A 1037 8.35 34.85 12.16
CA GLU A 1037 8.39 35.13 13.60
C GLU A 1037 9.12 36.44 13.92
N ALA A 1038 10.05 36.87 13.07
CA ALA A 1038 10.76 38.16 13.18
C ALA A 1038 10.00 39.33 12.51
N ASP A 1039 8.71 39.17 12.22
CA ASP A 1039 7.85 40.18 11.58
C ASP A 1039 8.37 40.60 10.19
N ILE A 1040 8.80 39.62 9.40
CA ILE A 1040 9.24 39.79 8.00
C ILE A 1040 8.19 39.18 7.08
N ILE A 1041 7.82 39.91 6.03
CA ILE A 1041 6.92 39.40 4.98
C ILE A 1041 7.75 38.57 4.00
N VAL A 1042 7.43 37.28 3.86
CA VAL A 1042 8.14 36.33 3.00
C VAL A 1042 7.24 35.92 1.85
N LEU A 1043 7.63 36.26 0.61
CA LEU A 1043 6.87 35.95 -0.60
C LEU A 1043 7.69 35.07 -1.55
N ALA A 1044 7.02 34.14 -2.23
CA ALA A 1044 7.65 33.31 -3.26
C ALA A 1044 6.76 33.10 -4.49
N ALA A 1045 7.43 32.97 -5.64
CA ALA A 1045 6.79 32.66 -6.91
C ALA A 1045 6.14 31.27 -6.88
N ALA A 1046 4.90 31.15 -7.39
CA ALA A 1046 4.18 29.88 -7.40
C ALA A 1046 4.82 28.78 -8.25
N GLY A 1047 5.64 29.16 -9.24
CA GLY A 1047 6.32 28.25 -10.16
C GLY A 1047 5.84 28.43 -11.60
N ASN A 1048 6.73 28.16 -12.56
CA ASN A 1048 6.46 28.33 -13.99
C ASN A 1048 6.36 26.94 -14.65
N CYS A 1049 5.23 26.67 -15.32
CA CYS A 1049 5.02 25.53 -16.21
C CYS A 1049 5.11 24.15 -15.56
N VAL A 1050 5.02 24.11 -14.23
CA VAL A 1050 4.92 22.88 -13.43
C VAL A 1050 3.47 22.40 -13.33
N GLY A 1051 2.51 23.32 -13.45
CA GLY A 1051 1.07 23.04 -13.31
C GLY A 1051 0.61 22.91 -11.86
N THR A 1052 1.51 23.03 -10.89
CA THR A 1052 1.19 22.95 -9.46
C THR A 1052 2.19 23.76 -8.64
N VAL A 1053 1.77 24.31 -7.50
CA VAL A 1053 2.62 25.23 -6.69
C VAL A 1053 3.89 24.52 -6.21
N VAL A 1054 5.06 25.15 -6.33
CA VAL A 1054 6.36 24.60 -5.86
C VAL A 1054 6.79 25.17 -4.50
N TRP A 1055 7.78 24.57 -3.83
CA TRP A 1055 8.36 25.13 -2.60
C TRP A 1055 9.42 26.20 -2.92
N PRO A 1056 9.60 27.25 -2.10
CA PRO A 1056 8.99 27.47 -0.79
C PRO A 1056 7.56 28.06 -0.84
N ALA A 1057 7.03 28.46 -2.01
CA ALA A 1057 5.68 29.02 -2.10
C ALA A 1057 4.57 28.09 -1.56
N ARG A 1058 4.75 26.77 -1.67
CA ARG A 1058 3.80 25.78 -1.11
C ARG A 1058 3.78 25.73 0.43
N TYR A 1059 4.77 26.28 1.12
CA TYR A 1059 4.71 26.39 2.59
C TYR A 1059 3.61 27.35 3.00
N ASP A 1060 2.74 26.94 3.94
CA ASP A 1060 1.72 27.83 4.52
C ASP A 1060 2.31 29.08 5.17
N GLU A 1061 3.58 29.03 5.56
CA GLU A 1061 4.34 30.15 6.10
C GLU A 1061 4.78 31.18 5.04
N VAL A 1062 4.61 30.91 3.74
CA VAL A 1062 5.05 31.79 2.64
C VAL A 1062 3.84 32.32 1.86
N ILE A 1063 3.87 33.60 1.48
CA ILE A 1063 2.87 34.16 0.59
C ILE A 1063 3.14 33.71 -0.84
N ALA A 1064 2.33 32.78 -1.34
CA ALA A 1064 2.43 32.22 -2.68
C ALA A 1064 1.74 33.11 -3.72
N VAL A 1065 2.47 33.50 -4.77
CA VAL A 1065 1.98 34.43 -5.80
C VAL A 1065 1.88 33.76 -7.17
N ALA A 1066 0.67 33.66 -7.70
CA ALA A 1066 0.38 33.18 -9.06
C ALA A 1066 0.39 34.31 -10.10
N GLY A 1067 0.36 33.96 -11.39
CA GLY A 1067 0.51 34.87 -12.51
C GLY A 1067 -0.75 35.08 -13.35
N SER A 1068 -1.03 36.33 -13.73
CA SER A 1068 -2.05 36.70 -14.72
C SER A 1068 -1.48 37.50 -15.90
N ASN A 1069 -2.28 37.69 -16.94
CA ASN A 1069 -1.98 38.55 -18.08
C ASN A 1069 -2.79 39.87 -18.09
N GLU A 1070 -2.60 40.70 -19.12
CA GLU A 1070 -3.25 42.02 -19.28
C GLU A 1070 -4.78 41.94 -19.36
N GLN A 1071 -5.34 40.79 -19.75
CA GLN A 1071 -6.80 40.57 -19.82
C GLN A 1071 -7.38 39.93 -18.55
N ASP A 1072 -6.61 39.90 -17.46
CA ASP A 1072 -6.95 39.20 -16.21
C ASP A 1072 -7.21 37.69 -16.39
N LEU A 1073 -6.67 37.08 -17.44
CA LEU A 1073 -6.67 35.62 -17.59
C LEU A 1073 -5.49 35.05 -16.80
N PRO A 1074 -5.59 33.79 -16.31
CA PRO A 1074 -4.42 33.08 -15.82
C PRO A 1074 -3.32 33.10 -16.88
N TRP A 1075 -2.10 33.49 -16.48
CA TRP A 1075 -0.96 33.37 -17.38
C TRP A 1075 -0.75 31.89 -17.68
N GLN A 1076 -0.58 31.53 -18.96
CA GLN A 1076 -0.52 30.14 -19.41
C GLN A 1076 0.59 29.33 -18.72
N GLY A 1077 1.69 29.98 -18.36
CA GLY A 1077 2.81 29.38 -17.64
C GLY A 1077 2.63 29.36 -16.11
N SER A 1078 1.56 29.89 -15.54
CA SER A 1078 1.40 29.97 -14.08
C SER A 1078 1.09 28.61 -13.48
N SER A 1079 1.82 28.24 -12.43
CA SER A 1079 1.39 27.18 -11.53
C SER A 1079 0.18 27.64 -10.71
N HIS A 1080 -0.64 26.68 -10.27
CA HIS A 1080 -1.90 26.90 -9.58
C HIS A 1080 -2.10 25.86 -8.48
N GLY A 1081 -3.01 26.16 -7.54
CA GLY A 1081 -3.35 25.24 -6.45
C GLY A 1081 -3.83 25.95 -5.19
N ARG A 1082 -4.27 25.15 -4.21
CA ARG A 1082 -4.84 25.62 -2.94
C ARG A 1082 -3.88 26.49 -2.10
N SER A 1083 -2.57 26.37 -2.33
CA SER A 1083 -1.54 27.12 -1.62
C SER A 1083 -1.44 28.57 -2.09
N ILE A 1084 -2.04 28.93 -3.23
CA ILE A 1084 -1.98 30.31 -3.73
C ILE A 1084 -2.69 31.28 -2.77
N ASP A 1085 -1.95 32.32 -2.38
CA ASP A 1085 -2.50 33.39 -1.57
C ASP A 1085 -3.10 34.50 -2.41
N ILE A 1086 -2.49 34.83 -3.55
CA ILE A 1086 -2.91 35.93 -4.41
C ILE A 1086 -2.38 35.74 -5.85
N THR A 1087 -2.99 36.42 -6.81
CA THR A 1087 -2.49 36.53 -8.19
C THR A 1087 -1.97 37.94 -8.48
N ALA A 1088 -0.91 38.06 -9.27
CA ALA A 1088 -0.42 39.33 -9.78
C ALA A 1088 0.07 39.20 -11.25
N PRO A 1089 0.21 40.32 -11.98
CA PRO A 1089 0.77 40.35 -13.32
C PRO A 1089 2.07 39.54 -13.48
N ALA A 1090 2.09 38.63 -14.45
CA ALA A 1090 3.24 37.77 -14.76
C ALA A 1090 3.60 37.75 -16.24
N GLU A 1091 2.68 38.08 -17.15
CA GLU A 1091 2.89 37.97 -18.60
C GLU A 1091 3.40 39.28 -19.20
N PHE A 1092 4.61 39.30 -19.74
CA PHE A 1092 5.23 40.49 -20.35
C PHE A 1092 5.31 41.70 -19.41
N VAL A 1093 5.72 41.47 -18.16
CA VAL A 1093 6.01 42.54 -17.20
C VAL A 1093 7.31 43.22 -17.62
N LEU A 1094 7.27 44.54 -17.81
CA LEU A 1094 8.45 45.30 -18.24
C LEU A 1094 9.59 45.19 -17.22
N ARG A 1095 10.77 44.78 -17.68
CA ARG A 1095 11.92 44.47 -16.83
C ARG A 1095 13.25 44.78 -17.52
N ALA A 1096 14.31 44.86 -16.71
CA ALA A 1096 15.70 44.96 -17.15
C ALA A 1096 16.20 43.65 -17.77
N LYS A 1097 16.83 43.72 -18.95
CA LYS A 1097 17.45 42.57 -19.60
C LYS A 1097 18.97 42.66 -19.52
N ALA A 1098 19.54 41.91 -18.59
CA ALA A 1098 20.97 41.70 -18.50
C ALA A 1098 21.45 40.69 -19.56
N GLY A 1099 22.72 40.75 -19.94
CA GLY A 1099 23.34 39.71 -20.78
C GLY A 1099 23.71 40.13 -22.20
N GLU A 1100 23.27 41.28 -22.72
CA GLU A 1100 23.56 41.67 -24.11
C GLU A 1100 24.77 42.60 -24.21
N PRO A 1101 25.93 42.14 -24.74
CA PRO A 1101 27.16 42.94 -24.78
C PRO A 1101 27.05 44.20 -25.64
N GLY A 1102 26.11 44.23 -26.59
CA GLY A 1102 25.87 45.35 -27.50
C GLY A 1102 24.82 46.36 -27.02
N ASP A 1103 24.04 46.03 -25.99
CA ASP A 1103 22.97 46.89 -25.46
C ASP A 1103 22.81 46.71 -23.94
N PRO A 1104 23.69 47.34 -23.12
CA PRO A 1104 23.69 47.15 -21.66
C PRO A 1104 22.45 47.76 -20.96
N GLY A 1105 21.62 48.52 -21.68
CA GLY A 1105 20.40 49.15 -21.18
C GLY A 1105 19.11 48.55 -21.70
N ARG A 1106 19.18 47.36 -22.32
CA ARG A 1106 18.04 46.70 -22.94
C ARG A 1106 16.95 46.38 -21.92
N ILE A 1107 15.71 46.65 -22.29
CA ILE A 1107 14.51 46.26 -21.54
C ILE A 1107 13.58 45.45 -22.44
N ASP A 1108 12.79 44.56 -21.86
CA ASP A 1108 11.70 43.87 -22.55
C ASP A 1108 10.61 43.42 -21.57
N GLY A 1109 9.54 42.79 -22.08
CA GLY A 1109 8.51 42.18 -21.26
C GLY A 1109 8.91 40.76 -20.83
N GLY A 1110 9.24 40.57 -19.57
CA GLY A 1110 9.53 39.27 -18.97
C GLY A 1110 8.25 38.48 -18.67
N GLN A 1111 8.33 37.14 -18.73
CA GLN A 1111 7.19 36.27 -18.43
C GLN A 1111 7.53 35.31 -17.28
N GLY A 1112 6.74 35.33 -16.20
CA GLY A 1112 7.00 34.49 -15.04
C GLY A 1112 6.27 34.89 -13.77
N THR A 1113 5.91 33.91 -12.95
CA THR A 1113 5.47 34.16 -11.55
C THR A 1113 6.57 34.86 -10.73
N SER A 1114 7.83 34.79 -11.18
CA SER A 1114 8.96 35.60 -10.72
C SER A 1114 8.68 37.11 -10.71
N PHE A 1115 7.99 37.63 -11.72
CA PHE A 1115 7.66 39.06 -11.81
C PHE A 1115 6.42 39.41 -10.99
N ALA A 1116 5.46 38.49 -10.91
CA ALA A 1116 4.29 38.62 -10.04
C ALA A 1116 4.68 38.76 -8.56
N VAL A 1117 5.61 37.91 -8.09
CA VAL A 1117 6.11 37.99 -6.71
C VAL A 1117 6.94 39.27 -6.47
N ALA A 1118 7.78 39.68 -7.43
CA ALA A 1118 8.56 40.91 -7.33
C ALA A 1118 7.65 42.15 -7.23
N LEU A 1119 6.61 42.22 -8.05
CA LEU A 1119 5.60 43.28 -8.01
C LEU A 1119 4.87 43.30 -6.65
N THR A 1120 4.48 42.13 -6.16
CA THR A 1120 3.79 41.99 -4.87
C THR A 1120 4.70 42.36 -3.68
N ALA A 1121 6.00 42.07 -3.76
CA ALA A 1121 6.97 42.50 -2.75
C ALA A 1121 7.10 44.04 -2.69
N GLY A 1122 7.08 44.72 -3.85
CA GLY A 1122 7.02 46.18 -3.90
C GLY A 1122 5.72 46.75 -3.30
N ILE A 1123 4.59 46.06 -3.48
CA ILE A 1123 3.32 46.40 -2.85
C ILE A 1123 3.40 46.23 -1.33
N ALA A 1124 3.97 45.12 -0.86
CA ALA A 1124 4.20 44.87 0.56
C ALA A 1124 5.07 45.97 1.19
N ALA A 1125 6.14 46.39 0.51
CA ALA A 1125 6.97 47.48 0.96
C ALA A 1125 6.22 48.82 0.99
N SER A 1126 5.41 49.11 -0.04
CA SER A 1126 4.56 50.31 -0.05
C SER A 1126 3.55 50.32 1.10
N TRP A 1127 2.96 49.16 1.44
CA TRP A 1127 2.04 49.01 2.57
C TRP A 1127 2.75 49.25 3.91
N LEU A 1128 3.92 48.63 4.13
CA LEU A 1128 4.74 48.83 5.33
C LEU A 1128 5.16 50.29 5.52
N ALA A 1129 5.59 50.96 4.44
CA ALA A 1129 5.99 52.36 4.44
C ALA A 1129 4.81 53.29 4.75
N HIS A 1130 3.66 53.05 4.13
CA HIS A 1130 2.45 53.85 4.30
C HIS A 1130 1.91 53.81 5.74
N HIS A 1131 1.81 52.62 6.32
CA HIS A 1131 1.25 52.45 7.66
C HIS A 1131 2.29 52.59 8.78
N GLY A 1132 3.57 52.46 8.47
CA GLY A 1132 4.67 52.42 9.43
C GLY A 1132 4.79 51.04 10.08
N ARG A 1133 5.90 50.35 9.81
CA ARG A 1133 6.17 48.99 10.32
C ARG A 1133 6.01 48.89 11.85
N ASP A 1134 6.62 49.81 12.61
CA ASP A 1134 6.56 49.79 14.08
C ASP A 1134 5.13 50.02 14.60
N ALA A 1135 4.33 50.84 13.90
CA ALA A 1135 2.95 51.07 14.25
C ALA A 1135 2.07 49.83 13.97
N ILE A 1136 2.35 49.11 12.89
CA ILE A 1136 1.71 47.83 12.61
C ILE A 1136 2.03 46.84 13.74
N ILE A 1137 3.32 46.64 14.06
CA ILE A 1137 3.77 45.71 15.12
C ILE A 1137 3.10 46.04 16.45
N ALA A 1138 3.08 47.32 16.83
CA ALA A 1138 2.42 47.77 18.06
C ALA A 1138 0.89 47.52 18.08
N SER A 1139 0.27 47.28 16.93
CA SER A 1139 -1.17 47.01 16.78
C SER A 1139 -1.53 45.52 16.64
N LEU A 1140 -0.55 44.64 16.60
CA LEU A 1140 -0.78 43.19 16.44
C LEU A 1140 -1.38 42.59 17.71
N ARG A 1141 -2.22 41.56 17.53
CA ARG A 1141 -2.71 40.76 18.65
C ARG A 1141 -1.58 39.85 19.17
N PRO A 1142 -1.63 39.40 20.43
CA PRO A 1142 -0.67 38.40 20.91
C PRO A 1142 -0.66 37.16 20.01
N GLY A 1143 0.52 36.82 19.48
CA GLY A 1143 0.74 35.68 18.58
C GLY A 1143 0.43 35.91 17.10
N GLU A 1144 0.03 37.13 16.69
CA GLU A 1144 -0.13 37.53 15.30
C GLU A 1144 1.15 38.20 14.79
N THR A 1145 1.59 37.86 13.58
CA THR A 1145 2.76 38.49 12.93
C THR A 1145 2.36 39.60 11.96
N VAL A 1146 3.31 40.44 11.55
CA VAL A 1146 3.11 41.41 10.45
C VAL A 1146 2.64 40.72 9.18
N GLN A 1147 3.19 39.54 8.88
CA GLN A 1147 2.80 38.78 7.69
C GLN A 1147 1.36 38.30 7.77
N ASP A 1148 0.90 37.79 8.91
CA ASP A 1148 -0.49 37.34 9.06
C ASP A 1148 -1.48 38.48 8.79
N ARG A 1149 -1.16 39.66 9.33
CA ARG A 1149 -1.94 40.88 9.10
C ARG A 1149 -1.94 41.29 7.63
N PHE A 1150 -0.75 41.31 7.02
CA PHE A 1150 -0.60 41.66 5.61
C PHE A 1150 -1.34 40.67 4.70
N ARG A 1151 -1.14 39.36 4.88
CA ARG A 1151 -1.79 38.30 4.10
C ARG A 1151 -3.31 38.38 4.20
N ALA A 1152 -3.85 38.61 5.40
CA ALA A 1152 -5.29 38.77 5.62
C ALA A 1152 -5.85 39.94 4.80
N LEU A 1153 -5.22 41.12 4.91
CA LEU A 1153 -5.65 42.31 4.18
C LEU A 1153 -5.45 42.15 2.67
N LEU A 1154 -4.32 41.60 2.24
CA LEU A 1154 -4.00 41.31 0.84
C LEU A 1154 -5.10 40.47 0.18
N ARG A 1155 -5.54 39.40 0.85
CA ARG A 1155 -6.63 38.53 0.40
C ARG A 1155 -7.99 39.23 0.43
N GLN A 1156 -8.26 40.01 1.47
CA GLN A 1156 -9.52 40.74 1.63
C GLN A 1156 -9.71 41.84 0.59
N THR A 1157 -8.64 42.54 0.22
CA THR A 1157 -8.67 43.68 -0.70
C THR A 1157 -8.42 43.30 -2.15
N ALA A 1158 -8.13 42.03 -2.42
CA ALA A 1158 -7.95 41.51 -3.77
C ALA A 1158 -9.11 41.92 -4.68
N ARG A 1159 -8.79 42.27 -5.92
CA ARG A 1159 -9.80 42.52 -6.96
C ARG A 1159 -10.25 41.17 -7.51
N PRO A 1160 -11.50 40.74 -7.25
CA PRO A 1160 -11.99 39.47 -7.77
C PRO A 1160 -12.07 39.52 -9.29
N VAL A 1161 -11.73 38.41 -9.93
CA VAL A 1161 -11.79 38.24 -11.38
C VAL A 1161 -12.43 36.88 -11.67
N ASP A 1162 -13.52 36.88 -12.43
CA ASP A 1162 -14.32 35.66 -12.69
C ASP A 1162 -13.54 34.56 -13.42
N THR A 1163 -12.50 34.92 -14.16
CA THR A 1163 -11.63 33.99 -14.91
C THR A 1163 -10.55 33.34 -14.05
N LEU A 1164 -10.34 33.82 -12.82
CA LEU A 1164 -9.41 33.25 -11.86
C LEU A 1164 -10.20 32.46 -10.81
N ASP A 1165 -10.11 31.12 -10.87
CA ASP A 1165 -10.74 30.26 -9.85
C ASP A 1165 -10.13 30.55 -8.46
N PRO A 1166 -10.92 31.00 -7.47
CA PRO A 1166 -10.41 31.31 -6.14
C PRO A 1166 -9.74 30.13 -5.41
N GLY A 1167 -10.11 28.90 -5.74
CA GLY A 1167 -9.50 27.69 -5.18
C GLY A 1167 -8.12 27.36 -5.78
N GLN A 1168 -7.76 27.98 -6.91
CA GLN A 1168 -6.55 27.68 -7.68
C GLN A 1168 -5.61 28.88 -7.81
N TYR A 1169 -6.13 30.10 -7.81
CA TYR A 1169 -5.41 31.35 -8.07
C TYR A 1169 -5.54 32.37 -6.93
N GLY A 1170 -6.11 31.96 -5.79
CA GLY A 1170 -6.40 32.87 -4.68
C GLY A 1170 -7.58 33.82 -4.99
N PRO A 1171 -7.91 34.75 -4.09
CA PRO A 1171 -9.16 35.52 -4.16
C PRO A 1171 -9.26 36.52 -5.33
N GLY A 1172 -8.19 36.69 -6.12
CA GLY A 1172 -8.15 37.58 -7.28
C GLY A 1172 -6.77 38.21 -7.49
N VAL A 1173 -6.76 39.32 -8.25
CA VAL A 1173 -5.54 40.10 -8.53
C VAL A 1173 -5.28 41.09 -7.39
N VAL A 1174 -4.01 41.28 -6.98
CA VAL A 1174 -3.62 42.28 -5.97
C VAL A 1174 -4.17 43.67 -6.34
N ASP A 1175 -4.72 44.41 -5.36
CA ASP A 1175 -5.12 45.83 -5.52
C ASP A 1175 -4.42 46.68 -4.44
N ALA A 1176 -3.29 47.28 -4.81
CA ALA A 1176 -2.45 48.05 -3.89
C ALA A 1176 -3.18 49.27 -3.31
N GLY A 1177 -4.00 49.95 -4.14
CA GLY A 1177 -4.77 51.10 -3.69
C GLY A 1177 -5.76 50.76 -2.59
N LYS A 1178 -6.53 49.66 -2.75
CA LYS A 1178 -7.43 49.18 -1.70
C LYS A 1178 -6.68 48.66 -0.48
N LEU A 1179 -5.56 47.98 -0.67
CA LEU A 1179 -4.74 47.44 0.42
C LEU A 1179 -4.22 48.54 1.35
N LEU A 1180 -3.67 49.62 0.80
CA LEU A 1180 -3.18 50.76 1.60
C LEU A 1180 -4.32 51.58 2.23
N ALA A 1181 -5.50 51.59 1.62
CA ALA A 1181 -6.68 52.27 2.17
C ALA A 1181 -7.41 51.49 3.26
N ALA A 1182 -7.11 50.19 3.42
CA ALA A 1182 -7.80 49.32 4.35
C ALA A 1182 -7.51 49.68 5.82
N ASP A 1183 -8.51 49.45 6.69
CA ASP A 1183 -8.30 49.52 8.12
C ASP A 1183 -7.30 48.42 8.54
N LEU A 1184 -6.31 48.81 9.34
CA LEU A 1184 -5.34 47.87 9.86
C LEU A 1184 -5.98 46.84 10.77
N VAL A 1185 -7.17 47.04 11.35
CA VAL A 1185 -7.87 46.00 12.12
C VAL A 1185 -8.83 45.23 11.21
N PRO A 1186 -8.40 44.11 10.59
CA PRO A 1186 -9.29 43.34 9.74
C PRO A 1186 -10.42 42.72 10.56
N ALA A 1187 -11.59 42.58 9.94
CA ALA A 1187 -12.73 41.85 10.50
C ALA A 1187 -12.48 40.33 10.46
N LEU A 1188 -11.40 39.87 11.10
CA LEU A 1188 -11.02 38.45 11.13
C LEU A 1188 -11.90 37.69 12.13
N THR A 1189 -12.37 36.52 11.72
CA THR A 1189 -12.93 35.54 12.64
C THR A 1189 -11.82 34.91 13.47
N ALA A 1190 -12.12 34.46 14.69
CA ALA A 1190 -11.13 33.80 15.57
C ALA A 1190 -10.45 32.56 14.93
N THR A 1191 -11.07 31.99 13.89
CA THR A 1191 -10.62 30.83 13.12
C THR A 1191 -9.51 31.16 12.11
N GLU A 1192 -9.49 32.38 11.56
CA GLU A 1192 -8.49 32.81 10.56
C GLU A 1192 -7.16 33.21 11.20
N ALA A 1193 -7.20 33.68 12.45
CA ALA A 1193 -6.03 34.14 13.21
C ALA A 1193 -5.17 33.01 13.80
N VAL A 1194 -5.59 31.74 13.71
CA VAL A 1194 -4.94 30.59 14.35
C VAL A 1194 -4.86 29.41 13.36
N ARG A 1195 -4.46 29.66 12.12
CA ARG A 1195 -4.23 28.59 11.15
C ARG A 1195 -2.93 27.88 11.52
N GLN A 1196 -3.02 26.66 12.04
CA GLN A 1196 -1.83 25.85 12.25
C GLN A 1196 -1.25 25.44 10.88
N PRO A 1197 0.07 25.59 10.66
CA PRO A 1197 0.69 25.20 9.40
C PRO A 1197 0.50 23.70 9.16
N VAL A 1198 0.11 23.35 7.94
CA VAL A 1198 -0.01 21.97 7.49
C VAL A 1198 1.40 21.33 7.47
N PRO A 1199 1.54 20.10 8.00
CA PRO A 1199 2.78 19.33 7.90
C PRO A 1199 3.25 19.10 6.43
N VAL A 1200 4.58 19.02 6.19
CA VAL A 1200 5.13 18.93 4.81
C VAL A 1200 4.72 17.62 4.13
N ASP A 1201 4.67 16.51 4.86
CA ASP A 1201 4.15 15.22 4.38
C ASP A 1201 2.73 15.35 3.82
N ARG A 1202 1.86 16.13 4.49
CA ARG A 1202 0.52 16.40 3.94
C ARG A 1202 0.57 17.30 2.70
N GLN A 1203 1.47 18.29 2.64
CA GLN A 1203 1.66 19.10 1.43
C GLN A 1203 2.17 18.25 0.24
N VAL A 1204 2.97 17.20 0.51
CA VAL A 1204 3.39 16.22 -0.51
C VAL A 1204 2.22 15.34 -0.95
N LEU A 1205 1.37 14.87 -0.03
CA LEU A 1205 0.13 14.17 -0.41
C LEU A 1205 -0.80 15.04 -1.24
N ASP A 1206 -0.93 16.31 -0.86
CA ASP A 1206 -1.71 17.28 -1.59
C ASP A 1206 -1.13 17.49 -3.00
N LEU A 1207 0.19 17.53 -3.17
CA LEU A 1207 0.85 17.53 -4.48
C LEU A 1207 0.44 16.29 -5.31
N PHE A 1208 0.51 15.09 -4.74
CA PHE A 1208 0.07 13.88 -5.45
C PHE A 1208 -1.42 13.92 -5.79
N SER A 1209 -2.27 14.43 -4.90
CA SER A 1209 -3.71 14.59 -5.16
C SER A 1209 -4.02 15.65 -6.22
N ASP A 1210 -3.27 16.76 -6.26
CA ASP A 1210 -3.41 17.82 -7.26
C ASP A 1210 -3.04 17.30 -8.66
N ILE A 1211 -2.11 16.33 -8.72
CA ILE A 1211 -1.70 15.63 -9.94
C ILE A 1211 -2.70 14.52 -10.27
N ASP A 1212 -2.77 13.46 -9.45
CA ASP A 1212 -3.61 12.27 -9.61
C ASP A 1212 -4.08 11.73 -8.25
N ALA A 1213 -5.38 11.75 -8.00
CA ALA A 1213 -5.96 11.15 -6.81
C ALA A 1213 -5.59 9.66 -6.63
N GLY A 1214 -5.33 8.92 -7.71
CA GLY A 1214 -4.87 7.53 -7.67
C GLY A 1214 -3.45 7.34 -7.11
N LEU A 1215 -2.61 8.38 -7.14
CA LEU A 1215 -1.24 8.35 -6.62
C LEU A 1215 -1.17 8.74 -5.12
N GLU A 1216 -2.22 9.33 -4.55
CA GLU A 1216 -2.23 9.76 -3.13
C GLU A 1216 -2.03 8.56 -2.18
N GLN A 1217 -2.72 7.43 -2.43
CA GLN A 1217 -2.62 6.25 -1.57
C GLN A 1217 -1.23 5.58 -1.64
N PRO A 1218 -0.63 5.33 -2.83
CA PRO A 1218 0.76 4.90 -2.94
C PRO A 1218 1.75 5.85 -2.23
N ALA A 1219 1.59 7.16 -2.42
CA ALA A 1219 2.46 8.16 -1.78
C ALA A 1219 2.33 8.14 -0.26
N ALA A 1220 1.10 7.98 0.27
CA ALA A 1220 0.84 7.87 1.71
C ALA A 1220 1.45 6.62 2.34
N LEU A 1221 1.55 5.51 1.60
CA LEU A 1221 2.26 4.32 2.05
C LEU A 1221 3.78 4.55 2.07
N ALA A 1222 4.32 5.26 1.08
CA ALA A 1222 5.74 5.55 1.00
C ALA A 1222 6.23 6.57 2.03
N LEU A 1223 5.41 7.58 2.36
CA LEU A 1223 5.69 8.56 3.41
C LEU A 1223 5.82 7.94 4.82
N ARG A 1224 5.43 6.67 5.01
CA ARG A 1224 5.65 5.94 6.27
C ARG A 1224 7.12 5.60 6.50
N GLN A 1225 7.94 5.59 5.44
CA GLN A 1225 9.38 5.35 5.55
C GLN A 1225 10.08 6.63 6.00
N PRO A 1226 10.92 6.58 7.07
CA PRO A 1226 11.70 7.74 7.52
C PRO A 1226 12.55 8.34 6.39
N GLY A 1227 12.62 9.67 6.33
CA GLY A 1227 13.44 10.38 5.34
C GLY A 1227 12.95 10.30 3.88
N SER A 1228 11.70 9.90 3.62
CA SER A 1228 11.16 9.81 2.26
C SER A 1228 10.47 11.08 1.75
N VAL A 1229 10.23 12.07 2.62
CA VAL A 1229 9.42 13.27 2.32
C VAL A 1229 9.99 14.04 1.12
N LEU A 1230 11.27 14.37 1.15
CA LEU A 1230 11.94 15.11 0.08
C LEU A 1230 11.94 14.32 -1.24
N GLU A 1231 12.23 13.02 -1.19
CA GLU A 1231 12.27 12.18 -2.39
C GLU A 1231 10.89 11.99 -3.02
N LEU A 1232 9.83 11.87 -2.21
CA LEU A 1232 8.46 11.79 -2.72
C LEU A 1232 7.97 13.14 -3.26
N ALA A 1233 8.42 14.27 -2.68
CA ALA A 1233 8.19 15.59 -3.27
C ALA A 1233 8.84 15.71 -4.66
N CYS A 1234 10.04 15.14 -4.84
CA CYS A 1234 10.70 15.08 -6.15
C CYS A 1234 9.85 14.31 -7.16
N ILE A 1235 9.37 13.12 -6.78
CA ILE A 1235 8.56 12.24 -7.64
C ILE A 1235 7.24 12.91 -8.00
N GLY A 1236 6.55 13.56 -7.05
CA GLY A 1236 5.34 14.31 -7.33
C GLY A 1236 5.58 15.41 -8.36
N LEU A 1237 6.63 16.22 -8.19
CA LEU A 1237 6.95 17.27 -9.15
C LEU A 1237 7.38 16.72 -10.53
N ASP A 1238 8.03 15.56 -10.58
CA ASP A 1238 8.34 14.86 -11.84
C ASP A 1238 7.06 14.43 -12.57
N HIS A 1239 6.08 13.87 -11.85
CA HIS A 1239 4.75 13.54 -12.40
C HIS A 1239 3.97 14.77 -12.88
N ALA A 1240 4.02 15.88 -12.13
CA ALA A 1240 3.36 17.12 -12.52
C ALA A 1240 3.89 17.63 -13.87
N ARG A 1241 5.21 17.55 -14.06
CA ARG A 1241 5.86 17.94 -15.32
C ARG A 1241 5.53 17.00 -16.46
N SER A 1242 5.53 15.68 -16.24
CA SER A 1242 5.26 14.71 -17.31
C SER A 1242 3.83 14.81 -17.86
N ARG A 1243 2.85 15.25 -17.05
CA ARG A 1243 1.46 15.43 -17.49
C ARG A 1243 1.24 16.63 -18.41
N ASN A 1244 2.06 17.67 -18.31
CA ASN A 1244 1.94 18.86 -19.16
C ASN A 1244 2.44 18.64 -20.60
N ASP A 1245 3.07 17.49 -20.89
CA ASP A 1245 3.71 17.20 -22.18
C ASP A 1245 2.74 16.74 -23.30
N GLY A 1246 1.46 17.12 -23.20
CA GLY A 1246 0.40 16.76 -24.13
C GLY A 1246 0.57 17.24 -25.58
N ARG A 1247 1.68 17.89 -25.95
CA ARG A 1247 2.03 18.27 -27.34
C ARG A 1247 3.55 18.28 -27.61
N ARG A 1248 4.04 17.15 -28.14
CA ARG A 1248 5.21 17.00 -29.05
C ARG A 1248 6.59 17.42 -28.54
N THR A 1249 7.38 16.40 -28.17
CA THR A 1249 8.82 16.16 -28.48
C THR A 1249 9.78 17.36 -28.44
N LEU A 1250 10.52 17.52 -27.32
CA LEU A 1250 12.00 17.46 -27.22
C LEU A 1250 12.46 18.00 -25.85
N GLU A 1251 12.75 17.07 -24.94
CA GLU A 1251 13.68 17.08 -23.79
C GLU A 1251 13.11 16.07 -22.78
N ALA A 1252 13.83 14.99 -22.53
CA ALA A 1252 13.31 13.90 -21.71
C ALA A 1252 12.99 14.42 -20.30
N ALA A 1253 11.72 14.35 -19.89
CA ALA A 1253 11.41 14.43 -18.47
C ALA A 1253 12.25 13.35 -17.75
N PRO A 1254 12.91 13.68 -16.63
CA PRO A 1254 13.74 12.71 -15.93
C PRO A 1254 12.93 11.47 -15.62
N SER A 1255 13.55 10.29 -15.75
CA SER A 1255 12.85 9.06 -15.44
C SER A 1255 12.34 9.11 -13.99
N ILE A 1256 11.04 8.87 -13.80
CA ILE A 1256 10.46 8.82 -12.47
C ILE A 1256 11.06 7.62 -11.76
N GLY A 1257 11.87 7.87 -10.73
CA GLY A 1257 12.74 6.87 -10.13
C GLY A 1257 12.92 7.10 -8.64
N LEU A 1258 13.02 5.99 -7.90
CA LEU A 1258 13.32 5.94 -6.47
C LEU A 1258 14.77 5.48 -6.28
N SER A 1259 15.42 6.03 -5.27
CA SER A 1259 16.66 5.57 -4.70
C SER A 1259 16.58 4.10 -4.28
N ARG A 1260 17.73 3.43 -4.30
CA ARG A 1260 17.77 1.97 -4.17
C ARG A 1260 17.35 1.55 -2.77
N GLY A 1261 17.73 2.32 -1.75
CA GLY A 1261 17.31 2.13 -0.37
C GLY A 1261 15.80 2.27 -0.19
N LEU A 1262 15.17 3.31 -0.76
CA LEU A 1262 13.72 3.49 -0.65
C LEU A 1262 12.97 2.43 -1.46
N ALA A 1263 13.40 2.14 -2.68
CA ALA A 1263 12.79 1.11 -3.52
C ALA A 1263 12.85 -0.28 -2.87
N ALA A 1264 13.99 -0.65 -2.27
CA ALA A 1264 14.15 -1.89 -1.50
C ALA A 1264 13.21 -1.95 -0.28
N THR A 1265 12.91 -0.80 0.32
CA THR A 1265 12.05 -0.69 1.50
C THR A 1265 10.56 -0.73 1.15
N LEU A 1266 10.16 -0.15 0.01
CA LEU A 1266 8.76 -0.09 -0.44
C LEU A 1266 8.26 -1.37 -1.12
N GLY A 1267 9.17 -2.15 -1.71
CA GLY A 1267 8.85 -3.35 -2.47
C GLY A 1267 8.34 -3.06 -3.89
N PRO A 1268 8.44 -4.03 -4.81
CA PRO A 1268 8.27 -3.81 -6.25
C PRO A 1268 6.87 -3.31 -6.65
N ASP A 1269 5.81 -3.77 -5.97
CA ASP A 1269 4.43 -3.39 -6.32
C ASP A 1269 4.10 -1.94 -5.95
N LEU A 1270 4.66 -1.43 -4.85
CA LEU A 1270 4.46 -0.05 -4.44
C LEU A 1270 5.36 0.89 -5.25
N VAL A 1271 6.60 0.46 -5.52
CA VAL A 1271 7.51 1.13 -6.44
C VAL A 1271 6.86 1.29 -7.81
N ALA A 1272 6.33 0.20 -8.39
CA ALA A 1272 5.67 0.24 -9.70
C ALA A 1272 4.49 1.22 -9.73
N ARG A 1273 3.65 1.25 -8.69
CA ARG A 1273 2.52 2.18 -8.60
C ARG A 1273 2.93 3.65 -8.46
N LEU A 1274 4.07 3.92 -7.83
CA LEU A 1274 4.60 5.28 -7.64
C LEU A 1274 5.30 5.82 -8.88
N ILE A 1275 5.94 4.97 -9.67
CA ILE A 1275 6.76 5.39 -10.82
C ILE A 1275 6.08 5.19 -12.17
N GLN A 1276 5.00 4.41 -12.26
CA GLN A 1276 4.24 4.28 -13.50
C GLN A 1276 3.56 5.61 -13.83
N ALA A 1277 3.91 6.17 -15.00
CA ALA A 1277 3.23 7.33 -15.52
C ALA A 1277 1.74 7.01 -15.76
N PRO A 1278 0.81 7.91 -15.40
CA PRO A 1278 -0.59 7.77 -15.74
C PRO A 1278 -0.73 7.73 -17.28
N GLY A 1279 -1.36 6.68 -17.79
CA GLY A 1279 -1.55 6.44 -19.23
C GLY A 1279 -2.61 7.32 -19.88
#